data_AF-A0A2P5EH41-F1
#
_entry.id   AF-A0A2P5EH41-F1
#
_cell.length_a   1.000
_cell.length_b   1.000
_cell.length_c   1.000
_cell.angle_alpha   90.00
_cell.angle_beta   90.00
_cell.angle_gamma   90.00
#
_symmetry.space_group_name_H-M   'P 1'
#
loop_
_entity.id
_entity.type
_entity.pdbx_description
1 polymer ?
#
loop_
_entity_poly.entity_id
_entity_poly.type
_entity_poly.pdbx_seq_one_letter_code
_entity_poly.pdbx_strand_id
1 'polypeptide(L)'
;MATINSCSLRVELMLHINIIFFLIVGEFVGHGDADDQLIRSCLDSDREALLDFKSGLEDPNRNPRLLSWRGSNCCQWRGISCDNGTGAVTHVDLHNPHPFQLGDSSNSRYGFWNLSGEIRPSLSKLESLRYLDLSFNTFNGISIPKFIGSFQNLQYLNLSYAGFSGLIPLQLGNLSSLQHLDLSLNNLDSKFPDWLVNVSSLRTIDLTDNRLSGRIPLGFSDLPHLEALSLGWNYNLRASISELLRGRWEKIRILDLGFNRIHGKLPVSIGNMTSLADLELSNNEIQGGIPSSIGKLCNLTLFSMSNNSLTETLPESLEETQNCVSRSPLPSLRYLDLSDNRLSGRIPEWLGQLENLIELNLYDNLLHGPIPLSLHLLQNLEILILGANGLNGTLPESIGQLSALSQLDVGSNYLTGVVTERHFLKHTKLEALDLSFNSFNINIDSNWAPPFQTQFLALSSCHLGPSFPAWLKSQNKIEELNFFNTSISGSIPHWFWEFSPSLNTINFSSNQLGGSIPKNISGVLSHLGSLSLAANQLHGEIPASIGNIRYLFVLDLSSNNLTGTIPTSIWNCSGLMVLDLSKNSLSGNIPSVLGQLSYLQTLHLSENKLSGQIPPSFRNFSSLETLDLGSNKLTGKIPSWIGEGFHYLRILSLRSNAFYGEIPSSLSNLSSLQVLDLAENQLSGSIPAGFGDFKGMSRVQNRVEYLFFATVTDGVYYEENMVLTLQGQPLIYTRTLSLVISMDLSGNSLSGDFPVELTKLLGLVVLNLSGNHISGHIPANISELEQLLSLDVSSNRLSGRIPESLSSLSFLGRLNLSNNGFSGMIPYTGHITTFEASSFAGNPGLCGAPLDARCAGDDVDGNDGGSNQDLVSVDNFIDKLFYLSVGVGFAAGLLVPFLVMAARKSWSDAYFALVEKSVNGEDKKEVEGSMEELLLSCNNRKKMSGAGKAVCVTGASGYIASWLVKLLLQRGYTVKASVRDLSDPKKTEHLLSLDGAKERLHLFEANLLEEGSFDLAVDGCDGVFHTASPVTFTANDPQEELIEPAVKGTLNVLGSCVKVPSVKRVVLTSSIASVLFNGKPLTPDVVVDETWFSDPVFCEKSELWYMLSKTLAEEAAWKFAKEKGIDLVALNPVYVIGPLLQPTLNFTVEMILNHINEARFPNTVYGYVDVRDVALAHIQAFEVPSASGRYCVVGHVVHLSEALNILRQLYPTLSVPEECEDDKPLVQAYQVSNEKAKSLGINFTPLEVSLRDTVESLKEKCFLKI
;
A
#
# COMPACT_ATOMS: atom_id res chain seq x y z
N MET A 1 49.33 -17.54 -34.85
CA MET A 1 50.20 -18.74 -34.89
C MET A 1 51.20 -18.65 -33.74
N ALA A 2 51.82 -19.78 -33.36
CA ALA A 2 52.73 -19.97 -32.22
C ALA A 2 52.05 -20.08 -30.83
N THR A 3 51.64 -21.32 -30.54
CA THR A 3 51.28 -21.90 -29.23
C THR A 3 52.51 -22.56 -28.55
N ILE A 4 52.34 -23.11 -27.33
CA ILE A 4 53.17 -24.18 -26.67
C ILE A 4 54.55 -23.72 -26.11
N ASN A 5 55.11 -24.16 -24.96
CA ASN A 5 54.73 -24.93 -23.73
C ASN A 5 55.91 -24.85 -22.69
N SER A 6 55.92 -25.41 -21.46
CA SER A 6 54.92 -25.55 -20.36
C SER A 6 55.51 -26.37 -19.17
N CYS A 7 55.74 -25.79 -17.98
CA CYS A 7 56.03 -26.51 -16.70
C CYS A 7 55.65 -25.59 -15.51
N SER A 8 54.70 -25.89 -14.61
CA SER A 8 54.58 -27.05 -13.69
C SER A 8 55.72 -27.09 -12.67
N LEU A 9 55.51 -27.10 -11.34
CA LEU A 9 54.56 -27.91 -10.57
C LEU A 9 54.12 -27.24 -9.22
N ARG A 10 53.01 -27.72 -8.63
CA ARG A 10 52.47 -27.39 -7.29
C ARG A 10 53.47 -27.58 -6.12
N VAL A 11 53.20 -26.92 -4.98
CA VAL A 11 52.79 -27.55 -3.68
C VAL A 11 52.45 -26.47 -2.62
N GLU A 12 51.37 -26.67 -1.86
CA GLU A 12 50.95 -25.85 -0.69
C GLU A 12 51.57 -26.35 0.64
N LEU A 13 51.35 -25.57 1.72
CA LEU A 13 51.63 -25.86 3.16
C LEU A 13 53.15 -25.88 3.53
N MET A 14 53.67 -25.02 4.42
CA MET A 14 53.18 -24.64 5.75
C MET A 14 53.80 -23.33 6.32
N LEU A 15 52.99 -22.60 7.10
CA LEU A 15 53.29 -21.79 8.31
C LEU A 15 54.39 -20.68 8.36
N HIS A 16 53.88 -19.43 8.50
CA HIS A 16 54.11 -18.47 9.60
C HIS A 16 55.43 -17.65 9.76
N ILE A 17 55.23 -16.32 9.90
CA ILE A 17 56.01 -15.31 10.70
C ILE A 17 57.39 -14.91 10.09
N ASN A 18 57.62 -13.68 9.58
CA ASN A 18 57.61 -12.40 10.31
C ASN A 18 57.82 -11.15 9.40
N ILE A 19 57.22 -10.02 9.82
CA ILE A 19 57.68 -8.60 9.67
C ILE A 19 57.66 -7.87 8.31
N ILE A 20 56.93 -6.75 8.34
CA ILE A 20 56.90 -5.58 7.45
C ILE A 20 58.23 -4.82 7.47
N PHE A 21 58.78 -4.38 6.33
CA PHE A 21 59.65 -3.18 6.29
C PHE A 21 59.81 -2.61 4.85
N PHE A 22 59.35 -1.35 4.63
CA PHE A 22 59.81 -0.32 3.66
C PHE A 22 60.05 -0.70 2.16
N LEU A 23 59.73 0.10 1.13
CA LEU A 23 60.00 1.54 0.92
C LEU A 23 59.04 2.14 -0.14
N ILE A 24 58.47 3.33 0.10
CA ILE A 24 58.61 4.50 -0.80
C ILE A 24 58.69 5.77 0.08
N VAL A 25 59.91 6.22 0.38
CA VAL A 25 60.23 7.63 0.71
C VAL A 25 61.66 7.89 0.22
N GLY A 26 61.90 9.04 -0.42
CA GLY A 26 63.22 9.55 -0.80
C GLY A 26 63.08 10.69 -1.83
N GLU A 27 63.76 11.82 -1.73
CA GLU A 27 64.72 12.30 -0.72
C GLU A 27 64.70 13.85 -0.66
N PHE A 28 65.21 14.43 0.43
CA PHE A 28 66.30 15.39 0.29
C PHE A 28 67.25 15.30 1.48
N VAL A 29 68.55 15.35 1.20
CA VAL A 29 69.63 15.15 2.19
C VAL A 29 70.10 16.47 2.78
N GLY A 30 70.36 16.48 4.10
CA GLY A 30 71.18 17.47 4.79
C GLY A 30 71.94 16.82 5.95
N HIS A 31 73.28 16.78 5.87
CA HIS A 31 74.15 16.38 6.99
C HIS A 31 74.33 17.54 7.98
N GLY A 32 74.54 17.23 9.26
CA GLY A 32 75.06 18.22 10.23
C GLY A 32 74.83 17.86 11.70
N ASP A 33 75.75 17.05 12.25
CA ASP A 33 76.09 16.84 13.67
C ASP A 33 75.00 16.54 14.73
N ALA A 34 75.42 15.74 15.71
CA ALA A 34 74.63 15.44 16.89
C ALA A 34 74.65 16.62 17.86
N ASP A 35 73.47 17.00 18.38
CA ASP A 35 73.37 17.78 19.60
C ASP A 35 72.25 17.22 20.49
N ASP A 36 72.54 17.14 21.79
CA ASP A 36 71.85 16.29 22.76
C ASP A 36 70.59 17.01 23.31
N GLN A 37 69.51 17.03 22.51
CA GLN A 37 68.27 17.69 22.95
C GLN A 37 67.53 16.87 24.01
N LEU A 38 67.62 17.37 25.25
CA LEU A 38 66.86 16.91 26.41
C LEU A 38 65.40 16.60 26.06
N ILE A 39 65.00 15.34 26.22
CA ILE A 39 63.59 14.97 26.39
C ILE A 39 63.11 15.65 27.68
N ARG A 40 62.38 16.76 27.54
CA ARG A 40 61.76 17.45 28.68
C ARG A 40 60.72 16.52 29.30
N SER A 41 60.78 16.37 30.62
CA SER A 41 59.78 15.62 31.37
C SER A 41 58.42 16.32 31.29
N CYS A 42 57.35 15.52 31.31
CA CYS A 42 55.99 15.98 31.56
C CYS A 42 55.92 17.03 32.68
N LEU A 43 55.08 18.07 32.51
CA LEU A 43 54.78 19.01 33.59
C LEU A 43 54.18 18.26 34.80
N ASP A 44 54.70 18.53 36.00
CA ASP A 44 54.23 17.85 37.21
C ASP A 44 52.74 18.13 37.51
N SER A 45 52.24 19.32 37.16
CA SER A 45 50.81 19.67 37.22
C SER A 45 49.93 18.75 36.38
N ASP A 46 50.36 18.48 35.15
CA ASP A 46 49.61 17.68 34.18
C ASP A 46 49.65 16.21 34.57
N ARG A 47 50.82 15.76 35.04
CA ARG A 47 51.00 14.43 35.63
C ARG A 47 50.09 14.20 36.85
N GLU A 48 50.00 15.15 37.78
CA GLU A 48 49.10 15.06 38.93
C GLU A 48 47.62 15.06 38.51
N ALA A 49 47.25 15.90 37.53
CA ALA A 49 45.91 15.93 36.97
C ALA A 49 45.52 14.59 36.34
N LEU A 50 46.40 13.97 35.56
CA LEU A 50 46.18 12.67 34.94
C LEU A 50 46.12 11.52 35.96
N LEU A 51 46.86 11.59 37.08
CA LEU A 51 46.81 10.57 38.14
C LEU A 51 45.49 10.63 38.93
N ASP A 52 44.97 11.82 39.24
CA ASP A 52 43.64 11.94 39.82
C ASP A 52 42.55 11.55 38.81
N PHE A 53 42.68 11.93 37.53
CA PHE A 53 41.76 11.48 36.48
C PHE A 53 41.69 9.95 36.39
N LYS A 54 42.84 9.27 36.33
CA LYS A 54 42.94 7.81 36.39
C LYS A 54 42.29 7.21 37.64
N SER A 55 42.28 7.90 38.77
CA SER A 55 41.67 7.38 40.01
C SER A 55 40.14 7.29 39.98
N GLY A 56 39.49 8.02 39.06
CA GLY A 56 38.05 7.91 38.83
C GLY A 56 37.66 6.82 37.82
N LEU A 57 38.59 6.37 36.99
CA LEU A 57 38.33 5.40 35.92
C LEU A 57 38.35 3.96 36.46
N GLU A 58 37.35 3.17 36.06
CA GLU A 58 37.32 1.73 36.27
C GLU A 58 37.97 1.04 35.05
N ASP A 59 39.06 0.31 35.32
CA ASP A 59 39.90 -0.36 34.31
C ASP A 59 39.91 -1.89 34.60
N PRO A 60 39.38 -2.75 33.72
CA PRO A 60 39.11 -4.15 34.07
C PRO A 60 40.35 -4.99 34.45
N ASN A 61 40.26 -5.66 35.60
CA ASN A 61 41.36 -6.39 36.27
C ASN A 61 42.09 -7.49 35.45
N ARG A 62 41.59 -7.89 34.27
CA ARG A 62 42.22 -8.96 33.47
C ARG A 62 43.36 -8.47 32.57
N ASN A 63 43.34 -7.22 32.09
CA ASN A 63 44.46 -6.61 31.37
C ASN A 63 44.33 -5.07 31.33
N PRO A 64 44.64 -4.36 32.43
CA PRO A 64 44.29 -2.94 32.55
C PRO A 64 45.00 -2.03 31.54
N ARG A 65 44.23 -1.22 30.81
CA ARG A 65 44.72 -0.31 29.75
C ARG A 65 45.64 0.78 30.31
N LEU A 66 45.38 1.24 31.53
CA LEU A 66 46.08 2.33 32.20
C LEU A 66 47.30 1.86 32.99
N LEU A 67 47.76 0.61 32.80
CA LEU A 67 48.98 0.05 33.44
C LEU A 67 50.24 0.88 33.20
N SER A 68 50.35 1.53 32.03
CA SER A 68 51.50 2.38 31.67
C SER A 68 51.53 3.70 32.45
N TRP A 69 50.40 4.14 33.02
CA TRP A 69 50.27 5.41 33.74
C TRP A 69 50.86 5.29 35.15
N ARG A 70 52.20 5.31 35.20
CA ARG A 70 53.05 5.23 36.39
C ARG A 70 54.42 5.85 36.10
N GLY A 71 55.12 6.31 37.14
CA GLY A 71 56.43 6.98 37.03
C GLY A 71 56.33 8.51 36.94
N SER A 72 57.43 9.15 36.53
CA SER A 72 57.60 10.61 36.52
C SER A 72 57.33 11.28 35.17
N ASN A 73 57.48 10.59 34.03
CA ASN A 73 57.26 11.19 32.71
C ASN A 73 55.92 10.73 32.10
N CYS A 74 54.87 11.53 32.26
CA CYS A 74 53.55 11.20 31.71
C CYS A 74 53.52 11.14 30.17
N CYS A 75 54.44 11.81 29.48
CA CYS A 75 54.55 11.84 28.02
C CYS A 75 54.98 10.49 27.40
N GLN A 76 55.25 9.48 28.24
CA GLN A 76 55.53 8.10 27.84
C GLN A 76 54.36 7.15 28.16
N TRP A 77 53.26 7.66 28.69
CA TRP A 77 52.07 6.87 29.02
C TRP A 77 51.25 6.59 27.77
N ARG A 78 50.71 5.37 27.66
CA ARG A 78 49.87 4.99 26.51
C ARG A 78 48.62 5.89 26.48
N GLY A 79 48.37 6.53 25.34
CA GLY A 79 47.29 7.48 25.17
C GLY A 79 47.62 8.93 25.56
N ILE A 80 48.85 9.23 25.99
CA ILE A 80 49.26 10.60 26.31
C ILE A 80 50.31 11.08 25.31
N SER A 81 50.10 12.27 24.74
CA SER A 81 51.11 12.99 23.95
C SER A 81 51.31 14.41 24.48
N CYS A 82 52.55 14.89 24.44
CA CYS A 82 52.96 16.20 24.95
C CYS A 82 53.55 17.08 23.84
N ASP A 83 53.57 18.39 24.09
CA ASP A 83 54.31 19.35 23.27
C ASP A 83 55.83 19.21 23.50
N ASN A 84 56.60 19.05 22.41
CA ASN A 84 58.04 18.80 22.46
C ASN A 84 58.87 19.96 23.05
N GLY A 85 58.36 21.20 23.03
CA GLY A 85 59.06 22.37 23.57
C GLY A 85 58.81 22.60 25.05
N THR A 86 57.62 22.27 25.54
CA THR A 86 57.15 22.62 26.90
C THR A 86 56.98 21.44 27.84
N GLY A 87 56.77 20.21 27.31
CA GLY A 87 56.41 19.04 28.12
C GLY A 87 54.95 19.05 28.62
N ALA A 88 54.13 20.01 28.16
CA ALA A 88 52.71 20.08 28.50
C ALA A 88 51.89 19.04 27.72
N VAL A 89 50.87 18.45 28.35
CA VAL A 89 50.00 17.45 27.73
C VAL A 89 49.10 18.12 26.69
N THR A 90 49.10 17.58 25.47
CA THR A 90 48.31 18.09 24.34
C THR A 90 47.28 17.10 23.82
N HIS A 91 47.49 15.80 24.02
CA HIS A 91 46.54 14.76 23.61
C HIS A 91 46.27 13.79 24.77
N VAL A 92 45.01 13.47 24.98
CA VAL A 92 44.53 12.36 25.81
C VAL A 92 43.65 11.49 24.91
N ASP A 93 44.19 10.34 24.51
CA ASP A 93 43.55 9.35 23.66
C ASP A 93 43.31 8.05 24.45
N LEU A 94 42.03 7.81 24.76
CA LEU A 94 41.53 6.61 25.41
C LEU A 94 40.43 5.94 24.57
N HIS A 95 40.46 6.04 23.24
CA HIS A 95 39.60 5.23 22.38
C HIS A 95 39.79 3.73 22.69
N ASN A 96 38.71 2.94 22.68
CA ASN A 96 38.82 1.50 22.82
C ASN A 96 39.21 0.86 21.46
N PRO A 97 40.37 0.20 21.34
CA PRO A 97 40.83 -0.37 20.07
C PRO A 97 40.09 -1.66 19.67
N HIS A 98 39.19 -2.16 20.52
CA HIS A 98 38.38 -3.35 20.29
C HIS A 98 36.90 -3.04 20.58
N PRO A 99 36.22 -2.28 19.70
CA PRO A 99 34.80 -2.01 19.81
C PRO A 99 33.99 -3.32 19.70
N PHE A 100 32.82 -3.35 20.35
CA PHE A 100 31.86 -4.42 20.15
C PHE A 100 31.33 -4.37 18.71
N GLN A 101 31.31 -5.52 18.02
CA GLN A 101 30.54 -5.65 16.79
C GLN A 101 29.06 -5.84 17.15
N LEU A 102 28.19 -5.07 16.50
CA LEU A 102 26.74 -5.21 16.59
C LEU A 102 26.34 -6.65 16.23
N GLY A 103 25.62 -7.33 17.13
CA GLY A 103 25.14 -8.69 16.94
C GLY A 103 25.78 -9.78 17.83
N ASP A 104 26.96 -9.55 18.43
CA ASP A 104 27.52 -10.53 19.39
C ASP A 104 26.92 -10.34 20.79
N SER A 105 26.63 -11.48 21.44
CA SER A 105 26.09 -11.55 22.79
C SER A 105 27.03 -10.92 23.83
N SER A 106 26.52 -10.66 25.04
CA SER A 106 27.19 -9.93 26.15
C SER A 106 28.45 -10.57 26.74
N ASN A 107 29.07 -11.51 26.04
CA ASN A 107 30.20 -12.33 26.47
C ASN A 107 31.39 -12.26 25.49
N SER A 108 31.55 -11.14 24.78
CA SER A 108 32.62 -10.95 23.80
C SER A 108 34.00 -11.13 24.44
N ARG A 109 34.94 -11.70 23.66
CA ARG A 109 36.32 -11.95 24.11
C ARG A 109 37.11 -10.69 24.48
N TYR A 110 36.58 -9.49 24.23
CA TYR A 110 37.30 -8.20 24.39
C TYR A 110 36.65 -7.23 25.39
N GLY A 111 35.56 -7.60 26.07
CA GLY A 111 34.88 -6.73 27.05
C GLY A 111 35.75 -6.23 28.22
N PHE A 112 36.98 -6.72 28.37
CA PHE A 112 37.97 -6.24 29.34
C PHE A 112 38.80 -5.02 28.88
N TRP A 113 38.65 -4.55 27.63
CA TRP A 113 39.28 -3.31 27.14
C TRP A 113 38.42 -2.05 27.39
N ASN A 114 37.25 -2.23 27.99
CA ASN A 114 36.27 -1.18 28.15
C ASN A 114 36.53 -0.36 29.42
N LEU A 115 36.65 0.97 29.31
CA LEU A 115 36.77 1.86 30.47
C LEU A 115 35.38 2.33 30.94
N SER A 116 35.21 2.47 32.25
CA SER A 116 34.01 3.03 32.87
C SER A 116 34.37 3.90 34.08
N GLY A 117 33.40 4.20 34.97
CA GLY A 117 33.63 5.01 36.17
C GLY A 117 33.42 6.51 35.97
N GLU A 118 34.12 7.32 36.76
CA GLU A 118 33.98 8.77 36.87
C GLU A 118 35.00 9.54 36.00
N ILE A 119 34.52 10.37 35.09
CA ILE A 119 35.38 11.32 34.34
C ILE A 119 35.63 12.55 35.21
N ARG A 120 36.75 12.55 35.93
CA ARG A 120 37.03 13.52 36.99
C ARG A 120 37.36 14.94 36.50
N PRO A 121 36.93 15.99 37.23
CA PRO A 121 37.23 17.39 36.91
C PRO A 121 38.72 17.75 36.88
N SER A 122 39.62 16.94 37.43
CA SER A 122 41.07 17.19 37.36
C SER A 122 41.61 17.29 35.95
N LEU A 123 40.97 16.63 34.97
CA LEU A 123 41.30 16.75 33.57
C LEU A 123 41.26 18.21 33.07
N SER A 124 40.39 19.06 33.63
CA SER A 124 40.30 20.50 33.29
C SER A 124 41.57 21.31 33.58
N LYS A 125 42.52 20.77 34.35
CA LYS A 125 43.83 21.40 34.62
C LYS A 125 44.82 21.29 33.45
N LEU A 126 44.52 20.49 32.43
CA LEU A 126 45.37 20.33 31.24
C LEU A 126 45.19 21.51 30.29
N GLU A 127 45.78 22.66 30.62
CA GLU A 127 45.60 23.93 29.89
C GLU A 127 46.03 23.85 28.40
N SER A 128 46.98 22.98 28.08
CA SER A 128 47.50 22.78 26.72
C SER A 128 46.76 21.72 25.89
N LEU A 129 45.68 21.12 26.43
CA LEU A 129 44.96 20.03 25.78
C LEU A 129 44.30 20.48 24.46
N ARG A 130 44.57 19.75 23.37
CA ARG A 130 44.04 19.98 22.01
C ARG A 130 43.20 18.82 21.50
N TYR A 131 43.45 17.60 21.99
CA TYR A 131 42.79 16.38 21.55
C TYR A 131 42.31 15.58 22.76
N LEU A 132 41.02 15.27 22.79
CA LEU A 132 40.41 14.38 23.78
C LEU A 132 39.55 13.33 23.06
N ASP A 133 39.91 12.06 23.20
CA ASP A 133 39.15 10.94 22.67
C ASP A 133 38.86 9.93 23.79
N LEU A 134 37.58 9.68 24.05
CA LEU A 134 37.08 8.70 25.01
C LEU A 134 36.12 7.69 24.33
N SER A 135 36.19 7.54 23.00
CA SER A 135 35.25 6.76 22.20
C SER A 135 35.28 5.24 22.46
N PHE A 136 34.18 4.56 22.14
CA PHE A 136 33.99 3.10 22.25
C PHE A 136 34.17 2.49 23.66
N ASN A 137 33.95 3.30 24.70
CA ASN A 137 33.95 2.91 26.12
C ASN A 137 32.49 2.79 26.66
N THR A 138 32.27 2.51 27.94
CA THR A 138 30.91 2.52 28.52
C THR A 138 30.90 3.19 29.88
N PHE A 139 30.78 4.52 29.88
CA PHE A 139 30.59 5.33 31.09
C PHE A 139 29.17 5.20 31.69
N ASN A 140 28.51 4.05 31.51
CA ASN A 140 27.31 3.60 32.22
C ASN A 140 26.17 4.63 32.35
N GLY A 141 25.95 5.44 31.31
CA GLY A 141 24.85 6.41 31.24
C GLY A 141 25.12 7.75 31.93
N ILE A 142 26.36 8.07 32.38
CA ILE A 142 26.63 9.40 32.94
C ILE A 142 26.40 10.51 31.91
N SER A 143 26.12 11.72 32.37
CA SER A 143 26.05 12.89 31.49
C SER A 143 27.44 13.44 31.18
N ILE A 144 27.58 14.01 29.97
CA ILE A 144 28.82 14.65 29.52
C ILE A 144 29.25 15.72 30.55
N PRO A 145 30.47 15.65 31.12
CA PRO A 145 30.88 16.59 32.17
C PRO A 145 30.98 18.04 31.68
N LYS A 146 30.26 18.95 32.36
CA LYS A 146 30.20 20.38 32.02
C LYS A 146 31.57 21.08 31.99
N PHE A 147 32.56 20.56 32.71
CA PHE A 147 33.91 21.14 32.73
C PHE A 147 34.67 20.94 31.42
N ILE A 148 34.26 20.02 30.53
CA ILE A 148 34.91 19.85 29.22
C ILE A 148 34.86 21.17 28.43
N GLY A 149 33.84 22.01 28.64
CA GLY A 149 33.75 23.36 28.09
C GLY A 149 34.78 24.38 28.60
N SER A 150 35.74 24.02 29.45
CA SER A 150 36.82 24.92 29.88
C SER A 150 38.11 24.79 29.04
N PHE A 151 38.21 23.81 28.14
CA PHE A 151 39.42 23.57 27.34
C PHE A 151 39.57 24.57 26.18
N GLN A 152 40.15 25.74 26.45
CA GLN A 152 40.29 26.82 25.45
C GLN A 152 41.04 26.42 24.17
N ASN A 153 41.97 25.46 24.28
CA ASN A 153 42.81 24.99 23.18
C ASN A 153 42.28 23.73 22.47
N LEU A 154 41.11 23.20 22.85
CA LEU A 154 40.59 21.94 22.31
C LEU A 154 40.19 22.09 20.84
N GLN A 155 40.72 21.21 20.00
CA GLN A 155 40.51 21.16 18.55
C GLN A 155 39.77 19.87 18.14
N TYR A 156 39.93 18.79 18.89
CA TYR A 156 39.27 17.51 18.66
C TYR A 156 38.64 16.99 19.96
N LEU A 157 37.34 16.68 19.91
CA LEU A 157 36.58 16.05 20.98
C LEU A 157 35.79 14.87 20.38
N ASN A 158 36.16 13.65 20.77
CA ASN A 158 35.40 12.45 20.44
C ASN A 158 34.92 11.73 21.70
N LEU A 159 33.60 11.57 21.81
CA LEU A 159 32.88 10.88 22.88
C LEU A 159 31.89 9.84 22.31
N SER A 160 32.07 9.37 21.06
CA SER A 160 31.12 8.46 20.42
C SER A 160 31.15 7.04 20.95
N TYR A 161 29.98 6.38 20.94
CA TYR A 161 29.77 5.05 21.50
C TYR A 161 30.41 4.85 22.88
N ALA A 162 30.36 5.90 23.71
CA ALA A 162 31.01 5.93 25.03
C ALA A 162 30.00 5.71 26.17
N GLY A 163 28.72 5.54 25.85
CA GLY A 163 27.66 5.29 26.82
C GLY A 163 27.22 6.52 27.62
N PHE A 164 27.33 7.72 27.07
CA PHE A 164 26.81 8.95 27.69
C PHE A 164 25.28 9.06 27.58
N SER A 165 24.64 9.76 28.52
CA SER A 165 23.21 10.05 28.43
C SER A 165 22.77 11.42 28.96
N GLY A 166 21.57 11.85 28.56
CA GLY A 166 20.96 13.12 28.96
C GLY A 166 21.41 14.32 28.09
N LEU A 167 21.37 15.51 28.69
CA LEU A 167 21.52 16.78 27.95
C LEU A 167 22.95 17.05 27.47
N ILE A 168 23.09 17.59 26.26
CA ILE A 168 24.36 18.15 25.77
C ILE A 168 24.68 19.45 26.55
N PRO A 169 25.84 19.57 27.23
CA PRO A 169 26.17 20.76 28.00
C PRO A 169 26.34 22.01 27.12
N LEU A 170 25.62 23.08 27.44
CA LEU A 170 25.80 24.41 26.80
C LEU A 170 27.23 24.95 26.94
N GLN A 171 27.98 24.49 27.96
CA GLN A 171 29.38 24.85 28.18
C GLN A 171 30.30 24.43 27.02
N LEU A 172 29.95 23.41 26.23
CA LEU A 172 30.73 23.01 25.05
C LEU A 172 30.79 24.12 23.99
N GLY A 173 29.82 25.05 23.96
CA GLY A 173 29.86 26.24 23.10
C GLY A 173 30.96 27.25 23.43
N ASN A 174 31.68 27.09 24.54
CA ASN A 174 32.87 27.89 24.86
C ASN A 174 34.13 27.43 24.10
N LEU A 175 34.09 26.27 23.43
CA LEU A 175 35.24 25.66 22.75
C LEU A 175 35.49 26.31 21.38
N SER A 176 35.90 27.58 21.38
CA SER A 176 36.09 28.39 20.16
C SER A 176 37.19 27.89 19.21
N SER A 177 38.05 26.97 19.66
CA SER A 177 39.11 26.33 18.86
C SER A 177 38.68 25.00 18.22
N LEU A 178 37.46 24.53 18.48
CA LEU A 178 37.02 23.17 18.15
C LEU A 178 36.83 22.98 16.63
N GLN A 179 37.52 22.00 16.06
CA GLN A 179 37.45 21.64 14.64
C GLN A 179 36.66 20.35 14.42
N HIS A 180 36.74 19.40 15.36
CA HIS A 180 36.09 18.10 15.28
C HIS A 180 35.29 17.83 16.56
N LEU A 181 34.00 17.56 16.40
CA LEU A 181 33.08 17.14 17.46
C LEU A 181 32.37 15.86 17.02
N ASP A 182 32.56 14.78 17.77
CA ASP A 182 31.84 13.52 17.60
C ASP A 182 31.21 13.10 18.93
N LEU A 183 29.88 13.04 18.97
CA LEU A 183 29.06 12.58 20.09
C LEU A 183 28.13 11.41 19.67
N SER A 184 28.38 10.80 18.52
CA SER A 184 27.50 9.81 17.90
C SER A 184 27.30 8.52 18.73
N LEU A 185 26.27 7.74 18.40
CA LEU A 185 26.00 6.41 18.98
C LEU A 185 25.90 6.44 20.52
N ASN A 186 25.18 7.42 21.07
CA ASN A 186 25.00 7.63 22.51
C ASN A 186 23.50 7.75 22.85
N ASN A 187 23.17 7.86 24.15
CA ASN A 187 21.79 8.02 24.61
C ASN A 187 21.49 9.48 25.02
N LEU A 188 21.95 10.45 24.22
CA LEU A 188 21.78 11.89 24.51
C LEU A 188 20.36 12.33 24.14
N ASP A 189 19.56 12.60 25.16
CA ASP A 189 18.21 13.17 25.05
C ASP A 189 18.31 14.68 25.32
N SER A 190 18.33 15.46 24.24
CA SER A 190 18.61 16.89 24.29
C SER A 190 17.91 17.63 23.16
N LYS A 191 17.64 18.92 23.38
CA LYS A 191 17.39 19.82 22.24
C LYS A 191 18.65 19.96 21.40
N PHE A 192 18.47 20.19 20.11
CA PHE A 192 19.57 20.48 19.20
C PHE A 192 20.41 21.68 19.71
N PRO A 193 21.75 21.58 19.77
CA PRO A 193 22.58 22.63 20.33
C PRO A 193 22.79 23.82 19.36
N ASP A 194 21.93 24.83 19.46
CA ASP A 194 21.99 26.08 18.66
C ASP A 194 23.35 26.79 18.68
N TRP A 195 24.17 26.60 19.72
CA TRP A 195 25.48 27.23 19.83
C TRP A 195 26.51 26.73 18.80
N LEU A 196 26.29 25.59 18.14
CA LEU A 196 27.20 25.05 17.13
C LEU A 196 27.46 26.03 15.97
N VAL A 197 26.44 26.78 15.53
CA VAL A 197 26.60 27.75 14.42
C VAL A 197 27.47 28.96 14.78
N ASN A 198 27.83 29.14 16.06
CA ASN A 198 28.72 30.20 16.52
C ASN A 198 30.20 29.77 16.58
N VAL A 199 30.51 28.48 16.39
CA VAL A 199 31.88 27.94 16.45
C VAL A 199 32.45 27.83 15.03
N SER A 200 32.95 28.96 14.52
CA SER A 200 33.42 29.09 13.12
C SER A 200 34.64 28.25 12.74
N SER A 201 35.29 27.61 13.70
CA SER A 201 36.42 26.69 13.54
C SER A 201 35.99 25.26 13.16
N LEU A 202 34.70 24.90 13.32
CA LEU A 202 34.22 23.54 13.08
C LEU A 202 34.39 23.09 11.62
N ARG A 203 34.92 21.87 11.48
CA ARG A 203 35.10 21.12 10.23
C ARG A 203 34.20 19.89 10.17
N THR A 204 34.12 19.11 11.25
CA THR A 204 33.27 17.92 11.30
C THR A 204 32.42 17.93 12.57
N ILE A 205 31.14 17.63 12.38
CA ILE A 205 30.15 17.49 13.44
C ILE A 205 29.43 16.16 13.21
N ASP A 206 29.54 15.24 14.15
CA ASP A 206 28.77 13.99 14.16
C ASP A 206 27.97 13.86 15.45
N LEU A 207 26.65 13.80 15.30
CA LEU A 207 25.66 13.62 16.37
C LEU A 207 24.71 12.45 16.05
N THR A 208 25.11 11.55 15.16
CA THR A 208 24.31 10.43 14.64
C THR A 208 23.90 9.46 15.76
N ASP A 209 22.75 8.79 15.61
CA ASP A 209 22.20 7.81 16.56
C ASP A 209 22.22 8.30 18.02
N ASN A 210 21.28 9.21 18.30
CA ASN A 210 21.02 9.82 19.59
C ASN A 210 19.50 10.12 19.68
N ARG A 211 19.06 10.86 20.70
CA ARG A 211 17.66 11.25 20.90
C ARG A 211 17.46 12.76 20.77
N LEU A 212 18.16 13.40 19.84
CA LEU A 212 18.10 14.85 19.67
C LEU A 212 16.76 15.30 19.06
N SER A 213 16.28 16.45 19.52
CA SER A 213 14.99 17.00 19.10
C SER A 213 15.05 18.51 18.83
N GLY A 214 14.15 18.99 17.97
CA GLY A 214 14.02 20.42 17.66
C GLY A 214 14.39 20.78 16.22
N ARG A 215 14.60 22.07 15.94
CA ARG A 215 14.90 22.56 14.59
C ARG A 215 16.41 22.56 14.36
N ILE A 216 16.85 22.12 13.18
CA ILE A 216 18.26 22.30 12.75
C ILE A 216 18.46 23.78 12.35
N PRO A 217 19.43 24.51 12.94
CA PRO A 217 19.72 25.89 12.58
C PRO A 217 20.20 26.08 11.13
N LEU A 218 19.64 27.06 10.42
CA LEU A 218 20.04 27.38 9.03
C LEU A 218 21.48 27.90 8.91
N GLY A 219 22.05 28.41 10.01
CA GLY A 219 23.38 29.04 10.05
C GLY A 219 24.56 28.10 9.77
N PHE A 220 24.37 26.78 9.79
CA PHE A 220 25.42 25.83 9.36
C PHE A 220 25.92 26.09 7.94
N SER A 221 25.02 26.55 7.08
CA SER A 221 25.29 26.85 5.67
C SER A 221 26.26 28.03 5.44
N ASP A 222 26.56 28.82 6.47
CA ASP A 222 27.51 29.93 6.48
C ASP A 222 28.84 29.61 7.21
N LEU A 223 29.02 28.40 7.77
CA LEU A 223 30.27 28.02 8.43
C LEU A 223 31.41 27.84 7.39
N PRO A 224 32.54 28.57 7.51
CA PRO A 224 33.53 28.69 6.44
C PRO A 224 34.44 27.46 6.25
N HIS A 225 34.40 26.53 7.19
CA HIS A 225 35.30 25.38 7.27
C HIS A 225 34.58 24.03 7.42
N LEU A 226 33.24 24.02 7.42
CA LEU A 226 32.46 22.81 7.64
C LEU A 226 32.55 21.87 6.42
N GLU A 227 33.19 20.72 6.63
CA GLU A 227 33.45 19.66 5.65
C GLU A 227 32.51 18.46 5.84
N ALA A 228 32.03 18.18 7.06
CA ALA A 228 31.07 17.11 7.33
C ALA A 228 30.05 17.49 8.40
N LEU A 229 28.77 17.16 8.16
CA LEU A 229 27.68 17.26 9.11
C LEU A 229 26.83 15.98 9.06
N SER A 230 26.91 15.18 10.12
CA SER A 230 26.16 13.93 10.27
C SER A 230 25.24 14.02 11.47
N LEU A 231 23.92 13.96 11.21
CA LEU A 231 22.84 14.11 12.18
C LEU A 231 21.83 12.94 12.11
N GLY A 232 22.21 11.84 11.46
CA GLY A 232 21.33 10.72 11.18
C GLY A 232 20.72 10.08 12.42
N TRP A 233 19.67 9.28 12.26
CA TRP A 233 19.15 8.38 13.30
C TRP A 233 18.73 9.06 14.62
N ASN A 234 18.26 10.31 14.54
CA ASN A 234 17.75 11.05 15.70
C ASN A 234 16.21 11.11 15.78
N TYR A 235 15.50 10.73 14.71
CA TYR A 235 14.04 10.57 14.60
C TYR A 235 13.14 11.79 14.89
N ASN A 236 13.67 12.85 15.50
CA ASN A 236 12.92 14.01 16.00
C ASN A 236 13.54 15.38 15.61
N LEU A 237 14.61 15.41 14.82
CA LEU A 237 15.13 16.66 14.24
C LEU A 237 14.27 17.09 13.06
N ARG A 238 14.01 18.39 12.97
CA ARG A 238 13.16 19.01 11.94
C ARG A 238 13.90 20.11 11.19
N ALA A 239 13.77 20.16 9.88
CA ALA A 239 14.17 21.30 9.06
C ALA A 239 13.36 21.34 7.76
N SER A 240 13.24 22.52 7.17
CA SER A 240 12.89 22.61 5.75
C SER A 240 14.17 22.43 4.93
N ILE A 241 14.26 21.37 4.13
CA ILE A 241 15.43 21.10 3.28
C ILE A 241 15.63 22.23 2.24
N SER A 242 14.53 22.83 1.79
CA SER A 242 14.51 23.97 0.87
C SER A 242 15.17 25.22 1.46
N GLU A 243 14.98 25.48 2.76
CA GLU A 243 15.64 26.59 3.46
C GLU A 243 17.10 26.25 3.79
N LEU A 244 17.35 25.04 4.29
CA LEU A 244 18.66 24.60 4.76
C LEU A 244 19.70 24.58 3.63
N LEU A 245 19.32 24.09 2.44
CA LEU A 245 20.19 24.00 1.26
C LEU A 245 20.18 25.27 0.38
N ARG A 246 19.62 26.38 0.87
CA ARG A 246 19.67 27.69 0.19
C ARG A 246 20.94 28.48 0.48
N GLY A 247 21.62 28.17 1.58
CA GLY A 247 22.88 28.82 1.97
C GLY A 247 24.09 28.34 1.17
N ARG A 248 25.30 28.73 1.59
CA ARG A 248 26.50 28.67 0.75
C ARG A 248 27.17 27.30 0.70
N TRP A 249 27.32 26.62 1.84
CA TRP A 249 27.87 25.26 1.95
C TRP A 249 29.19 25.02 1.17
N GLU A 250 30.08 26.02 1.11
CA GLU A 250 31.21 26.06 0.16
C GLU A 250 32.24 24.91 0.31
N LYS A 251 32.27 24.25 1.47
CA LYS A 251 33.24 23.21 1.85
C LYS A 251 32.63 21.86 2.19
N ILE A 252 31.30 21.74 2.21
CA ILE A 252 30.65 20.51 2.65
C ILE A 252 30.98 19.36 1.69
N ARG A 253 31.30 18.21 2.25
CA ARG A 253 31.62 16.96 1.54
C ARG A 253 30.66 15.85 1.96
N ILE A 254 30.30 15.79 3.23
CA ILE A 254 29.34 14.82 3.78
C ILE A 254 28.19 15.60 4.41
N LEU A 255 26.97 15.31 3.98
CA LEU A 255 25.74 15.78 4.62
C LEU A 255 24.81 14.59 4.83
N ASP A 256 24.76 14.10 6.06
CA ASP A 256 23.83 13.06 6.52
C ASP A 256 22.77 13.67 7.44
N LEU A 257 21.51 13.60 7.00
CA LEU A 257 20.31 13.99 7.74
C LEU A 257 19.30 12.84 7.82
N GLY A 258 19.70 11.59 7.56
CA GLY A 258 18.80 10.44 7.45
C GLY A 258 18.03 10.13 8.73
N PHE A 259 16.91 9.41 8.65
CA PHE A 259 16.12 8.95 9.81
C PHE A 259 15.73 10.11 10.76
N ASN A 260 15.04 11.11 10.22
CA ASN A 260 14.63 12.33 10.91
C ASN A 260 13.24 12.80 10.43
N ARG A 261 12.89 14.08 10.66
CA ARG A 261 11.64 14.73 10.21
C ARG A 261 11.93 15.97 9.37
N ILE A 262 12.84 15.81 8.41
CA ILE A 262 13.20 16.83 7.44
C ILE A 262 12.15 16.84 6.33
N HIS A 263 11.64 18.01 5.96
CA HIS A 263 10.53 18.17 5.02
C HIS A 263 10.80 19.24 3.96
N GLY A 264 9.89 19.39 3.00
CA GLY A 264 9.98 20.39 1.90
C GLY A 264 10.52 19.78 0.62
N LYS A 265 10.92 20.62 -0.35
CA LYS A 265 11.43 20.19 -1.67
C LYS A 265 12.93 20.40 -1.80
N LEU A 266 13.64 19.50 -2.49
CA LEU A 266 15.07 19.66 -2.77
C LEU A 266 15.28 20.86 -3.73
N PRO A 267 16.01 21.93 -3.32
CA PRO A 267 16.08 23.16 -4.12
C PRO A 267 17.17 23.08 -5.19
N VAL A 268 16.97 23.79 -6.31
CA VAL A 268 17.93 23.88 -7.43
C VAL A 268 19.32 24.41 -6.99
N SER A 269 19.41 25.11 -5.85
CA SER A 269 20.68 25.53 -5.25
C SER A 269 21.61 24.38 -4.85
N ILE A 270 21.10 23.14 -4.72
CA ILE A 270 21.93 21.95 -4.48
C ILE A 270 23.06 21.81 -5.50
N GLY A 271 22.84 22.18 -6.77
CA GLY A 271 23.85 22.15 -7.83
C GLY A 271 25.03 23.10 -7.64
N ASN A 272 24.99 24.00 -6.64
CA ASN A 272 26.11 24.87 -6.27
C ASN A 272 27.05 24.22 -5.22
N MET A 273 26.64 23.13 -4.57
CA MET A 273 27.37 22.47 -3.49
C MET A 273 28.47 21.53 -4.06
N THR A 274 29.32 22.05 -4.95
CA THR A 274 30.23 21.25 -5.80
C THR A 274 31.32 20.46 -5.06
N SER A 275 31.51 20.68 -3.75
CA SER A 275 32.40 19.87 -2.91
C SER A 275 31.73 18.59 -2.36
N LEU A 276 30.40 18.49 -2.44
CA LEU A 276 29.60 17.40 -1.88
C LEU A 276 29.97 16.07 -2.55
N ALA A 277 30.23 15.07 -1.69
CA ALA A 277 30.56 13.71 -2.04
C ALA A 277 29.46 12.75 -1.57
N ASP A 278 28.98 12.90 -0.34
CA ASP A 278 27.96 12.01 0.21
C ASP A 278 26.74 12.82 0.69
N LEU A 279 25.57 12.50 0.14
CA LEU A 279 24.28 13.12 0.47
C LEU A 279 23.28 12.04 0.89
N GLU A 280 23.05 11.95 2.20
CA GLU A 280 22.16 10.97 2.83
C GLU A 280 20.95 11.70 3.43
N LEU A 281 19.77 11.45 2.84
CA LEU A 281 18.50 12.09 3.19
C LEU A 281 17.36 11.08 3.40
N SER A 282 17.66 9.77 3.46
CA SER A 282 16.64 8.73 3.57
C SER A 282 15.80 8.83 4.85
N ASN A 283 14.65 8.17 4.89
CA ASN A 283 13.79 8.03 6.07
C ASN A 283 13.40 9.40 6.65
N ASN A 284 12.72 10.21 5.82
CA ASN A 284 12.35 11.60 6.11
C ASN A 284 10.98 11.98 5.48
N GLU A 285 10.59 13.24 5.61
CA GLU A 285 9.31 13.81 5.14
C GLU A 285 9.52 14.68 3.87
N ILE A 286 10.56 14.42 3.06
CA ILE A 286 10.91 15.24 1.88
C ILE A 286 9.98 14.90 0.71
N GLN A 287 9.57 15.93 -0.03
CA GLN A 287 8.57 15.85 -1.10
C GLN A 287 9.02 16.52 -2.41
N GLY A 288 8.24 16.34 -3.48
CA GLY A 288 8.54 16.90 -4.80
C GLY A 288 9.40 15.98 -5.66
N GLY A 289 10.37 16.54 -6.37
CA GLY A 289 11.26 15.82 -7.30
C GLY A 289 12.74 16.15 -7.15
N ILE A 290 13.55 15.48 -7.96
CA ILE A 290 15.01 15.67 -8.01
C ILE A 290 15.32 16.72 -9.09
N PRO A 291 15.93 17.88 -8.74
CA PRO A 291 16.23 18.91 -9.71
C PRO A 291 17.39 18.51 -10.62
N SER A 292 17.27 18.79 -11.92
CA SER A 292 18.30 18.56 -12.96
C SER A 292 19.69 19.07 -12.59
N SER A 293 19.76 20.12 -11.77
CA SER A 293 20.97 20.74 -11.25
C SER A 293 21.85 19.81 -10.42
N ILE A 294 21.32 18.68 -9.92
CA ILE A 294 22.13 17.66 -9.22
C ILE A 294 23.27 17.12 -10.12
N GLY A 295 23.07 17.12 -11.46
CA GLY A 295 24.07 16.73 -12.47
C GLY A 295 25.43 17.42 -12.36
N LYS A 296 25.47 18.62 -11.76
CA LYS A 296 26.67 19.45 -11.59
C LYS A 296 27.62 18.96 -10.50
N LEU A 297 27.20 18.02 -9.65
CA LEU A 297 27.96 17.57 -8.49
C LEU A 297 29.00 16.52 -8.89
N CYS A 298 30.11 16.99 -9.49
CA CYS A 298 31.18 16.13 -10.03
C CYS A 298 31.78 15.14 -9.02
N ASN A 299 31.73 15.47 -7.71
CA ASN A 299 32.34 14.69 -6.64
C ASN A 299 31.37 13.72 -5.94
N LEU A 300 30.07 13.79 -6.25
CA LEU A 300 29.03 12.99 -5.59
C LEU A 300 29.29 11.50 -5.82
N THR A 301 29.53 10.75 -4.73
CA THR A 301 29.78 9.32 -4.65
C THR A 301 28.56 8.55 -4.16
N LEU A 302 27.84 9.11 -3.16
CA LEU A 302 26.61 8.56 -2.61
C LEU A 302 25.48 9.60 -2.70
N PHE A 303 24.33 9.18 -3.21
CA PHE A 303 23.10 9.95 -3.18
C PHE A 303 21.93 9.05 -2.78
N SER A 304 21.40 9.28 -1.58
CA SER A 304 20.27 8.54 -1.03
C SER A 304 19.13 9.49 -0.64
N MET A 305 17.91 9.14 -1.08
CA MET A 305 16.66 9.76 -0.67
C MET A 305 15.55 8.72 -0.41
N SER A 306 15.91 7.47 -0.10
CA SER A 306 14.94 6.40 0.10
C SER A 306 13.98 6.65 1.27
N ASN A 307 12.82 5.99 1.28
CA ASN A 307 11.77 6.15 2.30
C ASN A 307 11.41 7.63 2.58
N ASN A 308 10.85 8.28 1.57
CA ASN A 308 10.44 9.69 1.58
C ASN A 308 9.09 9.87 0.86
N SER A 309 8.66 11.11 0.61
CA SER A 309 7.42 11.45 -0.08
C SER A 309 7.65 12.13 -1.45
N LEU A 310 8.71 11.74 -2.17
CA LEU A 310 8.97 12.22 -3.53
C LEU A 310 7.86 11.72 -4.47
N THR A 311 7.37 12.58 -5.36
CA THR A 311 6.13 12.37 -6.15
C THR A 311 6.23 12.77 -7.62
N GLU A 312 7.22 13.60 -7.97
CA GLU A 312 7.46 14.05 -9.33
C GLU A 312 8.19 12.97 -10.15
N THR A 313 8.43 13.21 -11.44
CA THR A 313 9.20 12.28 -12.27
C THR A 313 10.70 12.49 -12.07
N LEU A 314 11.50 11.45 -12.36
CA LEU A 314 12.93 11.66 -12.61
C LEU A 314 13.11 12.65 -13.78
N PRO A 315 14.09 13.56 -13.74
CA PRO A 315 14.31 14.53 -14.82
C PRO A 315 14.71 13.80 -16.11
N GLU A 316 14.25 14.27 -17.28
CA GLU A 316 14.60 13.63 -18.56
C GLU A 316 16.08 13.78 -18.93
N SER A 317 16.74 14.83 -18.42
CA SER A 317 18.18 15.06 -18.55
C SER A 317 18.73 15.80 -17.32
N LEU A 318 20.01 15.58 -17.03
CA LEU A 318 20.74 16.28 -15.97
C LEU A 318 21.53 17.47 -16.53
N GLU A 319 21.72 18.50 -15.71
CA GLU A 319 22.53 19.66 -16.11
C GLU A 319 24.03 19.33 -16.05
N GLU A 320 24.67 19.27 -17.21
CA GLU A 320 26.12 19.14 -17.34
C GLU A 320 26.87 20.39 -16.81
N THR A 321 28.12 20.20 -16.39
CA THR A 321 29.03 21.29 -16.04
C THR A 321 30.35 21.16 -16.80
N GLN A 322 30.86 22.29 -17.33
CA GLN A 322 32.12 22.35 -18.06
C GLN A 322 33.36 22.05 -17.17
N ASN A 323 33.17 21.97 -15.85
CA ASN A 323 34.24 21.78 -14.87
C ASN A 323 34.41 20.33 -14.40
N CYS A 324 33.53 19.39 -14.78
CA CYS A 324 33.76 17.96 -14.52
C CYS A 324 34.89 17.44 -15.44
N VAL A 325 35.64 16.44 -14.95
CA VAL A 325 36.72 15.79 -15.74
C VAL A 325 36.16 14.96 -16.88
N SER A 326 35.00 14.34 -16.69
CA SER A 326 34.17 13.77 -17.76
C SER A 326 33.09 14.76 -18.19
N ARG A 327 32.57 14.58 -19.41
CA ARG A 327 31.37 15.29 -19.88
C ARG A 327 30.07 14.64 -19.39
N SER A 328 30.11 13.40 -18.92
CA SER A 328 28.95 12.71 -18.34
C SER A 328 28.51 13.39 -17.02
N PRO A 329 27.21 13.49 -16.73
CA PRO A 329 26.72 13.97 -15.43
C PRO A 329 27.09 13.00 -14.31
N LEU A 330 27.21 13.50 -13.08
CA LEU A 330 27.50 12.70 -11.88
C LEU A 330 28.66 11.67 -12.03
N PRO A 331 29.84 12.06 -12.58
CA PRO A 331 30.87 11.12 -13.01
C PRO A 331 31.54 10.32 -11.89
N SER A 332 31.36 10.70 -10.62
CA SER A 332 31.91 9.98 -9.45
C SER A 332 30.89 9.06 -8.76
N LEU A 333 29.63 9.07 -9.19
CA LEU A 333 28.54 8.42 -8.45
C LEU A 333 28.68 6.90 -8.49
N ARG A 334 28.50 6.29 -7.32
CA ARG A 334 28.61 4.85 -7.07
C ARG A 334 27.34 4.26 -6.50
N TYR A 335 26.66 4.99 -5.63
CA TYR A 335 25.44 4.55 -4.96
C TYR A 335 24.32 5.56 -5.23
N LEU A 336 23.25 5.10 -5.85
CA LEU A 336 22.02 5.85 -6.08
C LEU A 336 20.85 5.07 -5.52
N ASP A 337 20.30 5.56 -4.41
CA ASP A 337 19.13 4.97 -3.75
C ASP A 337 17.98 5.97 -3.67
N LEU A 338 16.87 5.63 -4.31
CA LEU A 338 15.64 6.41 -4.34
C LEU A 338 14.41 5.52 -4.01
N SER A 339 14.61 4.40 -3.31
CA SER A 339 13.54 3.45 -3.01
C SER A 339 12.44 3.99 -2.10
N ASP A 340 11.33 3.27 -1.97
CA ASP A 340 10.27 3.54 -0.97
C ASP A 340 9.76 4.98 -1.07
N ASN A 341 9.32 5.36 -2.27
CA ASN A 341 8.90 6.71 -2.62
C ASN A 341 7.66 6.63 -3.54
N ARG A 342 7.23 7.76 -4.11
CA ARG A 342 6.12 7.82 -5.07
C ARG A 342 6.57 8.41 -6.40
N LEU A 343 7.86 8.26 -6.74
CA LEU A 343 8.43 8.73 -8.01
C LEU A 343 7.69 8.07 -9.17
N SER A 344 7.36 8.87 -10.17
CA SER A 344 6.57 8.41 -11.32
C SER A 344 7.28 8.68 -12.65
N GLY A 345 6.63 8.33 -13.76
CA GLY A 345 7.24 8.46 -15.09
C GLY A 345 8.05 7.22 -15.50
N ARG A 346 8.96 7.40 -16.46
CA ARG A 346 9.83 6.32 -16.95
C ARG A 346 11.22 6.43 -16.33
N ILE A 347 11.92 5.30 -16.22
CA ILE A 347 13.35 5.28 -15.92
C ILE A 347 14.07 5.98 -17.10
N PRO A 348 14.83 7.08 -16.87
CA PRO A 348 15.43 7.86 -17.94
C PRO A 348 16.76 7.30 -18.45
N GLU A 349 17.05 7.50 -19.74
CA GLU A 349 18.25 6.97 -20.42
C GLU A 349 19.58 7.54 -19.90
N TRP A 350 19.59 8.67 -19.18
CA TRP A 350 20.82 9.20 -18.60
C TRP A 350 21.37 8.34 -17.46
N LEU A 351 20.56 7.48 -16.83
CA LEU A 351 21.06 6.53 -15.84
C LEU A 351 22.12 5.59 -16.43
N GLY A 352 22.01 5.23 -17.71
CA GLY A 352 23.03 4.46 -18.44
C GLY A 352 24.34 5.21 -18.71
N GLN A 353 24.45 6.50 -18.36
CA GLN A 353 25.67 7.31 -18.49
C GLN A 353 26.53 7.32 -17.21
N LEU A 354 26.03 6.73 -16.12
CA LEU A 354 26.69 6.70 -14.81
C LEU A 354 27.76 5.60 -14.73
N GLU A 355 28.80 5.68 -15.56
CA GLU A 355 29.78 4.60 -15.79
C GLU A 355 30.44 4.00 -14.52
N ASN A 356 30.48 4.75 -13.40
CA ASN A 356 31.06 4.32 -12.12
C ASN A 356 30.03 3.77 -11.11
N LEU A 357 28.75 3.66 -11.49
CA LEU A 357 27.69 3.19 -10.61
C LEU A 357 27.89 1.72 -10.23
N ILE A 358 27.80 1.43 -8.94
CA ILE A 358 27.90 0.12 -8.29
C ILE A 358 26.51 -0.36 -7.89
N GLU A 359 25.65 0.57 -7.43
CA GLU A 359 24.30 0.28 -6.95
C GLU A 359 23.29 1.26 -7.53
N LEU A 360 22.20 0.71 -8.07
CA LEU A 360 20.99 1.42 -8.46
C LEU A 360 19.78 0.78 -7.77
N ASN A 361 19.22 1.48 -6.78
CA ASN A 361 18.00 1.08 -6.10
C ASN A 361 16.85 2.08 -6.39
N LEU A 362 15.79 1.57 -7.01
CA LEU A 362 14.54 2.27 -7.34
C LEU A 362 13.30 1.50 -6.83
N TYR A 363 13.47 0.61 -5.84
CA TYR A 363 12.42 -0.24 -5.27
C TYR A 363 11.21 0.56 -4.75
N ASP A 364 10.02 -0.05 -4.70
CA ASP A 364 8.75 0.52 -4.21
C ASP A 364 8.50 1.97 -4.64
N ASN A 365 8.12 2.13 -5.90
CA ASN A 365 7.84 3.41 -6.54
C ASN A 365 6.73 3.28 -7.61
N LEU A 366 6.37 4.38 -8.27
CA LEU A 366 5.33 4.45 -9.32
C LEU A 366 5.92 4.55 -10.74
N LEU A 367 7.14 4.04 -10.94
CA LEU A 367 7.83 4.08 -12.24
C LEU A 367 7.18 3.09 -13.21
N HIS A 368 7.11 3.44 -14.49
CA HIS A 368 6.44 2.64 -15.51
C HIS A 368 7.15 2.69 -16.86
N GLY A 369 6.75 1.81 -17.78
CA GLY A 369 7.40 1.65 -19.08
C GLY A 369 8.53 0.62 -19.06
N PRO A 370 9.29 0.48 -20.16
CA PRO A 370 10.33 -0.52 -20.28
C PRO A 370 11.59 -0.18 -19.47
N ILE A 371 12.28 -1.22 -19.01
CA ILE A 371 13.65 -1.11 -18.49
C ILE A 371 14.55 -0.56 -19.62
N PRO A 372 15.25 0.57 -19.44
CA PRO A 372 16.04 1.19 -20.50
C PRO A 372 17.16 0.30 -21.00
N LEU A 373 17.34 0.25 -22.32
CA LEU A 373 18.43 -0.53 -22.91
C LEU A 373 19.80 0.01 -22.50
N SER A 374 19.95 1.31 -22.25
CA SER A 374 21.21 1.96 -21.86
C SER A 374 21.83 1.43 -20.56
N LEU A 375 21.05 0.79 -19.66
CA LEU A 375 21.59 0.23 -18.41
C LEU A 375 22.70 -0.82 -18.64
N HIS A 376 22.77 -1.46 -19.82
CA HIS A 376 23.87 -2.37 -20.16
C HIS A 376 25.26 -1.71 -20.21
N LEU A 377 25.33 -0.38 -20.28
CA LEU A 377 26.58 0.38 -20.29
C LEU A 377 27.25 0.43 -18.91
N LEU A 378 26.51 0.14 -17.83
CA LEU A 378 26.95 0.23 -16.43
C LEU A 378 27.81 -0.97 -16.03
N GLN A 379 28.99 -1.11 -16.64
CA GLN A 379 29.84 -2.30 -16.48
C GLN A 379 30.37 -2.56 -15.06
N ASN A 380 30.29 -1.56 -14.16
CA ASN A 380 30.66 -1.66 -12.74
C ASN A 380 29.48 -2.01 -11.82
N LEU A 381 28.24 -2.10 -12.34
CA LEU A 381 27.03 -2.29 -11.53
C LEU A 381 27.03 -3.69 -10.90
N GLU A 382 27.02 -3.73 -9.57
CA GLU A 382 26.93 -4.93 -8.76
C GLU A 382 25.49 -5.18 -8.28
N ILE A 383 24.74 -4.13 -7.95
CA ILE A 383 23.36 -4.21 -7.43
C ILE A 383 22.40 -3.43 -8.34
N LEU A 384 21.36 -4.11 -8.84
CA LEU A 384 20.27 -3.50 -9.60
C LEU A 384 18.92 -3.93 -9.02
N ILE A 385 18.23 -2.99 -8.36
CA ILE A 385 16.94 -3.22 -7.69
C ILE A 385 15.90 -2.29 -8.31
N LEU A 386 14.96 -2.88 -9.05
CA LEU A 386 13.84 -2.22 -9.75
C LEU A 386 12.49 -2.82 -9.33
N GLY A 387 12.46 -3.58 -8.24
CA GLY A 387 11.28 -4.28 -7.76
C GLY A 387 10.13 -3.35 -7.32
N ALA A 388 8.93 -3.90 -7.16
CA ALA A 388 7.74 -3.19 -6.67
C ALA A 388 7.46 -1.87 -7.43
N ASN A 389 7.26 -1.98 -8.74
CA ASN A 389 7.00 -0.83 -9.62
C ASN A 389 5.96 -1.19 -10.70
N GLY A 390 5.64 -0.23 -11.57
CA GLY A 390 4.77 -0.41 -12.73
C GLY A 390 5.51 -0.68 -14.06
N LEU A 391 6.74 -1.20 -14.03
CA LEU A 391 7.54 -1.43 -15.23
C LEU A 391 6.90 -2.50 -16.12
N ASN A 392 7.05 -2.36 -17.44
CA ASN A 392 6.40 -3.23 -18.43
C ASN A 392 7.32 -3.56 -19.62
N GLY A 393 6.81 -4.31 -20.59
CA GLY A 393 7.63 -4.82 -21.70
C GLY A 393 8.33 -6.11 -21.31
N THR A 394 9.63 -6.22 -21.60
CA THR A 394 10.43 -7.45 -21.39
C THR A 394 11.69 -7.16 -20.61
N LEU A 395 12.22 -8.15 -19.88
CA LEU A 395 13.59 -8.11 -19.36
C LEU A 395 14.57 -8.01 -20.56
N PRO A 396 15.44 -6.98 -20.66
CA PRO A 396 16.35 -6.88 -21.79
C PRO A 396 17.45 -7.95 -21.77
N GLU A 397 17.66 -8.68 -22.88
CA GLU A 397 18.81 -9.62 -23.03
C GLU A 397 20.16 -8.91 -22.80
N SER A 398 20.23 -7.58 -22.99
CA SER A 398 21.43 -6.78 -22.74
C SER A 398 21.85 -6.69 -21.27
N ILE A 399 20.96 -6.96 -20.31
CA ILE A 399 21.32 -7.07 -18.88
C ILE A 399 22.32 -8.22 -18.66
N GLY A 400 22.20 -9.32 -19.43
CA GLY A 400 23.13 -10.44 -19.39
C GLY A 400 24.58 -10.13 -19.82
N GLN A 401 24.89 -8.86 -20.10
CA GLN A 401 26.23 -8.36 -20.34
C GLN A 401 26.92 -7.79 -19.08
N LEU A 402 26.18 -7.53 -18.00
CA LEU A 402 26.65 -6.89 -16.76
C LEU A 402 27.46 -7.84 -15.88
N SER A 403 28.70 -8.15 -16.25
CA SER A 403 29.52 -9.17 -15.56
C SER A 403 29.87 -8.87 -14.08
N ALA A 404 29.64 -7.64 -13.61
CA ALA A 404 29.85 -7.26 -12.21
C ALA A 404 28.64 -7.62 -11.30
N LEU A 405 27.46 -7.87 -11.88
CA LEU A 405 26.20 -7.98 -11.16
C LEU A 405 26.18 -9.17 -10.17
N SER A 406 25.98 -8.85 -8.89
CA SER A 406 25.79 -9.76 -7.76
C SER A 406 24.34 -9.83 -7.31
N GLN A 407 23.53 -8.78 -7.52
CA GLN A 407 22.10 -8.78 -7.18
C GLN A 407 21.26 -8.20 -8.32
N LEU A 408 20.18 -8.90 -8.67
CA LEU A 408 19.18 -8.45 -9.64
C LEU A 408 17.77 -8.68 -9.09
N ASP A 409 17.06 -7.60 -8.81
CA ASP A 409 15.63 -7.61 -8.49
C ASP A 409 14.84 -6.79 -9.53
N VAL A 410 13.89 -7.45 -10.18
CA VAL A 410 12.85 -6.82 -11.02
C VAL A 410 11.45 -7.33 -10.64
N GLY A 411 11.31 -7.90 -9.44
CA GLY A 411 10.09 -8.52 -8.92
C GLY A 411 8.93 -7.54 -8.77
N SER A 412 7.71 -8.05 -8.65
CA SER A 412 6.49 -7.24 -8.44
C SER A 412 6.35 -6.09 -9.45
N ASN A 413 6.31 -6.44 -10.74
CA ASN A 413 6.20 -5.53 -11.88
C ASN A 413 5.26 -6.13 -12.96
N TYR A 414 4.99 -5.39 -14.04
CA TYR A 414 4.19 -5.85 -15.18
C TYR A 414 5.07 -6.35 -16.36
N LEU A 415 6.25 -6.91 -16.07
CA LEU A 415 7.15 -7.43 -17.11
C LEU A 415 6.63 -8.76 -17.66
N THR A 416 6.93 -9.00 -18.92
CA THR A 416 6.41 -10.09 -19.74
C THR A 416 7.51 -10.70 -20.61
N GLY A 417 7.18 -11.73 -21.39
CA GLY A 417 8.07 -12.31 -22.39
C GLY A 417 8.85 -13.52 -21.88
N VAL A 418 9.87 -13.93 -22.63
CA VAL A 418 10.57 -15.20 -22.42
C VAL A 418 11.97 -14.96 -21.85
N VAL A 419 12.20 -15.43 -20.63
CA VAL A 419 13.51 -15.43 -19.99
C VAL A 419 14.25 -16.71 -20.40
N THR A 420 15.42 -16.52 -21.01
CA THR A 420 16.34 -17.57 -21.47
C THR A 420 17.74 -17.38 -20.87
N GLU A 421 18.63 -18.36 -21.06
CA GLU A 421 20.02 -18.35 -20.58
C GLU A 421 20.78 -17.07 -20.98
N ARG A 422 20.42 -16.45 -22.12
CA ARG A 422 21.06 -15.23 -22.64
C ARG A 422 21.07 -14.09 -21.64
N HIS A 423 20.03 -13.98 -20.82
CA HIS A 423 19.90 -12.95 -19.78
C HIS A 423 20.92 -13.11 -18.65
N PHE A 424 21.64 -14.25 -18.58
CA PHE A 424 22.57 -14.53 -17.49
C PHE A 424 23.95 -15.06 -17.95
N LEU A 425 24.26 -15.09 -19.25
CA LEU A 425 25.47 -15.71 -19.78
C LEU A 425 26.80 -15.17 -19.20
N LYS A 426 26.86 -13.90 -18.78
CA LYS A 426 28.06 -13.32 -18.15
C LYS A 426 27.96 -13.11 -16.64
N HIS A 427 26.83 -13.42 -16.02
CA HIS A 427 26.65 -13.26 -14.58
C HIS A 427 27.42 -14.37 -13.85
N THR A 428 28.67 -14.13 -13.47
CA THR A 428 29.47 -15.08 -12.68
C THR A 428 29.48 -14.76 -11.18
N LYS A 429 29.03 -13.56 -10.81
CA LYS A 429 28.94 -13.04 -9.44
C LYS A 429 27.54 -13.08 -8.82
N LEU A 430 26.50 -13.46 -9.57
CA LEU A 430 25.11 -13.33 -9.12
C LEU A 430 24.82 -14.23 -7.90
N GLU A 431 24.48 -13.59 -6.79
CA GLU A 431 24.18 -14.19 -5.49
C GLU A 431 22.70 -14.01 -5.11
N ALA A 432 22.01 -12.96 -5.58
CA ALA A 432 20.56 -12.80 -5.43
C ALA A 432 19.87 -12.56 -6.77
N LEU A 433 18.76 -13.26 -7.02
CA LEU A 433 17.92 -13.09 -8.21
C LEU A 433 16.43 -13.14 -7.85
N ASP A 434 15.73 -12.01 -8.04
CA ASP A 434 14.28 -11.92 -7.93
C ASP A 434 13.65 -11.51 -9.28
N LEU A 435 12.81 -12.40 -9.83
CA LEU A 435 11.96 -12.15 -10.99
C LEU A 435 10.46 -12.28 -10.64
N SER A 436 10.12 -12.42 -9.36
CA SER A 436 8.79 -12.81 -8.87
C SER A 436 7.69 -11.82 -9.25
N PHE A 437 6.43 -12.25 -9.16
CA PHE A 437 5.24 -11.42 -9.38
C PHE A 437 5.28 -10.62 -10.70
N ASN A 438 5.80 -11.27 -11.75
CA ASN A 438 5.79 -10.83 -13.14
C ASN A 438 5.17 -11.92 -14.03
N SER A 439 4.85 -11.60 -15.29
CA SER A 439 4.31 -12.53 -16.27
C SER A 439 5.39 -13.14 -17.18
N PHE A 440 6.53 -13.52 -16.60
CA PHE A 440 7.62 -14.16 -17.36
C PHE A 440 7.33 -15.63 -17.66
N ASN A 441 7.75 -16.07 -18.84
CA ASN A 441 7.88 -17.48 -19.21
C ASN A 441 9.36 -17.88 -19.12
N ILE A 442 9.71 -18.75 -18.18
CA ILE A 442 11.09 -19.15 -17.90
C ILE A 442 11.44 -20.38 -18.76
N ASN A 443 12.05 -20.13 -19.92
CA ASN A 443 12.40 -21.15 -20.89
C ASN A 443 13.92 -21.37 -20.94
N ILE A 444 14.40 -22.26 -20.07
CA ILE A 444 15.82 -22.59 -19.87
C ILE A 444 16.04 -24.09 -20.13
N ASP A 445 17.08 -24.43 -20.91
CA ASP A 445 17.45 -25.83 -21.18
C ASP A 445 17.78 -26.56 -19.86
N SER A 446 17.15 -27.71 -19.67
CA SER A 446 17.38 -28.64 -18.56
C SER A 446 18.84 -29.07 -18.35
N ASN A 447 19.70 -28.94 -19.37
CA ASN A 447 21.12 -29.27 -19.34
C ASN A 447 22.03 -28.04 -19.11
N TRP A 448 21.47 -26.84 -19.07
CA TRP A 448 22.24 -25.63 -18.80
C TRP A 448 22.75 -25.62 -17.36
N ALA A 449 24.02 -25.26 -17.20
CA ALA A 449 24.64 -24.98 -15.91
C ALA A 449 24.84 -23.46 -15.82
N PRO A 450 24.00 -22.74 -15.05
CA PRO A 450 24.18 -21.31 -14.83
C PRO A 450 25.61 -20.96 -14.35
N PRO A 451 26.21 -19.87 -14.87
CA PRO A 451 27.59 -19.50 -14.55
C PRO A 451 27.80 -18.87 -13.17
N PHE A 452 26.71 -18.62 -12.43
CA PHE A 452 26.68 -18.07 -11.07
C PHE A 452 26.38 -19.15 -10.01
N GLN A 453 26.30 -18.74 -8.75
CA GLN A 453 25.90 -19.55 -7.60
C GLN A 453 25.02 -18.69 -6.67
N THR A 454 23.71 -18.69 -6.89
CA THR A 454 22.77 -17.89 -6.07
C THR A 454 22.67 -18.43 -4.64
N GLN A 455 22.52 -17.51 -3.69
CA GLN A 455 22.08 -17.73 -2.31
C GLN A 455 20.55 -17.55 -2.23
N PHE A 456 20.02 -16.48 -2.85
CA PHE A 456 18.59 -16.18 -2.95
C PHE A 456 18.09 -16.32 -4.39
N LEU A 457 16.97 -17.04 -4.59
CA LEU A 457 16.34 -17.21 -5.89
C LEU A 457 14.81 -17.24 -5.77
N ALA A 458 14.16 -16.18 -6.26
CA ALA A 458 12.71 -16.03 -6.30
C ALA A 458 12.17 -15.92 -7.73
N LEU A 459 11.25 -16.81 -8.09
CA LEU A 459 10.57 -16.87 -9.40
C LEU A 459 9.04 -16.90 -9.24
N SER A 460 8.51 -16.53 -8.07
CA SER A 460 7.10 -16.70 -7.72
C SER A 460 6.14 -16.07 -8.73
N SER A 461 5.01 -16.71 -9.01
CA SER A 461 4.02 -16.33 -10.03
C SER A 461 4.52 -16.30 -11.49
N CYS A 462 5.80 -16.60 -11.79
CA CYS A 462 6.28 -16.78 -13.16
C CYS A 462 5.96 -18.19 -13.68
N HIS A 463 5.80 -18.34 -15.00
CA HIS A 463 5.58 -19.65 -15.61
C HIS A 463 6.91 -20.41 -15.77
N LEU A 464 7.15 -21.38 -14.88
CA LEU A 464 8.34 -22.24 -14.84
C LEU A 464 8.03 -23.69 -15.21
N GLY A 465 6.80 -24.13 -14.95
CA GLY A 465 6.34 -25.49 -15.21
C GLY A 465 6.13 -25.85 -16.69
N PRO A 466 5.68 -27.09 -16.98
CA PRO A 466 5.23 -28.10 -16.02
C PRO A 466 6.38 -28.90 -15.36
N SER A 467 7.60 -28.85 -15.91
CA SER A 467 8.74 -29.65 -15.43
C SER A 467 9.47 -28.97 -14.27
N PHE A 468 9.97 -29.75 -13.31
CA PHE A 468 10.84 -29.22 -12.25
C PHE A 468 12.20 -28.76 -12.83
N PRO A 469 12.71 -27.56 -12.48
CA PRO A 469 13.91 -26.98 -13.09
C PRO A 469 15.18 -27.79 -12.82
N ALA A 470 15.64 -28.54 -13.83
CA ALA A 470 16.80 -29.42 -13.70
C ALA A 470 18.16 -28.68 -13.67
N TRP A 471 18.21 -27.45 -14.19
CA TRP A 471 19.39 -26.58 -14.18
C TRP A 471 19.82 -26.18 -12.75
N LEU A 472 18.89 -26.24 -11.79
CA LEU A 472 19.19 -26.00 -10.36
C LEU A 472 20.33 -26.89 -9.87
N LYS A 473 20.50 -28.12 -10.38
CA LYS A 473 21.56 -29.08 -9.97
C LYS A 473 22.98 -28.52 -9.91
N SER A 474 23.25 -27.40 -10.56
CA SER A 474 24.54 -26.70 -10.54
C SER A 474 24.74 -25.72 -9.36
N GLN A 475 23.69 -25.32 -8.64
CA GLN A 475 23.67 -24.19 -7.70
C GLN A 475 23.86 -24.62 -6.23
N ASN A 476 25.10 -24.86 -5.81
CA ASN A 476 25.42 -25.42 -4.48
C ASN A 476 25.40 -24.42 -3.30
N LYS A 477 25.19 -23.13 -3.56
CA LYS A 477 25.12 -22.07 -2.54
C LYS A 477 23.70 -21.68 -2.11
N ILE A 478 22.66 -22.27 -2.70
CA ILE A 478 21.28 -21.81 -2.45
C ILE A 478 20.91 -22.00 -0.98
N GLU A 479 20.49 -20.89 -0.37
CA GLU A 479 19.95 -20.78 0.98
C GLU A 479 18.42 -20.60 0.92
N GLU A 480 17.91 -19.85 -0.06
CA GLU A 480 16.48 -19.56 -0.22
C GLU A 480 15.94 -19.85 -1.63
N LEU A 481 14.80 -20.55 -1.69
CA LEU A 481 14.04 -20.82 -2.91
C LEU A 481 12.57 -20.46 -2.77
N ASN A 482 12.10 -19.51 -3.57
CA ASN A 482 10.68 -19.15 -3.64
C ASN A 482 10.12 -19.36 -5.06
N PHE A 483 9.40 -20.48 -5.25
CA PHE A 483 8.69 -20.84 -6.48
C PHE A 483 7.16 -20.96 -6.23
N PHE A 484 6.61 -20.13 -5.33
CA PHE A 484 5.17 -20.00 -5.13
C PHE A 484 4.45 -19.78 -6.47
N ASN A 485 3.39 -20.55 -6.76
CA ASN A 485 2.53 -20.35 -7.93
C ASN A 485 3.30 -20.34 -9.28
N THR A 486 4.18 -21.31 -9.54
CA THR A 486 5.03 -21.35 -10.74
C THR A 486 4.61 -22.38 -11.81
N SER A 487 3.44 -22.98 -11.63
CA SER A 487 2.88 -24.04 -12.49
C SER A 487 3.69 -25.35 -12.54
N ILE A 488 4.67 -25.55 -11.64
CA ILE A 488 5.47 -26.79 -11.61
C ILE A 488 4.61 -27.98 -11.16
N SER A 489 4.85 -29.14 -11.78
CA SER A 489 3.99 -30.32 -11.66
C SER A 489 4.78 -31.63 -11.54
N GLY A 490 4.09 -32.71 -11.16
CA GLY A 490 4.73 -34.01 -10.95
C GLY A 490 5.49 -34.07 -9.63
N SER A 491 6.32 -35.09 -9.42
CA SER A 491 7.03 -35.26 -8.14
C SER A 491 8.30 -34.43 -8.03
N ILE A 492 8.55 -33.81 -6.86
CA ILE A 492 9.85 -33.20 -6.55
C ILE A 492 10.95 -34.27 -6.70
N PRO A 493 11.93 -34.09 -7.61
CA PRO A 493 12.92 -35.12 -7.90
C PRO A 493 13.81 -35.49 -6.70
N HIS A 494 14.21 -36.76 -6.57
CA HIS A 494 15.03 -37.23 -5.44
C HIS A 494 16.31 -36.39 -5.25
N TRP A 495 16.97 -36.03 -6.36
CA TRP A 495 18.21 -35.25 -6.34
C TRP A 495 18.05 -33.88 -5.67
N PHE A 496 16.86 -33.26 -5.69
CA PHE A 496 16.64 -31.94 -5.12
C PHE A 496 16.84 -31.94 -3.61
N TRP A 497 16.38 -33.01 -2.95
CA TRP A 497 16.55 -33.18 -1.51
C TRP A 497 18.01 -33.40 -1.11
N GLU A 498 18.85 -33.88 -2.02
CA GLU A 498 20.28 -34.20 -1.81
C GLU A 498 21.23 -33.08 -2.26
N PHE A 499 20.71 -31.92 -2.67
CA PHE A 499 21.42 -31.01 -3.57
C PHE A 499 22.06 -29.77 -2.89
N SER A 500 21.42 -29.14 -1.90
CA SER A 500 22.04 -28.05 -1.11
C SER A 500 21.90 -28.30 0.40
N PRO A 501 23.01 -28.45 1.16
CA PRO A 501 22.98 -28.55 2.62
C PRO A 501 22.88 -27.19 3.33
N SER A 502 23.04 -26.08 2.59
CA SER A 502 22.90 -24.69 3.07
C SER A 502 21.45 -24.19 3.03
N LEU A 503 20.54 -24.99 2.47
CA LEU A 503 19.15 -24.60 2.24
C LEU A 503 18.41 -24.33 3.57
N ASN A 504 17.99 -23.09 3.75
CA ASN A 504 17.27 -22.57 4.90
C ASN A 504 15.77 -22.45 4.61
N THR A 505 15.41 -21.94 3.42
CA THR A 505 14.02 -21.58 3.07
C THR A 505 13.58 -22.26 1.77
N ILE A 506 12.47 -23.02 1.84
CA ILE A 506 11.74 -23.52 0.66
C ILE A 506 10.30 -23.00 0.73
N ASN A 507 9.87 -22.30 -0.33
CA ASN A 507 8.45 -22.08 -0.61
C ASN A 507 8.11 -22.58 -2.03
N PHE A 508 7.46 -23.74 -2.11
CA PHE A 508 6.91 -24.30 -3.36
C PHE A 508 5.37 -24.36 -3.35
N SER A 509 4.73 -23.52 -2.55
CA SER A 509 3.28 -23.56 -2.37
C SER A 509 2.49 -23.14 -3.63
N SER A 510 1.21 -23.54 -3.70
CA SER A 510 0.30 -23.27 -4.82
C SER A 510 0.81 -23.82 -6.16
N ASN A 511 1.19 -25.09 -6.20
CA ASN A 511 1.68 -25.77 -7.40
C ASN A 511 0.95 -27.11 -7.61
N GLN A 512 1.41 -27.91 -8.57
CA GLN A 512 0.81 -29.20 -8.94
C GLN A 512 1.74 -30.36 -8.55
N LEU A 513 2.52 -30.19 -7.47
CA LEU A 513 3.54 -31.15 -7.04
C LEU A 513 2.89 -32.36 -6.36
N GLY A 514 3.25 -33.55 -6.82
CA GLY A 514 2.79 -34.82 -6.27
C GLY A 514 3.91 -35.65 -5.65
N GLY A 515 3.61 -36.91 -5.36
CA GLY A 515 4.53 -37.82 -4.66
C GLY A 515 4.45 -37.66 -3.14
N SER A 516 5.47 -38.16 -2.43
CA SER A 516 5.55 -38.14 -0.97
C SER A 516 6.80 -37.43 -0.48
N ILE A 517 6.72 -36.84 0.72
CA ILE A 517 7.84 -36.14 1.37
C ILE A 517 8.92 -37.18 1.76
N PRO A 518 10.22 -36.93 1.55
CA PRO A 518 11.26 -37.93 1.80
C PRO A 518 11.33 -38.41 3.25
N LYS A 519 11.39 -39.74 3.44
CA LYS A 519 11.44 -40.36 4.78
C LYS A 519 12.62 -39.92 5.65
N ASN A 520 13.71 -39.42 5.06
CA ASN A 520 14.92 -39.00 5.77
C ASN A 520 15.24 -37.49 5.56
N ILE A 521 14.23 -36.63 5.40
CA ILE A 521 14.43 -35.21 5.05
C ILE A 521 15.43 -34.48 5.98
N SER A 522 15.43 -34.75 7.29
CA SER A 522 16.40 -34.15 8.23
C SER A 522 17.84 -34.59 8.06
N GLY A 523 18.09 -35.75 7.42
CA GLY A 523 19.43 -36.23 7.11
C GLY A 523 20.06 -35.52 5.91
N VAL A 524 19.30 -34.65 5.24
CA VAL A 524 19.69 -33.98 4.00
C VAL A 524 19.49 -32.46 4.07
N LEU A 525 18.39 -32.00 4.69
CA LEU A 525 18.05 -30.60 4.92
C LEU A 525 18.10 -30.27 6.44
N SER A 526 19.27 -30.43 7.07
CA SER A 526 19.41 -30.28 8.53
C SER A 526 19.39 -28.84 9.04
N HIS A 527 19.59 -27.86 8.15
CA HIS A 527 19.62 -26.42 8.46
C HIS A 527 18.33 -25.68 8.07
N LEU A 528 17.32 -26.39 7.57
CA LEU A 528 16.08 -25.81 7.08
C LEU A 528 15.32 -25.10 8.21
N GLY A 529 15.09 -23.80 8.04
CA GLY A 529 14.29 -22.95 8.92
C GLY A 529 12.84 -22.83 8.48
N SER A 530 12.58 -22.76 7.17
CA SER A 530 11.23 -22.64 6.60
C SER A 530 10.95 -23.67 5.51
N LEU A 531 9.81 -24.35 5.62
CA LEU A 531 9.29 -25.27 4.62
C LEU A 531 7.79 -25.04 4.39
N SER A 532 7.43 -24.39 3.27
CA SER A 532 6.07 -24.40 2.74
C SER A 532 5.97 -25.23 1.46
N LEU A 533 5.10 -26.24 1.52
CA LEU A 533 4.67 -27.09 0.40
C LEU A 533 3.14 -27.04 0.24
N ALA A 534 2.49 -25.98 0.75
CA ALA A 534 1.04 -25.83 0.76
C ALA A 534 0.39 -25.88 -0.62
N ALA A 535 -0.91 -26.20 -0.66
CA ALA A 535 -1.72 -26.15 -1.88
C ALA A 535 -1.07 -26.91 -3.05
N ASN A 536 -0.86 -28.21 -2.84
CA ASN A 536 -0.22 -29.14 -3.77
C ASN A 536 -0.95 -30.50 -3.77
N GLN A 537 -0.40 -31.51 -4.45
CA GLN A 537 -0.97 -32.86 -4.60
C GLN A 537 -0.15 -33.93 -3.85
N LEU A 538 0.56 -33.54 -2.79
CA LEU A 538 1.40 -34.44 -2.00
C LEU A 538 0.55 -35.47 -1.24
N HIS A 539 1.06 -36.68 -1.09
CA HIS A 539 0.37 -37.79 -0.45
C HIS A 539 1.30 -38.69 0.35
N GLY A 540 0.71 -39.61 1.12
CA GLY A 540 1.43 -40.47 2.07
C GLY A 540 1.51 -39.83 3.46
N GLU A 541 2.38 -40.37 4.31
CA GLU A 541 2.54 -39.93 5.70
C GLU A 541 3.55 -38.78 5.83
N ILE A 542 3.34 -37.90 6.81
CA ILE A 542 4.34 -36.89 7.20
C ILE A 542 5.57 -37.62 7.78
N PRO A 543 6.79 -37.41 7.27
CA PRO A 543 7.99 -38.09 7.78
C PRO A 543 8.34 -37.70 9.21
N ALA A 544 8.46 -38.70 10.08
CA ALA A 544 8.95 -38.50 11.46
C ALA A 544 10.36 -37.90 11.55
N SER A 545 11.15 -37.92 10.46
CA SER A 545 12.45 -37.26 10.41
C SER A 545 12.38 -35.74 10.49
N ILE A 546 11.29 -35.09 10.07
CA ILE A 546 11.11 -33.62 10.15
C ILE A 546 11.43 -33.11 11.57
N GLY A 547 11.00 -33.84 12.60
CA GLY A 547 11.28 -33.54 14.00
C GLY A 547 12.75 -33.45 14.42
N ASN A 548 13.69 -33.88 13.58
CA ASN A 548 15.11 -33.76 13.87
C ASN A 548 15.73 -32.45 13.30
N ILE A 549 14.96 -31.66 12.54
CA ILE A 549 15.39 -30.37 11.99
C ILE A 549 15.24 -29.32 13.10
N ARG A 550 16.35 -28.98 13.77
CA ARG A 550 16.33 -28.14 14.98
C ARG A 550 16.06 -26.66 14.75
N TYR A 551 16.36 -26.17 13.54
CA TYR A 551 16.24 -24.76 13.17
C TYR A 551 14.87 -24.42 12.57
N LEU A 552 14.00 -25.42 12.36
CA LEU A 552 12.69 -25.26 11.73
C LEU A 552 11.78 -24.35 12.59
N PHE A 553 11.49 -23.16 12.07
CA PHE A 553 10.61 -22.15 12.64
C PHE A 553 9.26 -22.08 11.89
N VAL A 554 9.20 -22.45 10.60
CA VAL A 554 7.96 -22.54 9.81
C VAL A 554 7.84 -23.93 9.16
N LEU A 555 6.70 -24.59 9.40
CA LEU A 555 6.29 -25.79 8.67
C LEU A 555 4.84 -25.66 8.19
N ASP A 556 4.67 -25.55 6.89
CA ASP A 556 3.36 -25.46 6.23
C ASP A 556 3.23 -26.54 5.16
N LEU A 557 2.37 -27.52 5.44
CA LEU A 557 2.02 -28.64 4.57
C LEU A 557 0.51 -28.65 4.26
N SER A 558 -0.15 -27.49 4.41
CA SER A 558 -1.59 -27.33 4.29
C SER A 558 -2.12 -27.66 2.89
N SER A 559 -3.42 -27.92 2.77
CA SER A 559 -4.11 -28.09 1.47
C SER A 559 -3.43 -29.12 0.56
N ASN A 560 -3.24 -30.33 1.08
CA ASN A 560 -2.60 -31.47 0.41
C ASN A 560 -3.42 -32.76 0.65
N ASN A 561 -2.93 -33.91 0.18
CA ASN A 561 -3.58 -35.22 0.35
C ASN A 561 -2.79 -36.14 1.31
N LEU A 562 -2.18 -35.56 2.35
CA LEU A 562 -1.39 -36.30 3.35
C LEU A 562 -2.28 -37.13 4.28
N THR A 563 -1.76 -38.25 4.77
CA THR A 563 -2.49 -39.26 5.54
C THR A 563 -1.68 -39.75 6.75
N GLY A 564 -2.21 -40.73 7.49
CA GLY A 564 -1.56 -41.27 8.69
C GLY A 564 -1.80 -40.42 9.94
N THR A 565 -0.84 -40.41 10.86
CA THR A 565 -0.87 -39.65 12.11
C THR A 565 0.20 -38.56 12.13
N ILE A 566 -0.05 -37.44 12.81
CA ILE A 566 0.98 -36.40 13.02
C ILE A 566 2.15 -37.01 13.84
N PRO A 567 3.39 -37.05 13.32
CA PRO A 567 4.51 -37.68 14.01
C PRO A 567 4.84 -37.01 15.35
N THR A 568 5.04 -37.82 16.40
CA THR A 568 5.41 -37.32 17.74
C THR A 568 6.79 -36.67 17.82
N SER A 569 7.60 -36.80 16.78
CA SER A 569 8.92 -36.18 16.69
C SER A 569 8.88 -34.72 16.27
N ILE A 570 7.84 -34.23 15.56
CA ILE A 570 7.74 -32.82 15.13
C ILE A 570 7.87 -31.87 16.34
N TRP A 571 7.43 -32.31 17.51
CA TRP A 571 7.50 -31.59 18.78
C TRP A 571 8.92 -31.36 19.31
N ASN A 572 9.94 -32.00 18.72
CA ASN A 572 11.36 -31.75 19.02
C ASN A 572 11.90 -30.49 18.30
N CYS A 573 11.18 -29.94 17.31
CA CYS A 573 11.52 -28.68 16.65
C CYS A 573 11.24 -27.49 17.58
N SER A 574 12.03 -27.34 18.65
CA SER A 574 11.73 -26.39 19.74
C SER A 574 11.65 -24.92 19.33
N GLY A 575 12.17 -24.55 18.15
CA GLY A 575 12.08 -23.20 17.58
C GLY A 575 10.84 -22.95 16.71
N LEU A 576 9.93 -23.93 16.57
CA LEU A 576 8.77 -23.83 15.68
C LEU A 576 7.81 -22.72 16.15
N MET A 577 7.57 -21.75 15.26
CA MET A 577 6.65 -20.61 15.43
C MET A 577 5.35 -20.84 14.67
N VAL A 578 5.43 -21.43 13.48
CA VAL A 578 4.30 -21.70 12.58
C VAL A 578 4.19 -23.20 12.31
N LEU A 579 3.01 -23.76 12.56
CA LEU A 579 2.65 -25.12 12.12
C LEU A 579 1.27 -25.15 11.47
N ASP A 580 1.24 -25.27 10.14
CA ASP A 580 0.01 -25.49 9.38
C ASP A 580 0.03 -26.87 8.71
N LEU A 581 -0.91 -27.72 9.14
CA LEU A 581 -1.21 -29.05 8.58
C LEU A 581 -2.69 -29.16 8.16
N SER A 582 -3.38 -28.03 8.00
CA SER A 582 -4.80 -27.96 7.68
C SER A 582 -5.14 -28.57 6.32
N LYS A 583 -6.43 -28.84 6.06
CA LYS A 583 -6.95 -29.30 4.76
C LYS A 583 -6.20 -30.51 4.21
N ASN A 584 -6.18 -31.58 5.00
CA ASN A 584 -5.47 -32.82 4.71
C ASN A 584 -6.32 -34.04 5.15
N SER A 585 -5.75 -35.25 5.11
CA SER A 585 -6.40 -36.49 5.57
C SER A 585 -5.73 -37.12 6.79
N LEU A 586 -5.10 -36.30 7.65
CA LEU A 586 -4.43 -36.73 8.88
C LEU A 586 -5.43 -37.21 9.92
N SER A 587 -5.02 -38.16 10.76
CA SER A 587 -5.91 -38.91 11.65
C SER A 587 -5.23 -39.32 12.95
N GLY A 588 -5.99 -39.94 13.84
CA GLY A 588 -5.53 -40.30 15.18
C GLY A 588 -5.58 -39.12 16.15
N ASN A 589 -4.96 -39.27 17.31
CA ASN A 589 -5.06 -38.28 18.37
C ASN A 589 -3.93 -37.24 18.32
N ILE A 590 -4.25 -36.00 18.67
CA ILE A 590 -3.26 -34.95 18.91
C ILE A 590 -2.35 -35.38 20.09
N PRO A 591 -1.02 -35.52 19.92
CA PRO A 591 -0.15 -36.01 20.98
C PRO A 591 0.05 -35.00 22.10
N SER A 592 0.11 -35.45 23.36
CA SER A 592 0.36 -34.56 24.51
C SER A 592 1.76 -33.95 24.56
N VAL A 593 2.71 -34.42 23.75
CA VAL A 593 4.07 -33.83 23.69
C VAL A 593 4.08 -32.48 22.94
N LEU A 594 3.04 -32.18 22.13
CA LEU A 594 2.88 -30.94 21.36
C LEU A 594 3.08 -29.68 22.21
N GLY A 595 2.60 -29.69 23.46
CA GLY A 595 2.74 -28.64 24.48
C GLY A 595 4.17 -28.29 24.93
N GLN A 596 5.22 -28.77 24.25
CA GLN A 596 6.62 -28.39 24.52
C GLN A 596 7.10 -27.23 23.63
N LEU A 597 6.37 -26.89 22.57
CA LEU A 597 6.74 -25.82 21.62
C LEU A 597 6.43 -24.42 22.17
N SER A 598 7.19 -23.93 23.14
CA SER A 598 6.93 -22.63 23.81
C SER A 598 6.95 -21.41 22.89
N TYR A 599 7.60 -21.50 21.72
CA TYR A 599 7.68 -20.44 20.71
C TYR A 599 6.56 -20.49 19.68
N LEU A 600 5.67 -21.49 19.71
CA LEU A 600 4.60 -21.64 18.74
C LEU A 600 3.60 -20.47 18.86
N GLN A 601 3.43 -19.74 17.76
CA GLN A 601 2.51 -18.60 17.61
C GLN A 601 1.23 -19.01 16.89
N THR A 602 1.33 -19.84 15.85
CA THR A 602 0.16 -20.32 15.10
C THR A 602 0.15 -21.84 14.93
N LEU A 603 -1.04 -22.42 15.10
CA LEU A 603 -1.31 -23.85 14.97
C LEU A 603 -2.62 -24.07 14.21
N HIS A 604 -2.51 -24.45 12.93
CA HIS A 604 -3.63 -24.85 12.08
C HIS A 604 -3.62 -26.36 11.85
N LEU A 605 -4.64 -27.04 12.38
CA LEU A 605 -4.89 -28.48 12.20
C LEU A 605 -6.29 -28.75 11.64
N SER A 606 -6.96 -27.72 11.11
CA SER A 606 -8.35 -27.78 10.66
C SER A 606 -8.56 -28.65 9.42
N GLU A 607 -9.80 -29.03 9.15
CA GLU A 607 -10.20 -29.84 7.97
C GLU A 607 -9.37 -31.12 7.84
N ASN A 608 -9.42 -31.95 8.88
CA ASN A 608 -8.70 -33.22 8.98
C ASN A 608 -9.61 -34.31 9.62
N LYS A 609 -9.03 -35.46 9.98
CA LYS A 609 -9.73 -36.62 10.59
C LYS A 609 -9.20 -36.90 12.01
N LEU A 610 -8.67 -35.89 12.70
CA LEU A 610 -8.09 -36.00 14.05
C LEU A 610 -9.17 -36.29 15.10
N SER A 611 -8.83 -37.05 16.13
CA SER A 611 -9.75 -37.54 17.16
C SER A 611 -9.20 -37.38 18.58
N GLY A 612 -10.01 -37.78 19.58
CA GLY A 612 -9.61 -37.71 20.99
C GLY A 612 -10.00 -36.37 21.63
N GLN A 613 -9.23 -35.90 22.60
CA GLN A 613 -9.47 -34.66 23.34
C GLN A 613 -8.30 -33.69 23.15
N ILE A 614 -8.52 -32.39 23.37
CA ILE A 614 -7.43 -31.39 23.42
C ILE A 614 -6.47 -31.76 24.56
N PRO A 615 -5.17 -32.00 24.31
CA PRO A 615 -4.24 -32.42 25.35
C PRO A 615 -4.02 -31.33 26.42
N PRO A 616 -4.06 -31.65 27.74
CA PRO A 616 -3.87 -30.66 28.80
C PRO A 616 -2.52 -29.92 28.78
N SER A 617 -1.51 -30.48 28.12
CA SER A 617 -0.21 -29.87 27.92
C SER A 617 -0.21 -28.64 27.01
N PHE A 618 -1.27 -28.45 26.21
CA PHE A 618 -1.46 -27.25 25.40
C PHE A 618 -1.38 -25.97 26.26
N ARG A 619 -1.75 -26.02 27.54
CA ARG A 619 -1.59 -24.91 28.51
C ARG A 619 -0.19 -24.27 28.51
N ASN A 620 0.84 -25.00 28.08
CA ASN A 620 2.23 -24.55 28.08
C ASN A 620 2.64 -23.67 26.88
N PHE A 621 1.78 -23.43 25.87
CA PHE A 621 2.12 -22.46 24.81
C PHE A 621 2.09 -21.03 25.36
N SER A 622 3.27 -20.48 25.64
CA SER A 622 3.43 -19.13 26.17
C SER A 622 3.21 -18.02 25.13
N SER A 623 3.27 -18.35 23.84
CA SER A 623 3.34 -17.40 22.72
C SER A 623 2.22 -17.54 21.70
N LEU A 624 1.21 -18.41 21.96
CA LEU A 624 0.20 -18.75 20.97
C LEU A 624 -0.78 -17.60 20.73
N GLU A 625 -0.90 -17.21 19.46
CA GLU A 625 -1.83 -16.20 18.94
C GLU A 625 -2.98 -16.85 18.16
N THR A 626 -2.72 -17.94 17.42
CA THR A 626 -3.73 -18.64 16.61
C THR A 626 -3.83 -20.12 16.98
N LEU A 627 -5.05 -20.58 17.28
CA LEU A 627 -5.38 -21.99 17.47
C LEU A 627 -6.61 -22.38 16.64
N ASP A 628 -6.41 -23.12 15.56
CA ASP A 628 -7.48 -23.62 14.69
C ASP A 628 -7.48 -25.15 14.62
N LEU A 629 -8.50 -25.74 15.22
CA LEU A 629 -8.77 -27.18 15.26
C LEU A 629 -10.09 -27.53 14.56
N GLY A 630 -10.66 -26.63 13.76
CA GLY A 630 -11.98 -26.75 13.15
C GLY A 630 -12.13 -27.99 12.25
N SER A 631 -13.36 -28.43 11.99
CA SER A 631 -13.69 -29.49 11.01
C SER A 631 -12.89 -30.79 11.24
N ASN A 632 -13.01 -31.37 12.42
CA ASN A 632 -12.32 -32.58 12.86
C ASN A 632 -13.27 -33.52 13.62
N LYS A 633 -12.73 -34.53 14.33
CA LYS A 633 -13.49 -35.49 15.16
C LYS A 633 -13.08 -35.41 16.64
N LEU A 634 -12.69 -34.22 17.11
CA LEU A 634 -12.32 -33.98 18.49
C LEU A 634 -13.55 -34.03 19.41
N THR A 635 -13.33 -34.41 20.66
CA THR A 635 -14.36 -34.73 21.67
C THR A 635 -13.94 -34.21 23.04
N GLY A 636 -14.85 -34.30 24.01
CA GLY A 636 -14.59 -33.91 25.40
C GLY A 636 -15.17 -32.53 25.71
N LYS A 637 -14.84 -32.00 26.89
CA LYS A 637 -15.18 -30.63 27.26
C LYS A 637 -14.11 -29.67 26.74
N ILE A 638 -14.51 -28.44 26.40
CA ILE A 638 -13.56 -27.33 26.23
C ILE A 638 -12.83 -27.13 27.57
N PRO A 639 -11.49 -27.23 27.65
CA PRO A 639 -10.79 -27.11 28.92
C PRO A 639 -10.72 -25.68 29.45
N SER A 640 -10.99 -25.47 30.74
CA SER A 640 -10.95 -24.14 31.36
C SER A 640 -9.57 -23.48 31.32
N TRP A 641 -8.50 -24.28 31.25
CA TRP A 641 -7.13 -23.77 31.20
C TRP A 641 -6.80 -23.03 29.90
N ILE A 642 -7.62 -23.12 28.84
CA ILE A 642 -7.43 -22.32 27.61
C ILE A 642 -7.40 -20.83 27.97
N GLY A 643 -8.39 -20.37 28.74
CA GLY A 643 -8.44 -18.99 29.24
C GLY A 643 -7.44 -18.65 30.36
N GLU A 644 -6.76 -19.64 30.94
CA GLU A 644 -5.69 -19.41 31.93
C GLU A 644 -4.28 -19.45 31.32
N GLY A 645 -4.14 -20.04 30.13
CA GLY A 645 -2.85 -20.35 29.50
C GLY A 645 -2.46 -19.37 28.40
N PHE A 646 -3.37 -19.10 27.46
CA PHE A 646 -3.02 -18.39 26.22
C PHE A 646 -3.19 -16.88 26.34
N HIS A 647 -2.13 -16.22 26.84
CA HIS A 647 -2.17 -14.78 27.14
C HIS A 647 -2.23 -13.90 25.87
N TYR A 648 -1.75 -14.40 24.73
CA TYR A 648 -1.69 -13.69 23.45
C TYR A 648 -2.73 -14.16 22.44
N LEU A 649 -3.63 -15.10 22.79
CA LEU A 649 -4.54 -15.71 21.81
C LEU A 649 -5.47 -14.66 21.20
N ARG A 650 -5.42 -14.56 19.88
CA ARG A 650 -6.25 -13.72 19.02
C ARG A 650 -7.35 -14.55 18.35
N ILE A 651 -7.02 -15.77 17.95
CA ILE A 651 -7.91 -16.63 17.17
C ILE A 651 -8.07 -17.98 17.87
N LEU A 652 -9.32 -18.34 18.15
CA LEU A 652 -9.72 -19.67 18.63
C LEU A 652 -10.83 -20.25 17.75
N SER A 653 -10.51 -21.27 16.98
CA SER A 653 -11.46 -22.05 16.16
C SER A 653 -11.50 -23.50 16.63
N LEU A 654 -12.68 -23.93 17.09
CA LEU A 654 -13.03 -25.31 17.47
C LEU A 654 -14.27 -25.82 16.69
N ARG A 655 -14.66 -25.11 15.62
CA ARG A 655 -15.80 -25.36 14.73
C ARG A 655 -15.96 -26.84 14.32
N SER A 656 -17.19 -27.30 14.10
CA SER A 656 -17.52 -28.59 13.43
C SER A 656 -16.75 -29.78 14.03
N ASN A 657 -16.98 -30.02 15.32
CA ASN A 657 -16.38 -31.08 16.12
C ASN A 657 -17.46 -31.74 17.02
N ALA A 658 -17.05 -32.53 18.02
CA ALA A 658 -17.95 -33.14 19.00
C ALA A 658 -17.60 -32.75 20.45
N PHE A 659 -17.23 -31.48 20.68
CA PHE A 659 -17.08 -30.92 22.02
C PHE A 659 -18.43 -30.79 22.72
N TYR A 660 -18.49 -31.12 24.01
CA TYR A 660 -19.74 -31.17 24.78
C TYR A 660 -19.62 -30.56 26.18
N GLY A 661 -20.77 -30.26 26.79
CA GLY A 661 -20.85 -29.65 28.11
C GLY A 661 -20.75 -28.12 28.05
N GLU A 662 -20.55 -27.49 29.21
CA GLU A 662 -20.59 -26.04 29.36
C GLU A 662 -19.35 -25.34 28.80
N ILE A 663 -19.55 -24.16 28.22
CA ILE A 663 -18.48 -23.24 27.82
C ILE A 663 -17.80 -22.70 29.10
N PRO A 664 -16.48 -22.88 29.28
CA PRO A 664 -15.80 -22.40 30.48
C PRO A 664 -15.85 -20.87 30.59
N SER A 665 -16.34 -20.37 31.72
CA SER A 665 -16.35 -18.93 32.01
C SER A 665 -14.95 -18.31 32.02
N SER A 666 -13.90 -19.10 32.32
CA SER A 666 -12.50 -18.67 32.29
C SER A 666 -12.02 -18.20 30.92
N LEU A 667 -12.71 -18.53 29.82
CA LEU A 667 -12.37 -18.01 28.49
C LEU A 667 -12.40 -16.47 28.43
N SER A 668 -13.22 -15.79 29.25
CA SER A 668 -13.24 -14.31 29.33
C SER A 668 -11.90 -13.65 29.68
N ASN A 669 -10.95 -14.42 30.21
CA ASN A 669 -9.62 -13.92 30.54
C ASN A 669 -8.71 -13.70 29.32
N LEU A 670 -9.09 -14.20 28.13
CA LEU A 670 -8.33 -14.05 26.88
C LEU A 670 -8.39 -12.60 26.39
N SER A 671 -7.50 -11.75 26.90
CA SER A 671 -7.54 -10.31 26.66
C SER A 671 -7.25 -9.88 25.22
N SER A 672 -6.60 -10.73 24.42
CA SER A 672 -6.21 -10.43 23.04
C SER A 672 -7.18 -11.02 22.00
N LEU A 673 -8.23 -11.73 22.42
CA LEU A 673 -9.09 -12.49 21.53
C LEU A 673 -9.87 -11.55 20.59
N GLN A 674 -9.85 -11.90 19.31
CA GLN A 674 -10.51 -11.21 18.20
C GLN A 674 -11.51 -12.14 17.49
N VAL A 675 -11.17 -13.42 17.34
CA VAL A 675 -12.04 -14.44 16.76
C VAL A 675 -12.29 -15.59 17.75
N LEU A 676 -13.57 -15.88 17.99
CA LEU A 676 -14.04 -17.05 18.72
C LEU A 676 -15.05 -17.83 17.88
N ASP A 677 -14.65 -18.97 17.33
CA ASP A 677 -15.54 -19.87 16.59
C ASP A 677 -15.65 -21.23 17.30
N LEU A 678 -16.80 -21.47 17.92
CA LEU A 678 -17.19 -22.71 18.58
C LEU A 678 -18.39 -23.38 17.88
N ALA A 679 -18.67 -23.01 16.63
CA ALA A 679 -19.85 -23.43 15.89
C ALA A 679 -19.93 -24.96 15.71
N GLU A 680 -21.12 -25.49 15.44
CA GLU A 680 -21.35 -26.90 15.06
C GLU A 680 -20.72 -27.91 16.02
N ASN A 681 -21.15 -27.86 17.29
CA ASN A 681 -20.66 -28.74 18.35
C ASN A 681 -21.84 -29.23 19.22
N GLN A 682 -21.56 -29.86 20.36
CA GLN A 682 -22.55 -30.38 21.32
C GLN A 682 -22.51 -29.61 22.65
N LEU A 683 -22.10 -28.34 22.62
CA LEU A 683 -21.97 -27.48 23.81
C LEU A 683 -23.35 -27.16 24.38
N SER A 684 -23.41 -26.98 25.71
CA SER A 684 -24.66 -26.83 26.46
C SER A 684 -24.51 -25.85 27.63
N GLY A 685 -25.57 -25.63 28.39
CA GLY A 685 -25.60 -24.57 29.42
C GLY A 685 -25.65 -23.17 28.81
N SER A 686 -25.35 -22.14 29.59
CA SER A 686 -25.45 -20.73 29.18
C SER A 686 -24.15 -20.15 28.68
N ILE A 687 -24.25 -19.17 27.75
CA ILE A 687 -23.12 -18.32 27.37
C ILE A 687 -22.65 -17.56 28.63
N PRO A 688 -21.35 -17.61 29.00
CA PRO A 688 -20.87 -16.93 30.21
C PRO A 688 -20.97 -15.41 30.10
N ALA A 689 -21.60 -14.74 31.08
CA ALA A 689 -21.71 -13.28 31.15
C ALA A 689 -20.35 -12.55 31.07
N GLY A 690 -19.27 -13.19 31.54
CA GLY A 690 -17.90 -12.66 31.43
C GLY A 690 -17.42 -12.47 29.99
N PHE A 691 -18.09 -13.02 28.97
CA PHE A 691 -17.73 -12.80 27.57
C PHE A 691 -17.82 -11.31 27.17
N GLY A 692 -18.61 -10.50 27.87
CA GLY A 692 -18.60 -9.04 27.68
C GLY A 692 -17.30 -8.33 28.08
N ASP A 693 -16.34 -9.03 28.69
CA ASP A 693 -15.09 -8.46 29.18
C ASP A 693 -13.87 -8.80 28.28
N PHE A 694 -14.09 -9.38 27.09
CA PHE A 694 -13.06 -9.60 26.06
C PHE A 694 -12.45 -8.28 25.57
N LYS A 695 -11.29 -7.91 26.12
CA LYS A 695 -10.63 -6.61 25.84
C LYS A 695 -10.24 -6.42 24.36
N GLY A 696 -9.89 -7.49 23.66
CA GLY A 696 -9.58 -7.48 22.22
C GLY A 696 -10.81 -7.22 21.34
N MET A 697 -12.01 -7.59 21.81
CA MET A 697 -13.28 -7.38 21.12
C MET A 697 -14.00 -6.09 21.57
N SER A 698 -13.56 -5.44 22.65
CA SER A 698 -14.23 -4.25 23.22
C SER A 698 -13.78 -2.91 22.62
N ARG A 699 -12.95 -2.94 21.58
CA ARG A 699 -12.43 -1.76 20.87
C ARG A 699 -12.55 -1.95 19.37
N VAL A 700 -12.91 -0.87 18.67
CA VAL A 700 -12.89 -0.81 17.21
C VAL A 700 -11.44 -0.76 16.72
N GLN A 701 -11.08 -1.63 15.77
CA GLN A 701 -9.74 -1.67 15.17
C GLN A 701 -9.71 -0.88 13.86
N ASN A 702 -9.08 0.29 13.88
CA ASN A 702 -8.98 1.20 12.73
C ASN A 702 -7.61 1.14 12.01
N ARG A 703 -6.82 0.10 12.24
CA ARG A 703 -5.49 -0.10 11.64
C ARG A 703 -5.32 -1.53 11.19
N VAL A 704 -4.94 -1.69 9.93
CA VAL A 704 -4.46 -2.96 9.39
C VAL A 704 -3.12 -3.27 10.03
N GLU A 705 -3.10 -4.29 10.89
CA GLU A 705 -1.88 -4.92 11.37
C GLU A 705 -1.69 -6.21 10.57
N TYR A 706 -0.64 -6.28 9.74
CA TYR A 706 -0.31 -7.50 9.02
C TYR A 706 0.25 -8.54 9.98
N LEU A 707 -0.36 -9.73 9.98
CA LEU A 707 0.04 -10.83 10.86
C LEU A 707 1.10 -11.69 10.15
N PHE A 708 2.31 -11.16 10.14
CA PHE A 708 3.49 -11.88 9.64
C PHE A 708 4.19 -12.59 10.79
N PHE A 709 4.40 -13.90 10.63
CA PHE A 709 5.10 -14.72 11.62
C PHE A 709 6.43 -15.21 11.05
N ALA A 710 7.41 -15.38 11.96
CA ALA A 710 8.82 -15.60 11.62
C ALA A 710 9.36 -14.58 10.60
N THR A 711 9.67 -13.36 11.08
CA THR A 711 10.44 -12.37 10.33
C THR A 711 11.91 -12.43 10.74
N VAL A 712 12.82 -12.59 9.77
CA VAL A 712 14.25 -12.36 9.97
C VAL A 712 14.63 -11.07 9.20
N THR A 713 15.82 -10.53 9.44
CA THR A 713 16.29 -9.23 8.90
C THR A 713 16.14 -9.06 7.38
N ASP A 714 16.05 -10.17 6.64
CA ASP A 714 16.10 -10.20 5.18
C ASP A 714 14.84 -10.84 4.54
N GLY A 715 13.77 -11.12 5.31
CA GLY A 715 12.56 -11.71 4.74
C GLY A 715 11.38 -12.03 5.68
N VAL A 716 10.19 -12.15 5.07
CA VAL A 716 8.93 -12.61 5.69
C VAL A 716 8.69 -14.07 5.31
N TYR A 717 8.59 -14.98 6.28
CA TYR A 717 8.46 -16.42 5.98
C TYR A 717 7.03 -16.98 6.01
N TYR A 718 6.06 -16.29 6.63
CA TYR A 718 4.66 -16.73 6.64
C TYR A 718 3.66 -15.56 6.81
N GLU A 719 2.62 -15.53 5.96
CA GLU A 719 1.46 -14.62 6.05
C GLU A 719 0.29 -15.37 6.66
N GLU A 720 -0.14 -14.98 7.87
CA GLU A 720 -1.24 -15.64 8.57
C GLU A 720 -2.56 -15.52 7.79
N ASN A 721 -3.35 -16.59 7.82
CA ASN A 721 -4.65 -16.59 7.16
C ASN A 721 -5.71 -17.37 7.95
N MET A 722 -6.96 -16.95 7.83
CA MET A 722 -8.09 -17.66 8.46
C MET A 722 -9.29 -17.74 7.53
N VAL A 723 -9.93 -18.91 7.50
CA VAL A 723 -11.24 -19.08 6.87
C VAL A 723 -12.34 -18.76 7.88
N LEU A 724 -13.16 -17.75 7.59
CA LEU A 724 -14.33 -17.38 8.39
C LEU A 724 -15.61 -17.61 7.58
N THR A 725 -16.61 -18.27 8.18
CA THR A 725 -17.90 -18.48 7.54
C THR A 725 -18.78 -17.25 7.71
N LEU A 726 -18.75 -16.33 6.74
CA LEU A 726 -19.64 -15.18 6.69
C LEU A 726 -20.68 -15.37 5.60
N GLN A 727 -21.90 -14.93 5.84
CA GLN A 727 -23.04 -15.12 4.93
C GLN A 727 -23.42 -16.59 4.64
N GLY A 728 -22.73 -17.57 5.23
CA GLY A 728 -22.85 -19.00 4.89
C GLY A 728 -21.83 -19.48 3.86
N GLN A 729 -20.91 -18.60 3.43
CA GLN A 729 -19.79 -18.94 2.55
C GLN A 729 -18.45 -18.82 3.31
N PRO A 730 -17.46 -19.69 3.03
CA PRO A 730 -16.11 -19.56 3.60
C PRO A 730 -15.33 -18.43 2.91
N LEU A 731 -15.00 -17.37 3.66
CA LEU A 731 -14.11 -16.28 3.20
C LEU A 731 -12.72 -16.44 3.81
N ILE A 732 -11.68 -16.25 3.00
CA ILE A 732 -10.28 -16.28 3.46
C ILE A 732 -9.82 -14.86 3.77
N TYR A 733 -9.43 -14.63 5.01
CA TYR A 733 -8.83 -13.38 5.47
C TYR A 733 -7.32 -13.55 5.64
N THR A 734 -6.54 -12.74 4.93
CA THR A 734 -5.08 -12.61 5.09
C THR A 734 -4.76 -11.25 5.71
N ARG A 735 -4.47 -10.25 4.88
CA ARG A 735 -4.06 -8.89 5.25
C ARG A 735 -5.06 -8.14 6.11
N THR A 736 -6.35 -8.42 5.95
CA THR A 736 -7.44 -7.77 6.69
C THR A 736 -7.88 -8.54 7.94
N LEU A 737 -7.24 -9.67 8.27
CA LEU A 737 -7.62 -10.53 9.41
C LEU A 737 -7.61 -9.78 10.75
N SER A 738 -6.69 -8.85 10.95
CA SER A 738 -6.62 -8.02 12.17
C SER A 738 -7.83 -7.08 12.36
N LEU A 739 -8.61 -6.80 11.30
CA LEU A 739 -9.83 -5.99 11.37
C LEU A 739 -11.08 -6.82 11.71
N VAL A 740 -11.04 -8.16 11.60
CA VAL A 740 -12.23 -8.99 11.74
C VAL A 740 -12.37 -9.50 13.18
N ILE A 741 -13.33 -8.91 13.90
CA ILE A 741 -13.69 -9.33 15.26
C ILE A 741 -15.00 -10.14 15.18
N SER A 742 -14.95 -11.42 15.54
CA SER A 742 -16.03 -12.39 15.27
C SER A 742 -16.31 -13.33 16.43
N MET A 743 -17.58 -13.60 16.69
CA MET A 743 -18.06 -14.62 17.64
C MET A 743 -19.13 -15.50 17.00
N ASP A 744 -18.78 -16.75 16.70
CA ASP A 744 -19.71 -17.78 16.21
C ASP A 744 -19.85 -18.92 17.23
N LEU A 745 -21.05 -19.07 17.78
CA LEU A 745 -21.45 -20.10 18.74
C LEU A 745 -22.63 -20.94 18.19
N SER A 746 -22.87 -20.88 16.89
CA SER A 746 -24.04 -21.48 16.24
C SER A 746 -24.03 -23.02 16.24
N GLY A 747 -25.19 -23.64 15.96
CA GLY A 747 -25.31 -25.09 15.77
C GLY A 747 -24.88 -25.90 17.01
N ASN A 748 -25.34 -25.49 18.19
CA ASN A 748 -25.01 -26.09 19.48
C ASN A 748 -26.30 -26.38 20.29
N SER A 749 -26.18 -26.71 21.58
CA SER A 749 -27.29 -26.91 22.52
C SER A 749 -27.27 -25.87 23.66
N LEU A 750 -26.78 -24.66 23.40
CA LEU A 750 -26.69 -23.58 24.39
C LEU A 750 -28.09 -23.09 24.79
N SER A 751 -28.27 -22.69 26.04
CA SER A 751 -29.57 -22.35 26.63
C SER A 751 -29.45 -21.25 27.70
N GLY A 752 -30.56 -20.87 28.33
CA GLY A 752 -30.61 -19.68 29.19
C GLY A 752 -30.75 -18.39 28.38
N ASP A 753 -30.84 -17.26 29.07
CA ASP A 753 -31.20 -16.00 28.42
C ASP A 753 -30.06 -15.36 27.63
N PHE A 754 -30.41 -14.52 26.64
CA PHE A 754 -29.44 -13.74 25.86
C PHE A 754 -28.53 -12.92 26.81
N PRO A 755 -27.20 -13.10 26.75
CA PRO A 755 -26.26 -12.40 27.64
C PRO A 755 -26.15 -10.93 27.26
N VAL A 756 -26.71 -10.04 28.08
CA VAL A 756 -26.66 -8.58 27.86
C VAL A 756 -25.23 -8.05 27.85
N GLU A 757 -24.30 -8.70 28.55
CA GLU A 757 -22.90 -8.29 28.61
C GLU A 757 -22.19 -8.32 27.25
N LEU A 758 -22.66 -9.11 26.26
CA LEU A 758 -22.08 -9.09 24.91
C LEU A 758 -22.21 -7.73 24.22
N THR A 759 -23.15 -6.86 24.63
CA THR A 759 -23.29 -5.51 24.05
C THR A 759 -22.10 -4.60 24.36
N LYS A 760 -21.23 -4.97 25.31
CA LYS A 760 -19.97 -4.25 25.61
C LYS A 760 -18.88 -4.46 24.55
N LEU A 761 -19.03 -5.42 23.64
CA LEU A 761 -17.99 -5.79 22.68
C LEU A 761 -18.02 -4.88 21.44
N LEU A 762 -17.77 -3.59 21.64
CA LEU A 762 -17.98 -2.53 20.64
C LEU A 762 -17.23 -2.73 19.29
N GLY A 763 -16.18 -3.54 19.26
CA GLY A 763 -15.47 -3.89 18.03
C GLY A 763 -16.09 -5.06 17.25
N LEU A 764 -17.08 -5.76 17.79
CA LEU A 764 -17.63 -7.00 17.22
C LEU A 764 -18.30 -6.75 15.87
N VAL A 765 -17.73 -7.34 14.82
CA VAL A 765 -18.21 -7.27 13.43
C VAL A 765 -19.23 -8.39 13.15
N VAL A 766 -19.09 -9.54 13.80
CA VAL A 766 -19.91 -10.73 13.52
C VAL A 766 -20.36 -11.40 14.81
N LEU A 767 -21.67 -11.61 14.97
CA LEU A 767 -22.27 -12.38 16.05
C LEU A 767 -23.25 -13.42 15.47
N ASN A 768 -22.91 -14.70 15.62
CA ASN A 768 -23.75 -15.82 15.20
C ASN A 768 -24.04 -16.74 16.39
N LEU A 769 -25.29 -16.78 16.82
CA LEU A 769 -25.81 -17.62 17.91
C LEU A 769 -26.88 -18.61 17.42
N SER A 770 -27.03 -18.75 16.10
CA SER A 770 -28.13 -19.48 15.47
C SER A 770 -28.17 -20.98 15.80
N GLY A 771 -29.34 -21.61 15.73
CA GLY A 771 -29.48 -23.06 15.93
C GLY A 771 -29.11 -23.51 17.33
N ASN A 772 -29.70 -22.88 18.35
CA ASN A 772 -29.45 -23.14 19.78
C ASN A 772 -30.79 -23.20 20.54
N HIS A 773 -30.78 -23.06 21.88
CA HIS A 773 -31.95 -23.03 22.76
C HIS A 773 -31.98 -21.76 23.65
N ILE A 774 -31.37 -20.67 23.21
CA ILE A 774 -31.24 -19.40 23.94
C ILE A 774 -32.62 -18.74 24.08
N SER A 775 -32.92 -18.23 25.27
CA SER A 775 -34.20 -17.62 25.66
C SER A 775 -34.09 -16.14 26.02
N GLY A 776 -35.15 -15.56 26.60
CA GLY A 776 -35.18 -14.15 26.99
C GLY A 776 -35.52 -13.23 25.81
N HIS A 777 -34.87 -12.07 25.77
CA HIS A 777 -35.13 -10.97 24.84
C HIS A 777 -33.81 -10.42 24.31
N ILE A 778 -33.79 -9.87 23.09
CA ILE A 778 -32.65 -9.07 22.63
C ILE A 778 -32.64 -7.75 23.43
N PRO A 779 -31.52 -7.36 24.08
CA PRO A 779 -31.44 -6.13 24.84
C PRO A 779 -31.41 -4.90 23.92
N ALA A 780 -31.96 -3.76 24.36
CA ALA A 780 -31.94 -2.53 23.58
C ALA A 780 -30.50 -2.03 23.29
N ASN A 781 -29.58 -2.23 24.24
CA ASN A 781 -28.15 -1.89 24.12
C ASN A 781 -27.42 -2.68 23.02
N ILE A 782 -28.05 -3.64 22.32
CA ILE A 782 -27.47 -4.28 21.13
C ILE A 782 -27.08 -3.24 20.06
N SER A 783 -27.72 -2.06 20.07
CA SER A 783 -27.39 -0.92 19.22
C SER A 783 -26.05 -0.25 19.51
N GLU A 784 -25.38 -0.57 20.62
CA GLU A 784 -24.03 -0.08 20.95
C GLU A 784 -22.94 -0.81 20.13
N LEU A 785 -23.28 -1.94 19.50
CA LEU A 785 -22.38 -2.71 18.63
C LEU A 785 -22.31 -2.08 17.23
N GLU A 786 -21.89 -0.82 17.13
CA GLU A 786 -21.95 -0.03 15.90
C GLU A 786 -21.23 -0.66 14.69
N GLN A 787 -20.20 -1.48 14.95
CA GLN A 787 -19.42 -2.19 13.91
C GLN A 787 -20.07 -3.50 13.41
N LEU A 788 -21.20 -3.92 13.99
CA LEU A 788 -21.79 -5.22 13.75
C LEU A 788 -22.35 -5.33 12.33
N LEU A 789 -21.62 -6.04 11.46
CA LEU A 789 -21.96 -6.36 10.08
C LEU A 789 -22.94 -7.54 9.97
N SER A 790 -22.91 -8.49 10.90
CA SER A 790 -23.76 -9.69 10.84
C SER A 790 -24.28 -10.11 12.21
N LEU A 791 -25.61 -10.20 12.34
CA LEU A 791 -26.31 -10.74 13.50
C LEU A 791 -27.24 -11.89 13.08
N ASP A 792 -26.88 -13.12 13.43
CA ASP A 792 -27.77 -14.28 13.27
C ASP A 792 -28.08 -14.89 14.65
N VAL A 793 -29.35 -14.88 15.02
CA VAL A 793 -29.88 -15.51 16.25
C VAL A 793 -31.03 -16.46 15.93
N SER A 794 -31.14 -16.88 14.67
CA SER A 794 -32.25 -17.69 14.18
C SER A 794 -32.32 -19.07 14.84
N SER A 795 -33.49 -19.71 14.78
CA SER A 795 -33.70 -21.07 15.30
C SER A 795 -33.31 -21.20 16.78
N ASN A 796 -33.91 -20.35 17.62
CA ASN A 796 -33.69 -20.26 19.06
C ASN A 796 -35.04 -20.19 19.81
N ARG A 797 -35.04 -19.79 21.09
CA ARG A 797 -36.23 -19.61 21.94
C ARG A 797 -36.38 -18.15 22.41
N LEU A 798 -35.80 -17.19 21.67
CA LEU A 798 -35.92 -15.76 21.97
C LEU A 798 -37.37 -15.31 21.84
N SER A 799 -37.77 -14.32 22.63
CA SER A 799 -39.17 -13.91 22.75
C SER A 799 -39.30 -12.41 23.01
N GLY A 800 -40.52 -11.92 23.21
CA GLY A 800 -40.79 -10.49 23.43
C GLY A 800 -40.76 -9.68 22.13
N ARG A 801 -40.57 -8.37 22.23
CA ARG A 801 -40.49 -7.46 21.06
C ARG A 801 -39.07 -7.40 20.52
N ILE A 802 -38.93 -7.22 19.21
CA ILE A 802 -37.67 -6.82 18.58
C ILE A 802 -37.39 -5.35 19.00
N PRO A 803 -36.20 -5.01 19.54
CA PRO A 803 -35.90 -3.65 19.96
C PRO A 803 -35.91 -2.66 18.78
N GLU A 804 -36.57 -1.52 18.94
CA GLU A 804 -36.53 -0.42 17.96
C GLU A 804 -35.10 0.09 17.72
N SER A 805 -34.24 0.03 18.74
CA SER A 805 -32.82 0.42 18.64
C SER A 805 -32.02 -0.44 17.67
N LEU A 806 -32.47 -1.64 17.31
CA LEU A 806 -31.81 -2.46 16.28
C LEU A 806 -31.81 -1.77 14.89
N SER A 807 -32.70 -0.78 14.67
CA SER A 807 -32.75 0.05 13.47
C SER A 807 -31.61 1.06 13.32
N SER A 808 -30.82 1.33 14.38
CA SER A 808 -29.68 2.26 14.32
C SER A 808 -28.35 1.61 13.97
N LEU A 809 -28.28 0.27 13.85
CA LEU A 809 -27.06 -0.44 13.44
C LEU A 809 -26.87 -0.32 11.92
N SER A 810 -26.29 0.80 11.46
CA SER A 810 -26.13 1.14 10.03
C SER A 810 -25.15 0.23 9.27
N PHE A 811 -24.18 -0.38 9.95
CA PHE A 811 -23.23 -1.32 9.33
C PHE A 811 -23.79 -2.73 9.16
N LEU A 812 -24.98 -3.04 9.70
CA LEU A 812 -25.53 -4.40 9.75
C LEU A 812 -25.93 -4.92 8.37
N GLY A 813 -24.98 -5.50 7.65
CA GLY A 813 -25.18 -6.12 6.34
C GLY A 813 -26.07 -7.37 6.36
N ARG A 814 -26.16 -8.09 7.50
CA ARG A 814 -26.99 -9.31 7.64
C ARG A 814 -27.72 -9.36 8.98
N LEU A 815 -29.03 -9.61 8.94
CA LEU A 815 -29.87 -9.90 10.10
C LEU A 815 -30.70 -11.15 9.86
N ASN A 816 -30.73 -12.07 10.83
CA ASN A 816 -31.60 -13.24 10.80
C ASN A 816 -32.16 -13.54 12.21
N LEU A 817 -33.46 -13.26 12.37
CA LEU A 817 -34.25 -13.45 13.59
C LEU A 817 -35.24 -14.62 13.47
N SER A 818 -35.18 -15.38 12.37
CA SER A 818 -36.19 -16.37 12.01
C SER A 818 -36.29 -17.52 13.01
N ASN A 819 -37.42 -18.23 13.01
CA ASN A 819 -37.68 -19.41 13.86
C ASN A 819 -37.42 -19.15 15.36
N ASN A 820 -38.08 -18.13 15.91
CA ASN A 820 -38.05 -17.76 17.33
C ASN A 820 -39.51 -17.54 17.84
N GLY A 821 -39.65 -17.03 19.06
CA GLY A 821 -40.92 -16.65 19.70
C GLY A 821 -41.14 -15.14 19.78
N PHE A 822 -40.60 -14.33 18.86
CA PHE A 822 -40.79 -12.88 18.87
C PHE A 822 -42.26 -12.50 18.62
N SER A 823 -42.66 -11.34 19.14
CA SER A 823 -44.04 -10.87 19.12
C SER A 823 -44.20 -9.35 19.08
N GLY A 824 -45.32 -8.89 18.53
CA GLY A 824 -45.62 -7.47 18.33
C GLY A 824 -45.28 -6.98 16.92
N MET A 825 -45.38 -5.67 16.72
CA MET A 825 -45.03 -5.04 15.46
C MET A 825 -43.52 -5.12 15.22
N ILE A 826 -43.10 -5.50 14.01
CA ILE A 826 -41.69 -5.41 13.60
C ILE A 826 -41.32 -3.93 13.52
N PRO A 827 -40.18 -3.48 14.11
CA PRO A 827 -39.69 -2.10 13.97
C PRO A 827 -39.09 -1.89 12.58
N TYR A 828 -39.94 -1.97 11.55
CA TYR A 828 -39.58 -1.95 10.14
C TYR A 828 -39.35 -0.52 9.65
N THR A 829 -38.32 0.10 10.23
CA THR A 829 -37.87 1.47 10.00
C THR A 829 -36.34 1.51 10.00
N GLY A 830 -35.75 2.57 9.40
CA GLY A 830 -34.29 2.70 9.31
C GLY A 830 -33.66 1.53 8.59
N HIS A 831 -32.53 1.02 9.10
CA HIS A 831 -31.77 -0.04 8.43
C HIS A 831 -32.49 -1.40 8.40
N ILE A 832 -33.45 -1.64 9.29
CA ILE A 832 -34.21 -2.89 9.38
C ILE A 832 -35.07 -3.15 8.12
N THR A 833 -35.41 -2.10 7.35
CA THR A 833 -36.18 -2.27 6.10
C THR A 833 -35.40 -2.90 4.96
N THR A 834 -34.09 -3.09 5.11
CA THR A 834 -33.24 -3.77 4.12
C THR A 834 -33.33 -5.30 4.19
N PHE A 835 -33.99 -5.85 5.22
CA PHE A 835 -34.12 -7.29 5.43
C PHE A 835 -35.50 -7.81 4.99
N GLU A 836 -35.49 -8.95 4.33
CA GLU A 836 -36.69 -9.63 3.82
C GLU A 836 -37.57 -10.24 4.93
N ALA A 837 -38.80 -10.64 4.54
CA ALA A 837 -39.66 -11.53 5.30
C ALA A 837 -38.96 -12.83 5.78
N SER A 838 -38.00 -13.34 5.02
CA SER A 838 -37.19 -14.53 5.38
C SER A 838 -36.45 -14.34 6.71
N SER A 839 -35.90 -13.14 6.98
CA SER A 839 -35.22 -12.80 8.23
C SER A 839 -36.12 -12.80 9.47
N PHE A 840 -37.45 -12.72 9.32
CA PHE A 840 -38.43 -12.68 10.42
C PHE A 840 -39.35 -13.91 10.46
N ALA A 841 -39.31 -14.76 9.44
CA ALA A 841 -40.18 -15.92 9.26
C ALA A 841 -40.14 -16.90 10.46
N GLY A 842 -41.20 -17.67 10.65
CA GLY A 842 -41.29 -18.65 11.75
C GLY A 842 -41.54 -18.04 13.15
N ASN A 843 -41.78 -16.73 13.26
CA ASN A 843 -42.19 -16.05 14.49
C ASN A 843 -43.70 -15.74 14.46
N PRO A 844 -44.58 -16.59 15.04
CA PRO A 844 -46.04 -16.47 14.87
C PRO A 844 -46.67 -15.29 15.61
N GLY A 845 -45.93 -14.61 16.50
CA GLY A 845 -46.41 -13.43 17.22
C GLY A 845 -46.10 -12.10 16.54
N LEU A 846 -45.31 -12.09 15.46
CA LEU A 846 -44.93 -10.86 14.74
C LEU A 846 -46.03 -10.42 13.76
N CYS A 847 -46.17 -9.11 13.59
CA CYS A 847 -47.08 -8.50 12.63
C CYS A 847 -46.50 -7.21 12.02
N GLY A 848 -47.06 -6.76 10.90
CA GLY A 848 -46.55 -5.65 10.11
C GLY A 848 -45.46 -6.06 9.11
N ALA A 849 -45.10 -5.13 8.22
CA ALA A 849 -44.10 -5.34 7.19
C ALA A 849 -42.77 -5.84 7.79
N PRO A 850 -42.04 -6.76 7.13
CA PRO A 850 -42.29 -7.29 5.79
C PRO A 850 -43.21 -8.54 5.78
N LEU A 851 -43.90 -8.86 6.89
CA LEU A 851 -44.84 -9.97 6.96
C LEU A 851 -46.27 -9.53 6.57
N ASP A 852 -47.00 -10.38 5.85
CA ASP A 852 -48.43 -10.16 5.52
C ASP A 852 -49.38 -10.21 6.73
N ALA A 853 -48.86 -10.52 7.92
CA ALA A 853 -49.62 -10.65 9.15
C ALA A 853 -50.06 -9.26 9.68
N ARG A 854 -51.37 -9.01 9.70
CA ARG A 854 -51.95 -7.76 10.23
C ARG A 854 -51.97 -7.75 11.76
N CYS A 855 -51.64 -6.61 12.36
CA CYS A 855 -51.77 -6.40 13.80
C CYS A 855 -53.25 -6.21 14.18
N ALA A 856 -53.68 -6.73 15.33
CA ALA A 856 -55.07 -6.60 15.78
C ALA A 856 -55.31 -5.21 16.41
N GLY A 857 -56.09 -4.35 15.74
CA GLY A 857 -56.45 -3.01 16.25
C GLY A 857 -57.19 -2.05 15.31
N ASP A 858 -57.14 -2.27 13.98
CA ASP A 858 -57.54 -1.25 12.98
C ASP A 858 -59.05 -1.19 12.62
N ASP A 859 -59.95 -1.69 13.47
CA ASP A 859 -61.41 -1.69 13.23
C ASP A 859 -62.16 -0.59 14.02
N VAL A 860 -62.16 0.67 13.53
CA VAL A 860 -63.12 1.71 13.99
C VAL A 860 -63.54 2.67 12.85
N ASP A 861 -64.85 2.69 12.58
CA ASP A 861 -65.66 3.69 11.84
C ASP A 861 -65.28 4.09 10.39
N GLY A 862 -66.22 4.17 9.43
CA GLY A 862 -67.67 4.01 9.52
C GLY A 862 -68.33 3.86 8.14
N ASN A 863 -69.55 3.31 8.13
CA ASN A 863 -70.17 2.65 6.96
C ASN A 863 -71.26 3.49 6.26
N ASP A 864 -71.70 2.97 5.11
CA ASP A 864 -72.99 3.15 4.42
C ASP A 864 -73.16 4.35 3.46
N GLY A 865 -73.61 4.15 2.20
CA GLY A 865 -73.98 2.89 1.54
C GLY A 865 -74.50 3.09 0.11
N GLY A 866 -74.79 1.99 -0.63
CA GLY A 866 -75.41 2.12 -1.97
C GLY A 866 -75.40 0.95 -2.97
N SER A 867 -75.92 -0.23 -2.62
CA SER A 867 -76.48 -1.27 -3.52
C SER A 867 -75.62 -2.02 -4.58
N ASN A 868 -75.75 -3.35 -4.57
CA ASN A 868 -75.22 -4.30 -5.56
C ASN A 868 -75.97 -4.24 -6.91
N GLN A 869 -75.33 -4.53 -8.05
CA GLN A 869 -75.17 -5.88 -8.65
C GLN A 869 -74.75 -5.82 -10.14
N ASP A 870 -73.90 -6.76 -10.57
CA ASP A 870 -73.57 -7.16 -11.95
C ASP A 870 -73.05 -6.10 -12.96
N LEU A 871 -71.73 -5.95 -13.04
CA LEU A 871 -71.03 -5.55 -14.26
C LEU A 871 -70.15 -6.71 -14.79
N VAL A 872 -70.53 -7.22 -15.96
CA VAL A 872 -69.93 -8.39 -16.61
C VAL A 872 -68.57 -8.04 -17.24
N SER A 873 -67.56 -8.86 -16.93
CA SER A 873 -66.23 -9.00 -17.56
C SER A 873 -65.73 -7.89 -18.51
N VAL A 874 -64.78 -7.08 -18.05
CA VAL A 874 -63.95 -6.22 -18.91
C VAL A 874 -62.65 -6.92 -19.36
N ASP A 875 -62.12 -7.86 -18.58
CA ASP A 875 -60.83 -8.53 -18.84
C ASP A 875 -60.78 -9.25 -20.21
N ASN A 876 -61.90 -9.89 -20.60
CA ASN A 876 -62.02 -10.58 -21.90
C ASN A 876 -61.97 -9.65 -23.14
N PHE A 877 -62.01 -8.33 -22.96
CA PHE A 877 -61.87 -7.37 -24.06
C PHE A 877 -60.42 -6.91 -24.26
N ILE A 878 -59.65 -6.77 -23.16
CA ILE A 878 -58.24 -6.35 -23.22
C ILE A 878 -57.37 -7.47 -23.82
N ASP A 879 -57.56 -8.72 -23.41
CA ASP A 879 -56.80 -9.86 -23.93
C ASP A 879 -56.98 -10.03 -25.46
N LYS A 880 -58.20 -9.85 -25.97
CA LYS A 880 -58.45 -9.92 -27.42
C LYS A 880 -57.80 -8.77 -28.19
N LEU A 881 -57.73 -7.58 -27.61
CA LEU A 881 -56.99 -6.44 -28.19
C LEU A 881 -55.48 -6.67 -28.19
N PHE A 882 -54.94 -7.30 -27.13
CA PHE A 882 -53.53 -7.68 -27.05
C PHE A 882 -53.14 -8.72 -28.11
N TYR A 883 -53.87 -9.83 -28.22
CA TYR A 883 -53.56 -10.84 -29.24
C TYR A 883 -53.79 -10.33 -30.68
N LEU A 884 -54.75 -9.42 -30.89
CA LEU A 884 -54.95 -8.77 -32.19
C LEU A 884 -53.79 -7.81 -32.53
N SER A 885 -53.27 -7.04 -31.57
CA SER A 885 -52.17 -6.12 -31.78
C SER A 885 -50.85 -6.85 -32.06
N VAL A 886 -50.57 -7.96 -31.36
CA VAL A 886 -49.42 -8.84 -31.64
C VAL A 886 -49.54 -9.47 -33.03
N GLY A 887 -50.72 -9.97 -33.40
CA GLY A 887 -50.95 -10.56 -34.73
C GLY A 887 -50.78 -9.55 -35.88
N VAL A 888 -51.29 -8.32 -35.72
CA VAL A 888 -51.12 -7.23 -36.70
C VAL A 888 -49.67 -6.74 -36.75
N GLY A 889 -48.99 -6.65 -35.60
CA GLY A 889 -47.58 -6.30 -35.52
C GLY A 889 -46.68 -7.32 -36.21
N PHE A 890 -46.95 -8.62 -36.03
CA PHE A 890 -46.21 -9.70 -36.69
C PHE A 890 -46.45 -9.72 -38.22
N ALA A 891 -47.69 -9.52 -38.65
CA ALA A 891 -48.04 -9.41 -40.07
C ALA A 891 -47.36 -8.18 -40.72
N ALA A 892 -47.35 -7.03 -40.05
CA ALA A 892 -46.65 -5.83 -40.52
C ALA A 892 -45.13 -6.03 -40.56
N GLY A 893 -44.54 -6.66 -39.54
CA GLY A 893 -43.12 -6.94 -39.44
C GLY A 893 -42.57 -7.84 -40.57
N LEU A 894 -43.40 -8.72 -41.14
CA LEU A 894 -43.02 -9.56 -42.28
C LEU A 894 -43.42 -8.97 -43.64
N LEU A 895 -44.62 -8.38 -43.76
CA LEU A 895 -45.11 -7.87 -45.04
C LEU A 895 -44.47 -6.52 -45.43
N VAL A 896 -44.17 -5.63 -44.48
CA VAL A 896 -43.60 -4.32 -44.80
C VAL A 896 -42.18 -4.45 -45.40
N PRO A 897 -41.23 -5.24 -44.84
CA PRO A 897 -39.93 -5.43 -45.48
C PRO A 897 -40.03 -6.12 -46.85
N PHE A 898 -40.91 -7.14 -46.98
CA PHE A 898 -41.10 -7.83 -48.25
C PHE A 898 -41.67 -6.91 -49.34
N LEU A 899 -42.68 -6.09 -49.00
CA LEU A 899 -43.26 -5.11 -49.92
C LEU A 899 -42.29 -3.97 -50.24
N VAL A 900 -41.45 -3.53 -49.29
CA VAL A 900 -40.37 -2.56 -49.54
C VAL A 900 -39.32 -3.13 -50.50
N MET A 901 -38.88 -4.38 -50.32
CA MET A 901 -37.94 -5.06 -51.21
C MET A 901 -38.54 -5.30 -52.61
N ALA A 902 -39.83 -5.64 -52.70
CA ALA A 902 -40.53 -5.81 -53.98
C ALA A 902 -40.79 -4.49 -54.72
N ALA A 903 -41.03 -3.39 -53.99
CA ALA A 903 -41.27 -2.05 -54.56
C ALA A 903 -39.98 -1.29 -54.91
N ARG A 904 -38.88 -1.54 -54.20
CA ARG A 904 -37.55 -0.94 -54.44
C ARG A 904 -36.61 -1.98 -55.05
N LYS A 905 -36.75 -2.24 -56.35
CA LYS A 905 -35.92 -3.20 -57.09
C LYS A 905 -34.41 -2.99 -56.86
N SER A 906 -33.95 -1.74 -56.85
CA SER A 906 -32.56 -1.37 -56.56
C SER A 906 -32.06 -1.72 -55.16
N TRP A 907 -32.94 -1.89 -54.16
CA TRP A 907 -32.58 -2.30 -52.81
C TRP A 907 -32.45 -3.82 -52.70
N SER A 908 -33.33 -4.56 -53.40
CA SER A 908 -33.16 -6.01 -53.60
C SER A 908 -31.84 -6.30 -54.35
N ASP A 909 -31.58 -5.59 -55.45
CA ASP A 909 -30.37 -5.77 -56.25
C ASP A 909 -29.11 -5.43 -55.44
N ALA A 910 -29.13 -4.36 -54.63
CA ALA A 910 -28.04 -4.00 -53.72
C ALA A 910 -27.82 -5.04 -52.60
N TYR A 911 -28.90 -5.58 -52.02
CA TYR A 911 -28.82 -6.61 -50.98
C TYR A 911 -28.20 -7.90 -51.52
N PHE A 912 -28.65 -8.39 -52.67
CA PHE A 912 -28.07 -9.60 -53.26
C PHE A 912 -26.66 -9.38 -53.80
N ALA A 913 -26.33 -8.20 -54.34
CA ALA A 913 -24.94 -7.86 -54.70
C ALA A 913 -24.00 -7.77 -53.48
N LEU A 914 -24.52 -7.42 -52.30
CA LEU A 914 -23.76 -7.40 -51.05
C LEU A 914 -23.50 -8.83 -50.53
N VAL A 915 -24.49 -9.72 -50.63
CA VAL A 915 -24.32 -11.17 -50.37
C VAL A 915 -23.30 -11.80 -51.33
N GLU A 916 -23.35 -11.46 -52.62
CA GLU A 916 -22.42 -11.97 -53.64
C GLU A 916 -20.98 -11.46 -53.40
N LYS A 917 -20.82 -10.22 -52.89
CA LYS A 917 -19.53 -9.66 -52.48
C LYS A 917 -18.93 -10.32 -51.23
N SER A 918 -19.74 -10.87 -50.32
CA SER A 918 -19.24 -11.59 -49.15
C SER A 918 -18.72 -13.01 -49.42
N VAL A 919 -18.93 -13.55 -50.63
CA VAL A 919 -18.52 -14.92 -51.00
C VAL A 919 -17.14 -14.98 -51.67
N ASN A 920 -16.71 -13.91 -52.36
CA ASN A 920 -15.47 -13.88 -53.15
C ASN A 920 -14.48 -12.83 -52.63
N GLY A 921 -13.79 -13.14 -51.53
CA GLY A 921 -12.80 -12.23 -50.93
C GLY A 921 -11.47 -12.19 -51.70
N GLU A 922 -10.98 -10.99 -52.00
CA GLU A 922 -9.58 -10.73 -52.37
C GLU A 922 -9.17 -9.25 -52.10
N ASP A 923 -7.89 -8.95 -52.30
CA ASP A 923 -7.02 -8.00 -51.57
C ASP A 923 -7.29 -6.46 -51.65
N LYS A 924 -6.91 -5.79 -50.55
CA LYS A 924 -6.23 -4.46 -50.36
C LYS A 924 -6.59 -3.17 -51.16
N LYS A 925 -6.62 -2.08 -50.38
CA LYS A 925 -6.07 -0.72 -50.67
C LYS A 925 -6.46 -0.04 -52.01
N GLU A 926 -7.71 0.43 -52.14
CA GLU A 926 -8.02 1.61 -52.99
C GLU A 926 -9.44 2.22 -52.79
N VAL A 927 -9.85 2.53 -51.54
CA VAL A 927 -11.15 3.23 -51.29
C VAL A 927 -11.11 4.33 -50.20
N GLU A 928 -9.93 4.79 -49.78
CA GLU A 928 -9.78 5.88 -48.80
C GLU A 928 -9.87 7.29 -49.42
N GLY A 929 -10.21 7.42 -50.71
CA GLY A 929 -10.09 8.68 -51.46
C GLY A 929 -11.37 9.37 -51.92
N SER A 930 -12.56 8.79 -51.74
CA SER A 930 -13.77 9.26 -52.48
C SER A 930 -15.10 9.28 -51.71
N MET A 931 -15.12 8.96 -50.41
CA MET A 931 -16.37 8.95 -49.62
C MET A 931 -16.45 10.01 -48.51
N GLU A 932 -15.36 10.73 -48.20
CA GLU A 932 -15.39 11.91 -47.31
C GLU A 932 -15.98 13.16 -47.99
N GLU A 933 -15.70 13.41 -49.27
CA GLU A 933 -16.23 14.59 -49.99
C GLU A 933 -17.74 14.56 -50.21
N LEU A 934 -18.39 13.39 -50.18
CA LEU A 934 -19.83 13.26 -50.43
C LEU A 934 -20.70 13.31 -49.16
N LEU A 935 -20.16 12.97 -47.98
CA LEU A 935 -20.90 13.05 -46.72
C LEU A 935 -20.83 14.45 -46.06
N LEU A 936 -19.86 15.29 -46.42
CA LEU A 936 -19.84 16.71 -46.01
C LEU A 936 -20.99 17.56 -46.61
N SER A 937 -21.71 17.04 -47.61
CA SER A 937 -22.60 17.82 -48.46
C SER A 937 -24.02 18.08 -47.90
N CYS A 938 -24.53 17.25 -46.97
CA CYS A 938 -26.00 17.17 -46.76
C CYS A 938 -26.55 17.26 -45.32
N ASN A 939 -25.79 17.69 -44.30
CA ASN A 939 -26.41 18.03 -43.00
C ASN A 939 -25.88 19.29 -42.27
N ASN A 940 -24.78 19.92 -42.72
CA ASN A 940 -24.31 21.19 -42.15
C ASN A 940 -25.06 22.42 -42.71
N ARG A 941 -26.37 22.51 -42.40
CA ARG A 941 -27.12 23.78 -42.35
C ARG A 941 -28.09 23.85 -41.16
N LYS A 942 -27.59 23.56 -39.95
CA LYS A 942 -28.11 24.17 -38.71
C LYS A 942 -27.10 25.20 -38.22
N LYS A 943 -27.60 26.35 -37.74
CA LYS A 943 -26.80 27.55 -37.45
C LYS A 943 -25.63 27.27 -36.48
N MET A 944 -24.45 27.80 -36.77
CA MET A 944 -23.37 27.97 -35.79
C MET A 944 -23.83 28.97 -34.72
N SER A 945 -24.29 28.49 -33.57
CA SER A 945 -24.86 29.31 -32.49
C SER A 945 -23.81 30.10 -31.69
N GLY A 946 -22.56 29.60 -31.67
CA GLY A 946 -21.44 30.14 -30.90
C GLY A 946 -20.46 31.03 -31.68
N ALA A 947 -20.66 31.21 -32.99
CA ALA A 947 -19.70 31.94 -33.83
C ALA A 947 -19.46 33.38 -33.31
N GLY A 948 -18.22 33.68 -32.93
CA GLY A 948 -17.82 34.99 -32.40
C GLY A 948 -18.02 35.19 -30.89
N LYS A 949 -18.39 34.14 -30.14
CA LYS A 949 -18.47 34.16 -28.67
C LYS A 949 -17.29 33.41 -28.04
N ALA A 950 -16.88 33.86 -26.86
CA ALA A 950 -15.81 33.22 -26.08
C ALA A 950 -16.37 32.65 -24.78
N VAL A 951 -15.96 31.44 -24.39
CA VAL A 951 -16.41 30.79 -23.15
C VAL A 951 -15.24 30.16 -22.40
N CYS A 952 -15.27 30.19 -21.08
CA CYS A 952 -14.26 29.54 -20.24
C CYS A 952 -14.72 28.12 -19.86
N VAL A 953 -13.82 27.14 -19.86
CA VAL A 953 -14.05 25.78 -19.33
C VAL A 953 -12.95 25.47 -18.32
N THR A 954 -13.30 25.37 -17.03
CA THR A 954 -12.29 25.13 -15.98
C THR A 954 -11.95 23.65 -15.86
N GLY A 955 -10.67 23.28 -15.78
CA GLY A 955 -10.27 21.87 -15.62
C GLY A 955 -10.54 21.02 -16.87
N ALA A 956 -10.27 21.60 -18.04
CA ALA A 956 -10.57 21.08 -19.38
C ALA A 956 -10.01 19.69 -19.67
N SER A 957 -8.93 19.28 -18.99
CA SER A 957 -8.36 17.93 -19.06
C SER A 957 -9.18 16.86 -18.33
N GLY A 958 -10.26 17.25 -17.64
CA GLY A 958 -11.21 16.35 -16.99
C GLY A 958 -12.16 15.68 -17.99
N TYR A 959 -12.78 14.59 -17.57
CA TYR A 959 -13.55 13.72 -18.46
C TYR A 959 -14.75 14.42 -19.14
N ILE A 960 -15.65 15.04 -18.35
CA ILE A 960 -16.77 15.84 -18.88
C ILE A 960 -16.25 17.07 -19.63
N ALA A 961 -15.19 17.69 -19.11
CA ALA A 961 -14.67 18.96 -19.58
C ALA A 961 -14.07 18.86 -20.99
N SER A 962 -13.33 17.80 -21.30
CA SER A 962 -12.73 17.56 -22.61
C SER A 962 -13.80 17.36 -23.71
N TRP A 963 -14.89 16.65 -23.40
CA TRP A 963 -16.05 16.53 -24.30
C TRP A 963 -16.78 17.85 -24.49
N LEU A 964 -16.91 18.65 -23.42
CA LEU A 964 -17.48 20.00 -23.49
C LEU A 964 -16.64 20.91 -24.39
N VAL A 965 -15.31 20.90 -24.27
CA VAL A 965 -14.39 21.61 -25.18
C VAL A 965 -14.61 21.15 -26.63
N LYS A 966 -14.64 19.84 -26.89
CA LYS A 966 -14.86 19.28 -28.24
C LYS A 966 -16.16 19.77 -28.87
N LEU A 967 -17.28 19.70 -28.14
CA LEU A 967 -18.59 20.11 -28.64
C LEU A 967 -18.73 21.63 -28.80
N LEU A 968 -18.12 22.43 -27.93
CA LEU A 968 -18.08 23.89 -28.06
C LEU A 968 -17.27 24.33 -29.29
N LEU A 969 -16.11 23.69 -29.52
CA LEU A 969 -15.31 23.90 -30.73
C LEU A 969 -16.12 23.54 -32.00
N GLN A 970 -16.83 22.41 -32.01
CA GLN A 970 -17.70 22.03 -33.14
C GLN A 970 -18.87 23.01 -33.37
N ARG A 971 -19.37 23.70 -32.34
CA ARG A 971 -20.42 24.73 -32.45
C ARG A 971 -19.94 26.14 -32.84
N GLY A 972 -18.62 26.34 -32.99
CA GLY A 972 -18.02 27.60 -33.43
C GLY A 972 -17.60 28.57 -32.33
N TYR A 973 -17.63 28.17 -31.05
CA TYR A 973 -17.13 28.98 -29.94
C TYR A 973 -15.61 29.10 -29.94
N THR A 974 -15.09 30.19 -29.38
CA THR A 974 -13.71 30.25 -28.86
C THR A 974 -13.72 29.76 -27.41
N VAL A 975 -12.86 28.80 -27.09
CA VAL A 975 -12.82 28.15 -25.78
C VAL A 975 -11.52 28.54 -25.06
N LYS A 976 -11.65 29.24 -23.93
CA LYS A 976 -10.57 29.45 -22.96
C LYS A 976 -10.62 28.32 -21.93
N ALA A 977 -9.73 27.36 -22.05
CA ALA A 977 -9.73 26.15 -21.23
C ALA A 977 -8.66 26.24 -20.14
N SER A 978 -9.02 26.05 -18.87
CA SER A 978 -8.02 25.97 -17.80
C SER A 978 -7.58 24.53 -17.58
N VAL A 979 -6.28 24.32 -17.35
CA VAL A 979 -5.70 23.05 -16.89
C VAL A 979 -4.83 23.33 -15.66
N ARG A 980 -4.54 22.29 -14.85
CA ARG A 980 -3.71 22.46 -13.64
C ARG A 980 -2.22 22.69 -13.99
N ASP A 981 -1.78 22.15 -15.12
CA ASP A 981 -0.41 22.20 -15.61
C ASP A 981 -0.49 22.21 -17.15
N LEU A 982 0.15 23.19 -17.80
CA LEU A 982 0.22 23.30 -19.25
C LEU A 982 1.31 22.41 -19.87
N SER A 983 2.28 21.98 -19.08
CA SER A 983 3.43 21.18 -19.51
C SER A 983 3.14 19.67 -19.55
N ASP A 984 2.15 19.16 -18.81
CA ASP A 984 1.75 17.75 -18.86
C ASP A 984 1.02 17.41 -20.19
N PRO A 985 1.64 16.65 -21.12
CA PRO A 985 1.02 16.28 -22.38
C PRO A 985 -0.22 15.40 -22.17
N LYS A 986 -0.30 14.60 -21.09
CA LYS A 986 -1.48 13.78 -20.79
C LYS A 986 -2.71 14.65 -20.53
N LYS A 987 -2.53 15.89 -20.07
CA LYS A 987 -3.62 16.86 -19.81
C LYS A 987 -3.93 17.76 -21.00
N THR A 988 -2.98 18.00 -21.91
CA THR A 988 -3.12 19.00 -22.98
C THR A 988 -3.21 18.43 -24.39
N GLU A 989 -2.49 17.35 -24.72
CA GLU A 989 -2.36 16.83 -26.09
C GLU A 989 -3.71 16.42 -26.69
N HIS A 990 -4.53 15.71 -25.90
CA HIS A 990 -5.88 15.25 -26.30
C HIS A 990 -6.90 16.39 -26.47
N LEU A 991 -6.59 17.62 -26.02
CA LEU A 991 -7.39 18.82 -26.25
C LEU A 991 -6.89 19.57 -27.48
N LEU A 992 -5.57 19.64 -27.67
CA LEU A 992 -4.92 20.28 -28.82
C LEU A 992 -5.14 19.51 -30.13
N SER A 993 -5.39 18.20 -30.06
CA SER A 993 -5.73 17.35 -31.21
C SER A 993 -7.21 17.44 -31.65
N LEU A 994 -8.06 18.19 -30.95
CA LEU A 994 -9.48 18.33 -31.28
C LEU A 994 -9.71 19.21 -32.53
N ASP A 995 -10.72 18.87 -33.32
CA ASP A 995 -11.10 19.63 -34.52
C ASP A 995 -11.41 21.10 -34.17
N GLY A 996 -10.68 22.01 -34.81
CA GLY A 996 -10.78 23.46 -34.57
C GLY A 996 -10.02 23.99 -33.36
N ALA A 997 -9.32 23.14 -32.58
CA ALA A 997 -8.55 23.58 -31.42
C ALA A 997 -7.45 24.59 -31.79
N LYS A 998 -6.69 24.32 -32.86
CA LYS A 998 -5.60 25.19 -33.34
C LYS A 998 -6.01 26.65 -33.61
N GLU A 999 -7.28 26.89 -33.93
CA GLU A 999 -7.82 28.22 -34.24
C GLU A 999 -8.53 28.88 -33.07
N ARG A 1000 -9.14 28.08 -32.17
CA ARG A 1000 -10.17 28.55 -31.23
C ARG A 1000 -10.06 27.97 -29.81
N LEU A 1001 -9.07 27.14 -29.51
CA LEU A 1001 -8.74 26.70 -28.16
C LEU A 1001 -7.55 27.49 -27.62
N HIS A 1002 -7.70 28.06 -26.43
CA HIS A 1002 -6.63 28.72 -25.69
C HIS A 1002 -6.52 28.08 -24.32
N LEU A 1003 -5.38 27.45 -24.02
CA LEU A 1003 -5.13 26.81 -22.73
C LEU A 1003 -4.49 27.79 -21.75
N PHE A 1004 -4.93 27.75 -20.49
CA PHE A 1004 -4.43 28.54 -19.38
C PHE A 1004 -4.10 27.63 -18.19
N GLU A 1005 -3.05 27.95 -17.45
CA GLU A 1005 -2.77 27.29 -16.17
C GLU A 1005 -3.59 27.97 -15.07
N ALA A 1006 -4.29 27.20 -14.24
CA ALA A 1006 -5.05 27.74 -13.09
C ALA A 1006 -5.21 26.73 -11.97
N ASN A 1007 -5.12 27.20 -10.72
CA ASN A 1007 -5.21 26.38 -9.51
C ASN A 1007 -6.42 26.80 -8.66
N LEU A 1008 -7.31 25.85 -8.36
CA LEU A 1008 -8.51 26.05 -7.54
C LEU A 1008 -8.22 26.72 -6.19
N LEU A 1009 -7.10 26.42 -5.54
CA LEU A 1009 -6.78 26.97 -4.22
C LEU A 1009 -6.19 28.39 -4.25
N GLU A 1010 -5.78 28.88 -5.42
CA GLU A 1010 -5.14 30.18 -5.61
C GLU A 1010 -6.15 31.23 -6.10
N GLU A 1011 -6.35 32.28 -5.30
CA GLU A 1011 -7.28 33.36 -5.63
C GLU A 1011 -6.83 34.15 -6.86
N GLY A 1012 -7.71 34.31 -7.85
CA GLY A 1012 -7.44 35.05 -9.07
C GLY A 1012 -6.69 34.27 -10.17
N SER A 1013 -6.28 33.02 -9.93
CA SER A 1013 -5.60 32.20 -10.94
C SER A 1013 -6.43 31.98 -12.22
N PHE A 1014 -7.77 32.08 -12.13
CA PHE A 1014 -8.69 31.97 -13.26
C PHE A 1014 -8.93 33.29 -14.01
N ASP A 1015 -8.47 34.45 -13.51
CA ASP A 1015 -8.79 35.77 -14.06
C ASP A 1015 -8.49 35.86 -15.58
N LEU A 1016 -7.34 35.35 -16.03
CA LEU A 1016 -6.93 35.35 -17.44
C LEU A 1016 -7.78 34.41 -18.32
N ALA A 1017 -8.26 33.30 -17.74
CA ALA A 1017 -9.07 32.30 -18.41
C ALA A 1017 -10.53 32.75 -18.58
N VAL A 1018 -11.07 33.53 -17.63
CA VAL A 1018 -12.43 34.10 -17.72
C VAL A 1018 -12.50 35.45 -18.43
N ASP A 1019 -11.38 36.18 -18.55
CA ASP A 1019 -11.35 37.48 -19.22
C ASP A 1019 -11.90 37.43 -20.65
N GLY A 1020 -12.77 38.38 -21.00
CA GLY A 1020 -13.40 38.46 -22.31
C GLY A 1020 -14.39 37.33 -22.65
N CYS A 1021 -14.74 36.43 -21.72
CA CYS A 1021 -15.74 35.40 -21.96
C CYS A 1021 -17.18 35.91 -21.75
N ASP A 1022 -18.12 35.37 -22.54
CA ASP A 1022 -19.57 35.55 -22.40
C ASP A 1022 -20.16 34.70 -21.25
N GLY A 1023 -19.46 33.63 -20.86
CA GLY A 1023 -19.87 32.70 -19.82
C GLY A 1023 -18.79 31.68 -19.44
N VAL A 1024 -19.02 30.98 -18.33
CA VAL A 1024 -18.06 30.04 -17.74
C VAL A 1024 -18.73 28.70 -17.44
N PHE A 1025 -18.08 27.61 -17.84
CA PHE A 1025 -18.41 26.24 -17.46
C PHE A 1025 -17.45 25.81 -16.37
N HIS A 1026 -17.92 25.82 -15.12
CA HIS A 1026 -17.10 25.42 -13.98
C HIS A 1026 -17.26 23.93 -13.70
N THR A 1027 -16.32 23.13 -14.21
CA THR A 1027 -16.29 21.68 -14.06
C THR A 1027 -15.12 21.17 -13.19
N ALA A 1028 -14.30 22.08 -12.65
CA ALA A 1028 -13.08 21.74 -11.91
C ALA A 1028 -13.36 21.61 -10.41
N SER A 1029 -13.33 20.39 -9.88
CA SER A 1029 -13.57 20.10 -8.46
C SER A 1029 -12.94 18.74 -8.11
N PRO A 1030 -12.41 18.52 -6.90
CA PRO A 1030 -11.78 17.24 -6.52
C PRO A 1030 -12.78 16.07 -6.60
N VAL A 1031 -12.30 14.87 -6.94
CA VAL A 1031 -13.10 13.63 -6.97
C VAL A 1031 -12.27 12.51 -6.34
N THR A 1032 -12.49 12.28 -5.06
CA THR A 1032 -12.03 11.11 -4.31
C THR A 1032 -13.09 10.76 -3.25
N PHE A 1033 -13.19 9.48 -2.89
CA PHE A 1033 -14.08 8.99 -1.84
C PHE A 1033 -13.33 8.61 -0.55
N THR A 1034 -12.00 8.59 -0.61
CA THR A 1034 -11.09 8.39 0.53
C THR A 1034 -10.15 9.59 0.64
N ALA A 1035 -9.93 10.06 1.86
CA ALA A 1035 -9.03 11.16 2.21
C ALA A 1035 -8.55 10.93 3.64
N ASN A 1036 -7.27 11.20 3.92
CA ASN A 1036 -6.73 11.08 5.28
C ASN A 1036 -7.08 12.32 6.12
N ASP A 1037 -7.05 13.50 5.48
CA ASP A 1037 -7.70 14.72 5.98
C ASP A 1037 -8.79 15.16 4.99
N PRO A 1038 -10.06 14.79 5.23
CA PRO A 1038 -11.18 15.21 4.39
C PRO A 1038 -11.36 16.74 4.28
N GLN A 1039 -10.87 17.50 5.28
CA GLN A 1039 -11.02 18.95 5.31
C GLN A 1039 -10.04 19.60 4.31
N GLU A 1040 -8.76 19.23 4.34
CA GLU A 1040 -7.74 19.79 3.42
C GLU A 1040 -7.79 19.16 2.02
N GLU A 1041 -8.12 17.87 1.88
CA GLU A 1041 -8.03 17.16 0.58
C GLU A 1041 -9.31 17.30 -0.27
N LEU A 1042 -10.49 17.44 0.35
CA LEU A 1042 -11.80 17.39 -0.32
C LEU A 1042 -12.63 18.66 -0.10
N ILE A 1043 -12.92 19.00 1.15
CA ILE A 1043 -13.92 20.04 1.49
C ILE A 1043 -13.40 21.44 1.14
N GLU A 1044 -12.21 21.83 1.62
CA GLU A 1044 -11.65 23.14 1.30
C GLU A 1044 -11.40 23.30 -0.21
N PRO A 1045 -10.76 22.35 -0.94
CA PRO A 1045 -10.52 22.52 -2.38
C PRO A 1045 -11.81 22.56 -3.23
N ALA A 1046 -12.88 21.88 -2.81
CA ALA A 1046 -14.17 22.00 -3.48
C ALA A 1046 -14.82 23.37 -3.24
N VAL A 1047 -14.97 23.79 -1.98
CA VAL A 1047 -15.67 25.03 -1.62
C VAL A 1047 -14.87 26.27 -2.06
N LYS A 1048 -13.59 26.34 -1.69
CA LYS A 1048 -12.70 27.46 -2.01
C LYS A 1048 -12.40 27.53 -3.51
N GLY A 1049 -12.26 26.39 -4.17
CA GLY A 1049 -12.13 26.28 -5.62
C GLY A 1049 -13.30 26.91 -6.36
N THR A 1050 -14.52 26.55 -5.99
CA THR A 1050 -15.73 27.12 -6.59
C THR A 1050 -15.88 28.61 -6.31
N LEU A 1051 -15.58 29.07 -5.10
CA LEU A 1051 -15.60 30.49 -4.76
C LEU A 1051 -14.53 31.30 -5.51
N ASN A 1052 -13.33 30.76 -5.71
CA ASN A 1052 -12.25 31.42 -6.46
C ASN A 1052 -12.62 31.60 -7.94
N VAL A 1053 -13.20 30.58 -8.58
CA VAL A 1053 -13.69 30.69 -9.97
C VAL A 1053 -14.82 31.72 -10.09
N LEU A 1054 -15.79 31.70 -9.17
CA LEU A 1054 -16.88 32.69 -9.18
C LEU A 1054 -16.38 34.11 -8.86
N GLY A 1055 -15.38 34.24 -7.98
CA GLY A 1055 -14.69 35.50 -7.69
C GLY A 1055 -14.01 36.09 -8.92
N SER A 1056 -13.35 35.27 -9.73
CA SER A 1056 -12.83 35.67 -11.04
C SER A 1056 -13.94 36.09 -12.01
N CYS A 1057 -15.07 35.35 -12.06
CA CYS A 1057 -16.21 35.69 -12.93
C CYS A 1057 -16.77 37.10 -12.63
N VAL A 1058 -16.89 37.49 -11.36
CA VAL A 1058 -17.44 38.81 -10.96
C VAL A 1058 -16.57 39.98 -11.42
N LYS A 1059 -15.27 39.76 -11.62
CA LYS A 1059 -14.34 40.78 -12.15
C LYS A 1059 -14.59 41.09 -13.63
N VAL A 1060 -15.31 40.23 -14.36
CA VAL A 1060 -15.45 40.28 -15.83
C VAL A 1060 -16.91 40.56 -16.23
N PRO A 1061 -17.29 41.82 -16.58
CA PRO A 1061 -18.68 42.19 -16.83
C PRO A 1061 -19.36 41.52 -18.04
N SER A 1062 -18.60 40.84 -18.91
CA SER A 1062 -19.14 40.04 -20.01
C SER A 1062 -19.64 38.66 -19.56
N VAL A 1063 -19.11 38.11 -18.46
CA VAL A 1063 -19.55 36.83 -17.89
C VAL A 1063 -20.89 37.04 -17.20
N LYS A 1064 -21.98 36.68 -17.87
CA LYS A 1064 -23.34 36.83 -17.31
C LYS A 1064 -23.88 35.56 -16.69
N ARG A 1065 -23.53 34.40 -17.27
CA ARG A 1065 -23.98 33.08 -16.82
C ARG A 1065 -22.80 32.16 -16.53
N VAL A 1066 -22.91 31.44 -15.40
CA VAL A 1066 -22.00 30.35 -15.02
C VAL A 1066 -22.81 29.06 -14.98
N VAL A 1067 -22.29 28.02 -15.64
CA VAL A 1067 -22.85 26.65 -15.57
C VAL A 1067 -21.90 25.81 -14.72
N LEU A 1068 -22.37 25.37 -13.56
CA LEU A 1068 -21.62 24.60 -12.57
C LEU A 1068 -21.85 23.10 -12.74
N THR A 1069 -20.79 22.32 -12.87
CA THR A 1069 -20.85 20.87 -12.65
C THR A 1069 -20.80 20.60 -11.15
N SER A 1070 -21.97 20.34 -10.56
CA SER A 1070 -22.08 19.76 -9.23
C SER A 1070 -22.07 18.23 -9.36
N SER A 1071 -22.81 17.52 -8.52
CA SER A 1071 -23.04 16.08 -8.62
C SER A 1071 -24.42 15.74 -8.06
N ILE A 1072 -24.98 14.60 -8.47
CA ILE A 1072 -26.14 13.98 -7.80
C ILE A 1072 -25.88 13.73 -6.30
N ALA A 1073 -24.61 13.69 -5.87
CA ALA A 1073 -24.19 13.62 -4.48
C ALA A 1073 -24.65 14.81 -3.61
N SER A 1074 -25.07 15.94 -4.22
CA SER A 1074 -25.70 17.08 -3.55
C SER A 1074 -27.25 17.06 -3.57
N VAL A 1075 -27.83 15.98 -4.08
CA VAL A 1075 -29.30 15.79 -4.23
C VAL A 1075 -29.79 14.65 -3.32
N LEU A 1076 -29.13 13.50 -3.35
CA LEU A 1076 -29.64 12.24 -2.80
C LEU A 1076 -29.44 12.04 -1.29
N PHE A 1077 -28.41 12.64 -0.69
CA PHE A 1077 -27.91 12.22 0.62
C PHE A 1077 -28.49 13.07 1.76
N ASN A 1078 -29.76 12.83 2.09
CA ASN A 1078 -30.50 13.56 3.13
C ASN A 1078 -31.27 12.64 4.11
N GLY A 1079 -30.86 11.38 4.21
CA GLY A 1079 -31.48 10.38 5.09
C GLY A 1079 -32.87 9.91 4.68
N LYS A 1080 -33.44 10.37 3.56
CA LYS A 1080 -34.70 9.82 3.02
C LYS A 1080 -34.45 8.49 2.32
N PRO A 1081 -35.33 7.48 2.49
CA PRO A 1081 -35.20 6.21 1.78
C PRO A 1081 -35.42 6.38 0.27
N LEU A 1082 -34.66 5.64 -0.52
CA LEU A 1082 -34.74 5.60 -1.98
C LEU A 1082 -35.40 4.29 -2.42
N THR A 1083 -36.73 4.26 -2.40
CA THR A 1083 -37.55 3.11 -2.84
C THR A 1083 -38.06 3.29 -4.28
N PRO A 1084 -38.52 2.23 -4.98
CA PRO A 1084 -38.94 2.32 -6.38
C PRO A 1084 -40.12 3.25 -6.68
N ASP A 1085 -40.94 3.56 -5.67
CA ASP A 1085 -42.03 4.53 -5.71
C ASP A 1085 -41.59 5.99 -5.49
N VAL A 1086 -40.36 6.20 -5.01
CA VAL A 1086 -39.78 7.54 -4.82
C VAL A 1086 -39.16 8.03 -6.13
N VAL A 1087 -39.66 9.18 -6.61
CA VAL A 1087 -39.08 9.93 -7.71
C VAL A 1087 -38.29 11.11 -7.14
N VAL A 1088 -36.97 11.05 -7.25
CA VAL A 1088 -36.05 12.14 -6.90
C VAL A 1088 -36.04 13.18 -8.03
N ASP A 1089 -36.08 14.45 -7.71
CA ASP A 1089 -35.99 15.55 -8.68
C ASP A 1089 -35.08 16.68 -8.18
N GLU A 1090 -35.00 17.78 -8.94
CA GLU A 1090 -34.14 18.92 -8.62
C GLU A 1090 -34.46 19.67 -7.30
N THR A 1091 -35.61 19.38 -6.68
CA THR A 1091 -36.01 19.99 -5.40
C THR A 1091 -35.35 19.32 -4.19
N TRP A 1092 -34.76 18.14 -4.38
CA TRP A 1092 -34.05 17.41 -3.33
C TRP A 1092 -32.64 17.95 -3.12
N PHE A 1093 -32.26 18.19 -1.88
CA PHE A 1093 -30.89 18.54 -1.49
C PHE A 1093 -30.37 17.48 -0.52
N SER A 1094 -29.08 17.15 -0.62
CA SER A 1094 -28.36 16.46 0.45
C SER A 1094 -28.30 17.36 1.69
N ASP A 1095 -28.26 16.76 2.88
CA ASP A 1095 -28.14 17.49 4.14
C ASP A 1095 -26.67 17.48 4.60
N PRO A 1096 -25.99 18.63 4.70
CA PRO A 1096 -24.60 18.69 5.15
C PRO A 1096 -24.37 18.04 6.52
N VAL A 1097 -25.31 18.18 7.46
CA VAL A 1097 -25.18 17.60 8.81
C VAL A 1097 -25.35 16.08 8.77
N PHE A 1098 -26.20 15.57 7.88
CA PHE A 1098 -26.29 14.14 7.60
C PHE A 1098 -25.01 13.61 6.96
N CYS A 1099 -24.51 14.27 5.91
CA CYS A 1099 -23.28 13.85 5.23
C CYS A 1099 -22.04 13.90 6.15
N GLU A 1100 -21.92 14.91 7.02
CA GLU A 1100 -20.84 15.01 8.01
C GLU A 1100 -20.92 13.90 9.07
N LYS A 1101 -22.12 13.64 9.63
CA LYS A 1101 -22.31 12.58 10.64
C LYS A 1101 -22.17 11.16 10.10
N SER A 1102 -22.46 10.96 8.82
CA SER A 1102 -22.31 9.66 8.14
C SER A 1102 -20.97 9.52 7.43
N GLU A 1103 -20.00 10.42 7.69
CA GLU A 1103 -18.65 10.42 7.11
C GLU A 1103 -18.62 10.38 5.56
N LEU A 1104 -19.68 10.89 4.93
CA LEU A 1104 -19.87 10.94 3.48
C LEU A 1104 -19.12 12.16 2.88
N TRP A 1105 -17.80 12.20 3.07
CA TRP A 1105 -16.97 13.38 2.83
C TRP A 1105 -17.03 13.92 1.39
N TYR A 1106 -17.10 13.05 0.38
CA TYR A 1106 -17.30 13.46 -1.00
C TYR A 1106 -18.66 14.17 -1.18
N MET A 1107 -19.74 13.59 -0.67
CA MET A 1107 -21.10 14.11 -0.74
C MET A 1107 -21.21 15.45 -0.01
N LEU A 1108 -20.59 15.55 1.16
CA LEU A 1108 -20.46 16.80 1.93
C LEU A 1108 -19.74 17.89 1.12
N SER A 1109 -18.58 17.57 0.54
CA SER A 1109 -17.79 18.54 -0.25
C SER A 1109 -18.57 19.12 -1.44
N LYS A 1110 -19.35 18.29 -2.15
CA LYS A 1110 -20.17 18.73 -3.28
C LYS A 1110 -21.38 19.55 -2.84
N THR A 1111 -22.01 19.16 -1.73
CA THR A 1111 -23.15 19.88 -1.16
C THR A 1111 -22.73 21.27 -0.70
N LEU A 1112 -21.67 21.37 0.11
CA LEU A 1112 -21.15 22.66 0.59
C LEU A 1112 -20.63 23.56 -0.55
N ALA A 1113 -20.00 22.98 -1.58
CA ALA A 1113 -19.54 23.76 -2.74
C ALA A 1113 -20.71 24.32 -3.56
N GLU A 1114 -21.78 23.54 -3.77
CA GLU A 1114 -22.97 24.05 -4.47
C GLU A 1114 -23.73 25.09 -3.64
N GLU A 1115 -23.88 24.89 -2.32
CA GLU A 1115 -24.48 25.89 -1.42
C GLU A 1115 -23.69 27.21 -1.40
N ALA A 1116 -22.36 27.13 -1.32
CA ALA A 1116 -21.47 28.28 -1.40
C ALA A 1116 -21.61 29.01 -2.74
N ALA A 1117 -21.71 28.26 -3.85
CA ALA A 1117 -21.93 28.81 -5.18
C ALA A 1117 -23.27 29.57 -5.28
N TRP A 1118 -24.38 28.96 -4.84
CA TRP A 1118 -25.70 29.60 -4.85
C TRP A 1118 -25.74 30.87 -4.00
N LYS A 1119 -25.14 30.83 -2.81
CA LYS A 1119 -25.02 32.00 -1.92
C LYS A 1119 -24.23 33.12 -2.59
N PHE A 1120 -23.04 32.81 -3.11
CA PHE A 1120 -22.18 33.80 -3.76
C PHE A 1120 -22.82 34.39 -5.02
N ALA A 1121 -23.42 33.55 -5.88
CA ALA A 1121 -24.11 33.99 -7.09
C ALA A 1121 -25.27 34.94 -6.76
N LYS A 1122 -26.07 34.63 -5.73
CA LYS A 1122 -27.16 35.49 -5.25
C LYS A 1122 -26.67 36.82 -4.67
N GLU A 1123 -25.55 36.82 -3.94
CA GLU A 1123 -24.95 38.03 -3.37
C GLU A 1123 -24.29 38.93 -4.42
N LYS A 1124 -23.77 38.36 -5.52
CA LYS A 1124 -23.05 39.08 -6.58
C LYS A 1124 -23.83 39.30 -7.88
N GLY A 1125 -25.03 38.73 -8.00
CA GLY A 1125 -25.90 38.88 -9.17
C GLY A 1125 -25.47 38.05 -10.39
N ILE A 1126 -24.84 36.89 -10.18
CA ILE A 1126 -24.47 35.95 -11.26
C ILE A 1126 -25.67 35.07 -11.59
N ASP A 1127 -25.96 34.87 -12.89
CA ASP A 1127 -26.91 33.85 -13.33
C ASP A 1127 -26.24 32.47 -13.26
N LEU A 1128 -26.56 31.70 -12.21
CA LEU A 1128 -25.98 30.38 -11.97
C LEU A 1128 -26.97 29.28 -12.40
N VAL A 1129 -26.46 28.29 -13.13
CA VAL A 1129 -27.17 27.04 -13.43
C VAL A 1129 -26.32 25.88 -12.94
N ALA A 1130 -26.86 25.00 -12.10
CA ALA A 1130 -26.16 23.82 -11.62
C ALA A 1130 -26.63 22.57 -12.36
N LEU A 1131 -25.69 21.72 -12.78
CA LEU A 1131 -25.97 20.40 -13.34
C LEU A 1131 -25.47 19.34 -12.36
N ASN A 1132 -26.34 18.37 -12.06
CA ASN A 1132 -26.14 17.32 -11.07
C ASN A 1132 -26.09 15.95 -11.78
N PRO A 1133 -24.96 15.60 -12.42
CA PRO A 1133 -24.80 14.31 -13.08
C PRO A 1133 -24.64 13.16 -12.08
N VAL A 1134 -25.11 11.98 -12.49
CA VAL A 1134 -24.84 10.67 -11.88
C VAL A 1134 -23.51 10.09 -12.39
N TYR A 1135 -23.30 8.76 -12.36
CA TYR A 1135 -22.09 8.15 -12.90
C TYR A 1135 -21.99 8.41 -14.40
N VAL A 1136 -20.94 9.13 -14.79
CA VAL A 1136 -20.70 9.49 -16.19
C VAL A 1136 -19.89 8.38 -16.85
N ILE A 1137 -20.41 7.82 -17.93
CA ILE A 1137 -19.79 6.74 -18.70
C ILE A 1137 -19.77 7.11 -20.20
N GLY A 1138 -19.13 6.30 -21.03
CA GLY A 1138 -18.95 6.55 -22.46
C GLY A 1138 -17.47 6.63 -22.89
N PRO A 1139 -17.21 7.13 -24.11
CA PRO A 1139 -15.87 7.12 -24.69
C PRO A 1139 -14.94 8.16 -24.04
N LEU A 1140 -13.72 7.77 -23.71
CA LEU A 1140 -12.67 8.63 -23.13
C LEU A 1140 -11.99 9.45 -24.25
N LEU A 1141 -11.84 10.78 -24.09
CA LEU A 1141 -10.97 11.57 -24.97
C LEU A 1141 -9.55 11.57 -24.42
N GLN A 1142 -9.42 11.87 -23.13
CA GLN A 1142 -8.16 11.90 -22.40
C GLN A 1142 -7.45 10.53 -22.39
N PRO A 1143 -6.12 10.49 -22.21
CA PRO A 1143 -5.34 9.24 -22.14
C PRO A 1143 -5.34 8.59 -20.75
N THR A 1144 -6.00 9.18 -19.75
CA THR A 1144 -6.07 8.65 -18.38
C THR A 1144 -7.47 8.15 -18.03
N LEU A 1145 -7.56 7.06 -17.27
CA LEU A 1145 -8.82 6.68 -16.64
C LEU A 1145 -9.36 7.80 -15.75
N ASN A 1146 -10.67 7.74 -15.50
CA ASN A 1146 -11.36 8.58 -14.54
C ASN A 1146 -12.23 7.68 -13.67
N PHE A 1147 -12.46 8.10 -12.43
CA PHE A 1147 -13.11 7.31 -11.38
C PHE A 1147 -14.36 6.53 -11.84
N THR A 1148 -15.29 7.14 -12.57
CA THR A 1148 -16.55 6.48 -12.94
C THR A 1148 -16.40 5.46 -14.07
N VAL A 1149 -15.34 5.54 -14.88
CA VAL A 1149 -15.00 4.53 -15.91
C VAL A 1149 -14.03 3.48 -15.35
N GLU A 1150 -13.19 3.86 -14.39
CA GLU A 1150 -12.36 2.95 -13.60
C GLU A 1150 -13.21 1.99 -12.77
N MET A 1151 -14.31 2.45 -12.16
CA MET A 1151 -15.29 1.56 -11.52
C MET A 1151 -15.90 0.53 -12.49
N ILE A 1152 -16.21 0.92 -13.74
CA ILE A 1152 -16.67 -0.04 -14.75
C ILE A 1152 -15.58 -1.06 -15.08
N LEU A 1153 -14.31 -0.65 -15.18
CA LEU A 1153 -13.19 -1.56 -15.40
C LEU A 1153 -12.99 -2.52 -14.22
N ASN A 1154 -13.09 -2.04 -12.98
CA ASN A 1154 -12.97 -2.86 -11.78
C ASN A 1154 -14.11 -3.90 -11.71
N HIS A 1155 -15.36 -3.49 -11.89
CA HIS A 1155 -16.51 -4.42 -11.94
C HIS A 1155 -16.49 -5.40 -13.13
N ILE A 1156 -15.66 -5.18 -14.15
CA ILE A 1156 -15.40 -6.16 -15.22
C ILE A 1156 -14.31 -7.18 -14.81
N ASN A 1157 -13.38 -6.78 -13.92
CA ASN A 1157 -12.25 -7.59 -13.48
C ASN A 1157 -12.48 -8.32 -12.14
N GLU A 1158 -13.49 -7.91 -11.37
CA GLU A 1158 -13.89 -8.54 -10.10
C GLU A 1158 -14.61 -9.88 -10.32
N ALA A 1159 -14.48 -10.81 -9.36
CA ALA A 1159 -15.13 -12.12 -9.41
C ALA A 1159 -16.64 -12.08 -9.06
N ARG A 1160 -17.08 -11.02 -8.37
CA ARG A 1160 -18.46 -10.72 -7.97
C ARG A 1160 -18.73 -9.23 -8.07
N PHE A 1161 -19.99 -8.80 -8.05
CA PHE A 1161 -20.37 -7.39 -8.13
C PHE A 1161 -21.28 -6.95 -6.97
N PRO A 1162 -21.17 -5.71 -6.46
CA PRO A 1162 -21.97 -5.23 -5.33
C PRO A 1162 -23.47 -5.11 -5.65
N ASN A 1163 -24.31 -5.38 -4.65
CA ASN A 1163 -25.77 -5.23 -4.71
C ASN A 1163 -26.15 -3.74 -4.61
N THR A 1164 -25.96 -2.99 -5.69
CA THR A 1164 -26.10 -1.52 -5.71
C THR A 1164 -26.77 -1.01 -6.98
N VAL A 1165 -27.61 0.00 -6.80
CA VAL A 1165 -28.27 0.74 -7.88
C VAL A 1165 -27.45 1.98 -8.23
N TYR A 1166 -27.09 2.11 -9.51
CA TYR A 1166 -26.35 3.26 -10.02
C TYR A 1166 -27.19 4.01 -11.06
N GLY A 1167 -27.16 5.34 -10.97
CA GLY A 1167 -27.56 6.20 -12.08
C GLY A 1167 -26.42 6.30 -13.09
N TYR A 1168 -26.70 6.08 -14.37
CA TYR A 1168 -25.74 6.23 -15.47
C TYR A 1168 -26.17 7.32 -16.45
N VAL A 1169 -25.19 8.02 -17.01
CA VAL A 1169 -25.40 8.99 -18.09
C VAL A 1169 -24.19 9.07 -19.01
N ASP A 1170 -24.42 9.29 -20.31
CA ASP A 1170 -23.33 9.42 -21.27
C ASP A 1170 -22.60 10.75 -21.13
N VAL A 1171 -21.26 10.72 -21.20
CA VAL A 1171 -20.41 11.92 -21.16
C VAL A 1171 -20.77 12.93 -22.25
N ARG A 1172 -21.23 12.47 -23.42
CA ARG A 1172 -21.70 13.32 -24.53
C ARG A 1172 -22.98 14.06 -24.16
N ASP A 1173 -23.90 13.40 -23.47
CA ASP A 1173 -25.17 13.98 -23.01
C ASP A 1173 -24.95 14.99 -21.88
N VAL A 1174 -24.03 14.70 -20.96
CA VAL A 1174 -23.63 15.64 -19.90
C VAL A 1174 -22.98 16.89 -20.51
N ALA A 1175 -22.03 16.73 -21.45
CA ALA A 1175 -21.43 17.86 -22.14
C ALA A 1175 -22.46 18.66 -22.95
N LEU A 1176 -23.41 17.99 -23.61
CA LEU A 1176 -24.52 18.64 -24.31
C LEU A 1176 -25.44 19.42 -23.35
N ALA A 1177 -25.75 18.87 -22.17
CA ALA A 1177 -26.54 19.52 -21.14
C ALA A 1177 -25.90 20.81 -20.63
N HIS A 1178 -24.56 20.83 -20.47
CA HIS A 1178 -23.83 22.05 -20.15
C HIS A 1178 -24.07 23.14 -21.22
N ILE A 1179 -23.87 22.80 -22.49
CA ILE A 1179 -24.06 23.77 -23.59
C ILE A 1179 -25.51 24.26 -23.65
N GLN A 1180 -26.50 23.37 -23.52
CA GLN A 1180 -27.91 23.78 -23.55
C GLN A 1180 -28.30 24.64 -22.34
N ALA A 1181 -27.80 24.34 -21.14
CA ALA A 1181 -27.99 25.17 -19.96
C ALA A 1181 -27.42 26.60 -20.13
N PHE A 1182 -26.36 26.75 -20.93
CA PHE A 1182 -25.83 28.05 -21.32
C PHE A 1182 -26.63 28.73 -22.45
N GLU A 1183 -26.95 28.01 -23.52
CA GLU A 1183 -27.57 28.57 -24.74
C GLU A 1183 -29.08 28.83 -24.61
N VAL A 1184 -29.81 28.09 -23.78
CA VAL A 1184 -31.25 28.26 -23.55
C VAL A 1184 -31.48 29.38 -22.51
N PRO A 1185 -32.01 30.57 -22.88
CA PRO A 1185 -32.07 31.70 -21.95
C PRO A 1185 -32.95 31.44 -20.72
N SER A 1186 -33.98 30.61 -20.86
CA SER A 1186 -34.88 30.21 -19.77
C SER A 1186 -34.33 29.12 -18.84
N ALA A 1187 -33.15 28.54 -19.15
CA ALA A 1187 -32.53 27.56 -18.27
C ALA A 1187 -32.14 28.20 -16.93
N SER A 1188 -32.54 27.59 -15.81
CA SER A 1188 -32.37 28.16 -14.48
C SER A 1188 -32.45 27.11 -13.37
N GLY A 1189 -31.75 27.37 -12.27
CA GLY A 1189 -31.71 26.48 -11.10
C GLY A 1189 -30.82 25.25 -11.33
N ARG A 1190 -31.23 24.13 -10.73
CA ARG A 1190 -30.54 22.83 -10.79
C ARG A 1190 -31.12 21.94 -11.89
N TYR A 1191 -30.41 20.89 -12.31
CA TYR A 1191 -30.91 19.87 -13.26
C TYR A 1191 -30.30 18.50 -12.92
N CYS A 1192 -31.14 17.49 -12.73
CA CYS A 1192 -30.71 16.10 -12.55
C CYS A 1192 -30.37 15.50 -13.93
N VAL A 1193 -29.07 15.32 -14.20
CA VAL A 1193 -28.58 14.86 -15.51
C VAL A 1193 -28.38 13.35 -15.45
N VAL A 1194 -29.47 12.61 -15.66
CA VAL A 1194 -29.56 11.16 -15.48
C VAL A 1194 -30.18 10.52 -16.72
N GLY A 1195 -29.47 9.59 -17.35
CA GLY A 1195 -29.98 8.82 -18.48
C GLY A 1195 -30.84 7.65 -18.01
N HIS A 1196 -30.25 6.78 -17.20
CA HIS A 1196 -30.86 5.55 -16.69
C HIS A 1196 -30.51 5.38 -15.21
N VAL A 1197 -31.36 4.71 -14.44
CA VAL A 1197 -31.05 4.25 -13.07
C VAL A 1197 -31.36 2.76 -13.05
N VAL A 1198 -30.32 1.93 -12.89
CA VAL A 1198 -30.43 0.47 -12.96
C VAL A 1198 -29.62 -0.18 -11.85
N HIS A 1199 -29.94 -1.43 -11.55
CA HIS A 1199 -29.10 -2.26 -10.70
C HIS A 1199 -27.81 -2.64 -11.44
N LEU A 1200 -26.66 -2.72 -10.75
CA LEU A 1200 -25.37 -3.03 -11.38
C LEU A 1200 -25.40 -4.34 -12.21
N SER A 1201 -26.13 -5.36 -11.73
CA SER A 1201 -26.32 -6.61 -12.47
C SER A 1201 -26.94 -6.43 -13.86
N GLU A 1202 -27.80 -5.42 -14.06
CA GLU A 1202 -28.42 -5.13 -15.37
C GLU A 1202 -27.39 -4.54 -16.34
N ALA A 1203 -26.55 -3.62 -15.86
CA ALA A 1203 -25.42 -3.09 -16.64
C ALA A 1203 -24.40 -4.19 -17.00
N LEU A 1204 -24.09 -5.09 -16.06
CA LEU A 1204 -23.19 -6.23 -16.31
C LEU A 1204 -23.81 -7.28 -17.25
N ASN A 1205 -25.12 -7.53 -17.17
CA ASN A 1205 -25.84 -8.37 -18.12
C ASN A 1205 -25.79 -7.79 -19.55
N ILE A 1206 -25.95 -6.48 -19.70
CA ILE A 1206 -25.77 -5.78 -20.98
C ILE A 1206 -24.33 -5.96 -21.49
N LEU A 1207 -23.32 -5.79 -20.63
CA LEU A 1207 -21.92 -6.02 -21.01
C LEU A 1207 -21.64 -7.46 -21.45
N ARG A 1208 -22.19 -8.47 -20.75
CA ARG A 1208 -22.05 -9.88 -21.11
C ARG A 1208 -22.70 -10.22 -22.45
N GLN A 1209 -23.83 -9.58 -22.78
CA GLN A 1209 -24.47 -9.73 -24.10
C GLN A 1209 -23.69 -9.04 -25.22
N LEU A 1210 -23.10 -7.88 -24.96
CA LEU A 1210 -22.27 -7.15 -25.92
C LEU A 1210 -20.92 -7.82 -26.16
N TYR A 1211 -20.34 -8.44 -25.13
CA TYR A 1211 -19.01 -9.03 -25.14
C TYR A 1211 -18.95 -10.40 -24.42
N PRO A 1212 -19.43 -11.49 -25.05
CA PRO A 1212 -19.44 -12.82 -24.42
C PRO A 1212 -18.06 -13.41 -24.11
N THR A 1213 -16.97 -12.80 -24.59
CA THR A 1213 -15.58 -13.21 -24.32
C THR A 1213 -14.94 -12.46 -23.16
N LEU A 1214 -15.58 -11.42 -22.62
CA LEU A 1214 -15.11 -10.74 -21.41
C LEU A 1214 -15.63 -11.49 -20.18
N SER A 1215 -14.75 -11.72 -19.20
CA SER A 1215 -15.04 -12.48 -17.97
C SER A 1215 -15.83 -11.65 -16.95
N VAL A 1216 -16.98 -11.10 -17.36
CA VAL A 1216 -17.83 -10.23 -16.55
C VAL A 1216 -18.51 -11.05 -15.43
N PRO A 1217 -18.42 -10.65 -14.14
CA PRO A 1217 -18.95 -11.42 -13.02
C PRO A 1217 -20.46 -11.70 -13.15
N GLU A 1218 -20.88 -12.89 -12.72
CA GLU A 1218 -22.28 -13.35 -12.77
C GLU A 1218 -22.95 -13.38 -11.39
N GLU A 1219 -22.16 -13.53 -10.32
CA GLU A 1219 -22.64 -13.59 -8.95
C GLU A 1219 -22.58 -12.20 -8.30
N CYS A 1220 -23.64 -11.86 -7.57
CA CYS A 1220 -23.64 -10.69 -6.69
C CYS A 1220 -22.76 -10.97 -5.45
N GLU A 1221 -22.17 -9.95 -4.85
CA GLU A 1221 -21.36 -10.08 -3.64
C GLU A 1221 -22.14 -10.60 -2.43
N ASP A 1222 -23.45 -10.33 -2.37
CA ASP A 1222 -24.35 -10.87 -1.36
C ASP A 1222 -25.50 -11.67 -1.97
N ASP A 1223 -25.97 -12.69 -1.23
CA ASP A 1223 -27.09 -13.56 -1.60
C ASP A 1223 -28.46 -12.90 -1.34
N LYS A 1224 -28.55 -11.55 -1.31
CA LYS A 1224 -29.81 -10.82 -1.10
C LYS A 1224 -30.57 -10.63 -2.42
N PRO A 1225 -31.88 -10.30 -2.36
CA PRO A 1225 -32.57 -9.77 -3.53
C PRO A 1225 -31.84 -8.53 -4.07
N LEU A 1226 -31.76 -8.42 -5.39
CA LEU A 1226 -31.19 -7.25 -6.05
C LEU A 1226 -32.00 -6.01 -5.65
N VAL A 1227 -31.32 -4.97 -5.17
CA VAL A 1227 -31.97 -3.71 -4.78
C VAL A 1227 -32.69 -3.13 -5.99
N GLN A 1228 -34.00 -2.93 -5.86
CA GLN A 1228 -34.83 -2.41 -6.94
C GLN A 1228 -34.47 -0.94 -7.20
N ALA A 1229 -34.38 -0.56 -8.49
CA ALA A 1229 -33.99 0.78 -8.88
C ALA A 1229 -35.02 1.84 -8.43
N TYR A 1230 -34.55 2.85 -7.70
CA TYR A 1230 -35.29 4.08 -7.44
C TYR A 1230 -35.32 4.95 -8.71
N GLN A 1231 -36.23 5.93 -8.74
CA GLN A 1231 -36.40 6.78 -9.91
C GLN A 1231 -35.75 8.16 -9.69
N VAL A 1232 -35.07 8.67 -10.72
CA VAL A 1232 -34.67 10.09 -10.79
C VAL A 1232 -35.36 10.71 -12.00
N SER A 1233 -36.16 11.75 -11.76
CA SER A 1233 -36.78 12.54 -12.82
C SER A 1233 -35.70 13.22 -13.66
N ASN A 1234 -35.77 13.02 -14.96
CA ASN A 1234 -34.94 13.71 -15.95
C ASN A 1234 -35.77 14.59 -16.89
N GLU A 1235 -37.06 14.83 -16.58
CA GLU A 1235 -37.96 15.66 -17.40
C GLU A 1235 -37.49 17.11 -17.53
N LYS A 1236 -36.93 17.68 -16.45
CA LYS A 1236 -36.34 19.03 -16.50
C LYS A 1236 -35.07 19.06 -17.37
N ALA A 1237 -34.25 18.01 -17.35
CA ALA A 1237 -33.09 17.89 -18.24
C ALA A 1237 -33.50 17.69 -19.71
N LYS A 1238 -34.54 16.87 -19.98
CA LYS A 1238 -35.17 16.74 -21.30
C LYS A 1238 -35.71 18.07 -21.82
N SER A 1239 -36.21 18.95 -20.94
CA SER A 1239 -36.69 20.29 -21.35
C SER A 1239 -35.59 21.22 -21.88
N LEU A 1240 -34.30 20.89 -21.66
CA LEU A 1240 -33.16 21.54 -22.33
C LEU A 1240 -32.90 21.01 -23.76
N GLY A 1241 -33.71 20.05 -24.23
CA GLY A 1241 -33.54 19.38 -25.53
C GLY A 1241 -32.50 18.26 -25.52
N ILE A 1242 -32.27 17.63 -24.35
CA ILE A 1242 -31.38 16.47 -24.21
C ILE A 1242 -32.17 15.20 -24.52
N ASN A 1243 -31.64 14.39 -25.44
CA ASN A 1243 -32.15 13.07 -25.75
C ASN A 1243 -31.09 12.05 -25.31
N PHE A 1244 -31.29 11.45 -24.13
CA PHE A 1244 -30.31 10.59 -23.50
C PHE A 1244 -29.99 9.34 -24.34
N THR A 1245 -28.70 9.01 -24.37
CA THR A 1245 -28.14 7.85 -25.05
C THR A 1245 -28.59 6.56 -24.35
N PRO A 1246 -28.94 5.48 -25.08
CA PRO A 1246 -29.25 4.18 -24.47
C PRO A 1246 -28.06 3.61 -23.70
N LEU A 1247 -28.32 2.95 -22.58
CA LEU A 1247 -27.28 2.43 -21.69
C LEU A 1247 -26.34 1.43 -22.40
N GLU A 1248 -26.87 0.63 -23.33
CA GLU A 1248 -26.17 -0.35 -24.15
C GLU A 1248 -25.28 0.28 -25.24
N VAL A 1249 -25.45 1.57 -25.53
CA VAL A 1249 -24.55 2.35 -26.38
C VAL A 1249 -23.45 2.95 -25.53
N SER A 1250 -23.80 3.56 -24.39
CA SER A 1250 -22.81 4.15 -23.48
C SER A 1250 -21.85 3.11 -22.88
N LEU A 1251 -22.32 1.94 -22.45
CA LEU A 1251 -21.48 0.85 -21.94
C LEU A 1251 -20.56 0.28 -23.03
N ARG A 1252 -21.06 0.11 -24.25
CA ARG A 1252 -20.28 -0.32 -25.42
C ARG A 1252 -19.17 0.66 -25.75
N ASP A 1253 -19.50 1.95 -25.86
CA ASP A 1253 -18.52 2.98 -26.20
C ASP A 1253 -17.50 3.18 -25.06
N THR A 1254 -17.88 2.90 -23.81
CA THR A 1254 -16.94 2.82 -22.67
C THR A 1254 -15.95 1.69 -22.89
N VAL A 1255 -16.43 0.47 -23.17
CA VAL A 1255 -15.60 -0.72 -23.31
C VAL A 1255 -14.73 -0.69 -24.58
N GLU A 1256 -15.24 -0.21 -25.72
CA GLU A 1256 -14.39 0.02 -26.89
C GLU A 1256 -13.30 1.07 -26.63
N SER A 1257 -13.61 2.14 -25.90
CA SER A 1257 -12.60 3.15 -25.54
C SER A 1257 -11.56 2.62 -24.53
N LEU A 1258 -11.95 1.72 -23.62
CA LEU A 1258 -11.04 1.00 -22.74
C LEU A 1258 -10.10 0.05 -23.51
N LYS A 1259 -10.59 -0.61 -24.57
CA LYS A 1259 -9.75 -1.45 -25.47
C LYS A 1259 -8.82 -0.60 -26.32
N GLU A 1260 -9.34 0.44 -26.96
CA GLU A 1260 -8.57 1.37 -27.82
C GLU A 1260 -7.40 2.00 -27.06
N LYS A 1261 -7.61 2.34 -25.78
CA LYS A 1261 -6.59 2.91 -24.89
C LYS A 1261 -5.81 1.85 -24.08
N CYS A 1262 -5.95 0.56 -24.41
CA CYS A 1262 -5.24 -0.56 -23.80
C CYS A 1262 -5.43 -0.74 -22.27
N PHE A 1263 -6.50 -0.21 -21.70
CA PHE A 1263 -6.89 -0.43 -20.30
C PHE A 1263 -7.59 -1.77 -20.07
N LEU A 1264 -8.22 -2.32 -21.11
CA LEU A 1264 -8.88 -3.63 -21.08
C LEU A 1264 -8.25 -4.54 -22.13
N LYS A 1265 -7.61 -5.63 -21.69
CA LYS A 1265 -7.09 -6.70 -22.55
C LYS A 1265 -8.15 -7.80 -22.62
N ILE A 1266 -8.44 -8.28 -23.84
CA ILE A 1266 -9.25 -9.47 -24.11
C ILE A 1266 -8.29 -10.61 -24.46
#